data_AF-A0A819CRQ3-F1
#
_entry.id   AF-A0A819CRQ3-F1
#
_cell.length_a   1.000
_cell.length_b   1.000
_cell.length_c   1.000
_cell.angle_alpha   90.00
_cell.angle_beta   90.00
_cell.angle_gamma   90.00
#
_symmetry.space_group_name_H-M   'P 1'
#
loop_
_entity.id
_entity.type
_entity.pdbx_description
1 polymer ?
#
loop_
_entity_poly.entity_id
_entity_poly.type
_entity_poly.pdbx_seq_one_letter_code
_entity_poly.pdbx_strand_id
1 'polypeptide(L)'
;MEQNRGAFLGSDSSRTLLLMDATGSMSGLLSAAKDTVCTMFERALIVLKEKGLSQDSFIMQFAMYRNYNSRENKILEVSSWETKASNLRTFMNTIRPEGGWGDEAVEIGLWHAVQESQTQESIAQVIIIADAPANTEENVKPRLMGFLNEKCKDDLTNFEESIKILLSTMLLKELTSIEDFMNSDNALEAERSIENFNCIERELTNHFTMENVTQKAKEVKKKIDTLASDILERNDFKDIEKYPKKSPRDLLAKLERAANYRSEKYTPVYTFILGEIQHNFDTAISNACDAPIEKRSAQMRPLNYALRFLSEDLQQSFRPLMNELTKKFEDEERAYKRDLKGFLENDNVDDSTIKRLNDLALQYKQEKRHEPLEILRVGVIKKLDNHWENVQNGVDKDDIQLAINNMKQIIKYQENVKHISEVEGFYQKVCTLIKSFLNNMKNIIFYSDMISELTNKIIDLTKNFDVELTSDETTRFEVIRDQYFNNLAVSLKALKSINSEFKNRFSSIVNIEKLEKELKEKVEELKRKLLVYASQDEFSLSDSDYFRMCYNHLISFDKYVRLSEVKIRDSLELAETQIIDKVTLLSKDIANSDADIMKVAKLLVKIKFFAENFSMFDTKINGMIDDVLKSYKTQQSSLILSQLTMALEKTDVGSRLIAEHSSLSAEDWRKRREKMQKQDDLDYVIGELEGDDVSKDVLRSRYKTFRQMYDELISTILASFNPKTEKEPNIEVLITQTKVLLGTVAQKVNDITWDYSFRDKIPELLADIFAVWTLKNTQHYNAMRGTNASQAYLLMPHVAQVIAIFRILGLGYEKIQIGTGEGKSVVMAITACVFALVGLDVNCSCYSEYLKLSSIKQDVQTITEKVSSKERELCIKRAASEGKVTLLTRTFGRGTDFICRNPRVLANGGIHVLQTFFSEELSEEYQIMGRGARQGDRGSYRMVLLDRDLEWVLGAAWEEEIPKISGSPLYAALNKARNALYESKCAAKEVGIEQCRHEHESSKSFMNALSEGKLDIVKKFLTDQNREANIVSGTSRTLLLMDATGSMSSLLSAAKDTVCTMFERASVVLGEKGLSKDAFSMQFAVYRNYSSRDNKILEVSSWETKASHLRAFMNTIGPEGGMGEEAIEIGFWHAAKESETQDGISQVILIGDAPANTKSDVTSKRARLGEAYWKQTRFATPTYYEDELQKLKNKNIPVHAFYLTDWAKDNFQRISEEAKGRCESLNIYSTAGAESLTNFVTEEVLRKTAGDQGDAVVELYRKKYSKTTFTS
;
A
#
# COMPACT_ATOMS: atom_id res chain seq x y z
N MET A 1 18.98 34.36 -27.34
CA MET A 1 18.19 35.59 -27.16
C MET A 1 18.68 36.25 -25.89
N GLU A 2 19.70 37.11 -26.00
CA GLU A 2 20.15 38.00 -24.93
C GLU A 2 19.84 39.42 -25.37
N GLN A 3 18.79 40.01 -24.82
CA GLN A 3 18.53 41.45 -24.82
C GLN A 3 17.42 41.72 -23.80
N ASN A 4 17.79 42.26 -22.64
CA ASN A 4 17.06 43.30 -21.91
C ASN A 4 17.48 43.34 -20.43
N ARG A 5 18.41 44.24 -20.10
CA ARG A 5 18.42 44.96 -18.81
C ARG A 5 18.99 46.37 -18.98
N GLY A 6 18.10 47.33 -19.23
CA GLY A 6 18.14 48.65 -18.56
C GLY A 6 16.98 48.66 -17.56
N ALA A 7 16.98 49.34 -16.43
CA ALA A 7 17.81 50.44 -15.96
C ALA A 7 17.84 50.46 -14.40
N PHE A 8 18.82 51.22 -13.91
CA PHE A 8 19.19 51.61 -12.55
C PHE A 8 18.08 51.87 -11.52
N LEU A 9 18.40 51.62 -10.23
CA LEU A 9 18.78 52.66 -9.24
C LEU A 9 19.11 52.05 -7.86
N GLY A 10 20.29 52.39 -7.31
CA GLY A 10 20.47 52.51 -5.85
C GLY A 10 21.66 51.83 -5.15
N SER A 11 22.93 52.15 -5.48
CA SER A 11 23.96 52.55 -4.49
C SER A 11 25.21 53.10 -5.21
N ASP A 12 25.44 54.42 -5.15
CA ASP A 12 26.52 55.11 -5.88
C ASP A 12 27.89 54.97 -5.17
N SER A 13 28.40 53.74 -5.02
CA SER A 13 29.78 53.52 -4.55
C SER A 13 30.62 52.77 -5.60
N SER A 14 31.67 53.42 -6.11
CA SER A 14 32.56 52.85 -7.13
C SER A 14 33.46 51.76 -6.53
N ARG A 15 33.32 50.52 -7.01
CA ARG A 15 34.07 49.36 -6.51
C ARG A 15 35.41 49.19 -7.24
N THR A 16 36.51 49.26 -6.50
CA THR A 16 37.88 49.07 -7.03
C THR A 16 38.53 47.82 -6.43
N LEU A 17 38.86 46.84 -7.27
CA LEU A 17 39.62 45.64 -6.87
C LEU A 17 41.10 45.83 -7.22
N LEU A 18 41.98 45.61 -6.25
CA LEU A 18 43.43 45.66 -6.44
C LEU A 18 44.01 44.24 -6.32
N LEU A 19 44.46 43.69 -7.45
CA LEU A 19 45.21 42.45 -7.54
C LEU A 19 46.69 42.78 -7.38
N MET A 20 47.38 42.19 -6.41
CA MET A 20 48.80 42.45 -6.17
C MET A 20 49.58 41.15 -5.99
N ASP A 21 50.72 41.06 -6.66
CA ASP A 21 51.68 40.00 -6.43
C ASP A 21 52.27 40.09 -5.01
N ALA A 22 52.25 38.95 -4.32
CA ALA A 22 52.78 38.77 -2.97
C ALA A 22 53.94 37.76 -2.92
N THR A 23 54.70 37.62 -4.00
CA THR A 23 55.92 36.81 -4.02
C THR A 23 57.10 37.49 -3.33
N GLY A 24 58.20 36.72 -3.15
CA GLY A 24 59.42 37.20 -2.52
C GLY A 24 60.05 38.43 -3.19
N SER A 25 59.99 38.54 -4.51
CA SER A 25 60.55 39.67 -5.27
C SER A 25 59.82 40.98 -4.99
N MET A 26 58.53 40.90 -4.65
CA MET A 26 57.69 42.04 -4.28
C MET A 26 57.81 42.46 -2.81
N SER A 27 58.64 41.80 -2.00
CA SER A 27 58.76 42.08 -0.54
C SER A 27 59.02 43.55 -0.19
N GLY A 28 59.86 44.25 -0.96
CA GLY A 28 60.13 45.68 -0.78
C GLY A 28 58.92 46.56 -1.10
N LEU A 29 58.22 46.28 -2.22
CA LEU A 29 57.02 47.01 -2.62
C LEU A 29 55.86 46.72 -1.67
N LEU A 30 55.72 45.48 -1.19
CA LEU A 30 54.70 45.06 -0.24
C LEU A 30 54.90 45.77 1.11
N SER A 31 56.15 45.94 1.57
CA SER A 31 56.45 46.73 2.77
C SER A 31 56.09 48.20 2.57
N ALA A 32 56.46 48.79 1.43
CA ALA A 32 56.10 50.17 1.12
C ALA A 32 54.58 50.36 1.00
N ALA A 33 53.86 49.40 0.42
CA ALA A 33 52.40 49.42 0.32
C ALA A 33 51.75 49.39 1.71
N LYS A 34 52.20 48.53 2.64
CA LYS A 34 51.69 48.49 4.02
C LYS A 34 51.78 49.83 4.75
N ASP A 35 52.85 50.58 4.49
CA ASP A 35 53.07 51.89 5.11
C ASP A 35 52.30 53.02 4.41
N THR A 36 52.03 52.89 3.11
CA THR A 36 51.44 53.95 2.29
C THR A 36 49.94 53.80 2.03
N VAL A 37 49.34 52.61 2.20
CA VAL A 37 47.90 52.34 1.94
C VAL A 37 46.99 53.34 2.67
N CYS A 38 47.26 53.67 3.93
CA CYS A 38 46.49 54.69 4.65
C CYS A 38 46.62 56.07 4.00
N THR A 39 47.84 56.48 3.65
CA THR A 39 48.10 57.78 3.03
C THR A 39 47.46 57.86 1.63
N MET A 40 47.49 56.78 0.85
CA MET A 40 46.86 56.73 -0.48
C MET A 40 45.35 56.88 -0.39
N PHE A 41 44.72 56.11 0.50
CA PHE A 41 43.28 56.14 0.72
C PHE A 41 42.82 57.50 1.28
N GLU A 42 43.58 58.08 2.22
CA GLU A 42 43.32 59.42 2.77
C GLU A 42 43.45 60.53 1.73
N ARG A 43 44.49 60.49 0.87
CA ARG A 43 44.65 61.47 -0.22
C ARG A 43 43.51 61.40 -1.22
N ALA A 44 43.05 60.19 -1.57
CA ALA A 44 41.88 60.01 -2.44
C ALA A 44 40.62 60.60 -1.80
N LEU A 45 40.39 60.33 -0.51
CA LEU A 45 39.25 60.89 0.24
C LEU A 45 39.30 62.43 0.33
N ILE A 46 40.48 63.03 0.51
CA ILE A 46 40.64 64.49 0.54
C ILE A 46 40.19 65.11 -0.79
N VAL A 47 40.67 64.56 -1.92
CA VAL A 47 40.32 65.06 -3.26
C VAL A 47 38.82 64.87 -3.55
N LEU A 48 38.25 63.73 -3.17
CA LEU A 48 36.81 63.47 -3.33
C LEU A 48 35.96 64.42 -2.48
N LYS A 49 36.41 64.73 -1.26
CA LYS A 49 35.77 65.70 -0.37
C LYS A 49 35.83 67.13 -0.93
N GLU A 50 36.96 67.53 -1.51
CA GLU A 50 37.12 68.83 -2.20
C GLU A 50 36.18 68.96 -3.42
N LYS A 51 35.80 67.84 -4.04
CA LYS A 51 34.84 67.78 -5.14
C LYS A 51 33.38 67.59 -4.70
N GLY A 52 33.10 67.56 -3.40
CA GLY A 52 31.75 67.46 -2.85
C GLY A 52 31.14 66.05 -2.86
N LEU A 53 31.95 65.00 -3.06
CA LEU A 53 31.50 63.60 -3.03
C LEU A 53 31.57 63.01 -1.60
N SER A 54 30.66 62.08 -1.28
CA SER A 54 30.61 61.41 0.03
C SER A 54 31.88 60.60 0.30
N GLN A 55 32.25 60.44 1.59
CA GLN A 55 33.36 59.55 1.98
C GLN A 55 33.10 58.08 1.64
N ASP A 56 31.84 57.70 1.44
CA ASP A 56 31.43 56.33 1.04
C ASP A 56 31.28 56.17 -0.48
N SER A 57 31.78 57.12 -1.27
CA SER A 57 31.65 57.11 -2.74
C SER A 57 32.54 56.08 -3.44
N PHE A 58 33.49 55.45 -2.74
CA PHE A 58 34.28 54.34 -3.28
C PHE A 58 34.59 53.30 -2.21
N ILE A 59 34.64 52.03 -2.62
CA ILE A 59 35.04 50.90 -1.78
C ILE A 59 36.15 50.12 -2.46
N MET A 60 37.06 49.54 -1.68
CA MET A 60 38.25 48.88 -2.19
C MET A 60 38.48 47.52 -1.55
N GLN A 61 38.97 46.57 -2.34
CA GLN A 61 39.36 45.23 -1.90
C GLN A 61 40.78 44.91 -2.41
N PHE A 62 41.57 44.23 -1.58
CA PHE A 62 42.91 43.76 -1.93
C PHE A 62 42.87 42.24 -2.12
N ALA A 63 43.34 41.75 -3.25
CA ALA A 63 43.53 40.33 -3.53
C ALA A 63 45.01 40.06 -3.85
N MET A 64 45.66 39.32 -2.95
CA MET A 64 47.05 38.94 -3.05
C MET A 64 47.15 37.60 -3.75
N TYR A 65 47.77 37.54 -4.92
CA TYR A 65 48.01 36.28 -5.63
C TYR A 65 49.50 35.94 -5.63
N ARG A 66 49.82 34.65 -5.79
CA ARG A 66 51.18 34.11 -5.83
C ARG A 66 51.28 32.97 -6.84
N ASN A 67 52.49 32.49 -7.16
CA ASN A 67 52.69 31.36 -8.07
C ASN A 67 52.04 30.04 -7.57
N TYR A 68 51.72 29.13 -8.49
CA TYR A 68 51.19 27.78 -8.20
C TYR A 68 52.09 26.86 -7.37
N ASN A 69 53.36 27.21 -7.16
CA ASN A 69 54.25 26.49 -6.24
C ASN A 69 54.11 26.94 -4.78
N SER A 70 53.26 27.93 -4.52
CA SER A 70 52.87 28.35 -3.18
C SER A 70 51.91 27.34 -2.56
N ARG A 71 51.79 27.33 -1.23
CA ARG A 71 50.79 26.50 -0.55
C ARG A 71 49.39 26.86 -1.04
N GLU A 72 48.51 25.87 -1.17
CA GLU A 72 47.15 26.03 -1.71
C GLU A 72 46.39 27.21 -1.08
N ASN A 73 46.45 27.34 0.24
CA ASN A 73 45.82 28.43 1.01
C ASN A 73 46.53 29.80 0.92
N LYS A 74 47.61 29.90 0.14
CA LYS A 74 48.42 31.10 -0.10
C LYS A 74 48.48 31.49 -1.57
N ILE A 75 47.89 30.71 -2.47
CA ILE A 75 47.83 31.06 -3.90
C ILE A 75 46.99 32.33 -4.10
N LEU A 76 45.91 32.49 -3.33
CA LEU A 76 45.08 33.70 -3.31
C LEU A 76 44.64 34.02 -1.87
N GLU A 77 44.90 35.24 -1.40
CA GLU A 77 44.41 35.78 -0.13
C GLU A 77 43.69 37.09 -0.38
N VAL A 78 42.45 37.24 0.10
CA VAL A 78 41.59 38.38 -0.25
C VAL A 78 41.06 39.07 1.01
N SER A 79 41.00 40.41 1.00
CA SER A 79 40.34 41.21 2.03
C SER A 79 38.82 41.26 1.85
N SER A 80 38.09 41.76 2.83
CA SER A 80 36.73 42.29 2.62
C SER A 80 36.77 43.54 1.72
N TRP A 81 35.61 43.90 1.15
CA TRP A 81 35.38 45.22 0.57
C TRP A 81 35.32 46.27 1.68
N GLU A 82 36.18 47.28 1.62
CA GLU A 82 36.38 48.23 2.73
C GLU A 82 36.22 49.69 2.30
N THR A 83 35.58 50.49 3.17
CA THR A 83 35.52 51.96 3.10
C THR A 83 36.56 52.65 3.97
N LYS A 84 37.30 51.89 4.81
CA LYS A 84 38.25 52.41 5.79
C LYS A 84 39.66 51.87 5.57
N ALA A 85 40.61 52.79 5.47
CA ALA A 85 42.01 52.45 5.23
C ALA A 85 42.66 51.61 6.36
N SER A 86 42.19 51.74 7.60
CA SER A 86 42.71 50.98 8.75
C SER A 86 42.48 49.47 8.61
N ASN A 87 41.36 49.06 8.01
CA ASN A 87 41.00 47.66 7.84
C ASN A 87 41.86 47.02 6.75
N LEU A 88 42.03 47.72 5.64
CA LEU A 88 42.95 47.32 4.56
C LEU A 88 44.40 47.22 5.07
N ARG A 89 44.85 48.15 5.91
CA ARG A 89 46.18 48.06 6.55
C ARG A 89 46.30 46.82 7.44
N THR A 90 45.25 46.49 8.18
CA THR A 90 45.24 45.31 9.06
C THR A 90 45.37 44.03 8.26
N PHE A 91 44.63 43.91 7.15
CA PHE A 91 44.79 42.82 6.19
C PHE A 91 46.19 42.79 5.59
N MET A 92 46.71 43.91 5.08
CA MET A 92 48.05 43.98 4.49
C MET A 92 49.15 43.57 5.48
N ASN A 93 48.97 43.80 6.78
CA ASN A 93 49.92 43.35 7.81
C ASN A 93 49.96 41.82 7.97
N THR A 94 48.90 41.09 7.64
CA THR A 94 48.89 39.61 7.71
C THR A 94 49.62 38.97 6.52
N ILE A 95 49.70 39.68 5.39
CA ILE A 95 50.31 39.18 4.15
C ILE A 95 51.83 39.08 4.32
N ARG A 96 52.37 37.87 4.14
CA ARG A 96 53.82 37.64 4.08
C ARG A 96 54.24 37.36 2.63
N PRO A 97 55.35 37.94 2.15
CA PRO A 97 55.91 37.55 0.87
C PRO A 97 56.41 36.11 0.96
N GLU A 98 55.89 35.22 0.13
CA GLU A 98 56.23 33.79 0.11
C GLU A 98 56.20 33.28 -1.33
N GLY A 99 57.05 32.30 -1.65
CA GLY A 99 57.22 31.80 -3.02
C GLY A 99 58.07 32.71 -3.91
N GLY A 100 58.08 32.41 -5.20
CA GLY A 100 58.72 33.24 -6.23
C GLY A 100 59.83 32.52 -7.00
N TRP A 101 59.43 31.80 -8.06
CA TRP A 101 60.21 31.47 -9.27
C TRP A 101 59.21 31.06 -10.36
N GLY A 102 59.14 31.81 -11.47
CA GLY A 102 58.29 31.53 -12.65
C GLY A 102 57.07 32.43 -12.81
N ASP A 103 56.20 32.12 -13.78
CA ASP A 103 54.98 32.88 -14.11
C ASP A 103 53.98 32.93 -12.94
N GLU A 104 53.39 34.10 -12.72
CA GLU A 104 52.47 34.39 -11.61
C GLU A 104 51.04 33.91 -11.90
N ALA A 105 50.30 33.52 -10.87
CA ALA A 105 48.91 33.06 -11.00
C ALA A 105 47.90 34.22 -11.10
N VAL A 106 48.16 35.18 -11.98
CA VAL A 106 47.32 36.37 -12.20
C VAL A 106 45.89 35.97 -12.59
N GLU A 107 45.75 34.87 -13.34
CA GLU A 107 44.49 34.28 -13.77
C GLU A 107 43.58 33.88 -12.60
N ILE A 108 44.14 33.51 -11.44
CA ILE A 108 43.36 33.20 -10.23
C ILE A 108 42.79 34.48 -9.61
N GLY A 109 43.57 35.57 -9.60
CA GLY A 109 43.08 36.89 -9.17
C GLY A 109 41.99 37.43 -10.09
N LEU A 110 42.13 37.25 -11.41
CA LEU A 110 41.11 37.61 -12.40
C LEU A 110 39.85 36.74 -12.30
N TRP A 111 40.01 35.44 -12.03
CA TRP A 111 38.89 34.55 -11.76
C TRP A 111 38.07 35.04 -10.55
N HIS A 112 38.75 35.46 -9.48
CA HIS A 112 38.06 36.04 -8.31
C HIS A 112 37.29 37.32 -8.68
N ALA A 113 37.87 38.20 -9.50
CA ALA A 113 37.17 39.38 -10.01
C ALA A 113 35.88 39.03 -10.77
N VAL A 114 35.91 37.97 -11.59
CA VAL A 114 34.72 37.49 -12.32
C VAL A 114 33.68 36.93 -11.36
N GLN A 115 34.08 36.16 -10.35
CA GLN A 115 33.14 35.62 -9.34
C GLN A 115 32.43 36.73 -8.55
N GLU A 116 33.17 37.74 -8.09
CA GLU A 116 32.60 38.89 -7.37
C GLU A 116 31.62 39.68 -8.25
N SER A 117 31.90 39.80 -9.55
CA SER A 117 31.00 40.49 -10.50
C SER A 117 29.67 39.74 -10.74
N GLN A 118 29.63 38.43 -10.50
CA GLN A 118 28.43 37.61 -10.70
C GLN A 118 27.51 37.58 -9.47
N THR A 119 28.03 37.88 -8.27
CA THR A 119 27.33 37.67 -7.01
C THR A 119 26.77 38.96 -6.39
N GLN A 120 27.46 40.09 -6.44
CA GLN A 120 27.05 41.33 -5.74
C GLN A 120 27.59 42.62 -6.41
N GLU A 121 26.83 43.25 -7.31
CA GLU A 121 27.12 44.53 -8.03
C GLU A 121 28.40 44.56 -8.90
N SER A 122 28.39 45.36 -9.98
CA SER A 122 29.51 45.40 -10.96
C SER A 122 30.77 46.04 -10.37
N ILE A 123 31.92 45.36 -10.46
CA ILE A 123 33.23 45.96 -10.19
C ILE A 123 33.50 47.05 -11.25
N ALA A 124 33.75 48.28 -10.80
CA ALA A 124 33.98 49.41 -11.69
C ALA A 124 35.41 49.42 -12.26
N GLN A 125 36.39 48.96 -11.48
CA GLN A 125 37.79 48.93 -11.89
C GLN A 125 38.56 47.78 -11.24
N VAL A 126 39.46 47.16 -12.01
CA VAL A 126 40.47 46.21 -11.52
C VAL A 126 41.86 46.78 -11.80
N ILE A 127 42.71 46.84 -10.77
CA ILE A 127 44.11 47.28 -10.85
C ILE A 127 44.99 46.06 -10.60
N ILE A 128 45.94 45.79 -11.49
CA ILE A 128 46.85 44.64 -11.36
C ILE A 128 48.27 45.16 -11.16
N ILE A 129 48.92 44.69 -10.10
CA ILE A 129 50.32 44.94 -9.78
C ILE A 129 51.02 43.58 -9.80
N ALA A 130 51.99 43.43 -10.71
CA ALA A 130 52.71 42.19 -11.01
C ALA A 130 54.18 42.53 -11.34
N ASP A 131 55.12 41.63 -11.09
CA ASP A 131 56.50 41.76 -11.57
C ASP A 131 56.95 40.67 -12.54
N ALA A 132 56.10 39.65 -12.77
CA ALA A 132 56.27 38.58 -13.75
C ALA A 132 55.01 38.35 -14.63
N PRO A 133 55.13 37.66 -15.79
CA PRO A 133 53.99 37.39 -16.67
C PRO A 133 53.01 36.37 -16.07
N ALA A 134 51.76 36.41 -16.54
CA ALA A 134 50.73 35.41 -16.20
C ALA A 134 51.01 34.05 -16.84
N ASN A 135 50.49 32.96 -16.25
CA ASN A 135 50.66 31.63 -16.84
C ASN A 135 49.87 31.49 -18.15
N THR A 136 50.47 30.82 -19.15
CA THR A 136 49.80 30.46 -20.41
C THR A 136 49.05 29.13 -20.30
N GLU A 137 48.06 28.89 -21.16
CA GLU A 137 47.28 27.65 -21.19
C GLU A 137 48.18 26.39 -21.32
N GLU A 138 49.28 26.48 -22.06
CA GLU A 138 50.28 25.43 -22.23
C GLU A 138 51.07 25.13 -20.94
N ASN A 139 51.29 26.13 -20.07
CA ASN A 139 52.06 25.99 -18.83
C ASN A 139 51.20 25.55 -17.63
N VAL A 140 49.90 25.85 -17.64
CA VAL A 140 48.96 25.51 -16.55
C VAL A 140 48.64 24.00 -16.54
N LYS A 141 48.45 23.40 -17.72
CA LYS A 141 48.00 22.00 -17.86
C LYS A 141 49.01 20.96 -17.30
N PRO A 142 50.32 21.01 -17.59
CA PRO A 142 51.29 20.07 -17.02
C PRO A 142 51.45 20.24 -15.49
N ARG A 143 51.34 21.47 -15.00
CA ARG A 143 51.42 21.78 -13.56
C ARG A 143 50.21 21.24 -12.81
N LEU A 144 48.99 21.44 -13.34
CA LEU A 144 47.76 20.83 -12.82
C LEU A 144 47.81 19.30 -12.88
N MET A 145 48.29 18.71 -13.99
CA MET A 145 48.49 17.26 -14.08
C MET A 145 49.46 16.74 -13.03
N GLY A 146 50.47 17.53 -12.62
CA GLY A 146 51.36 17.19 -11.49
C GLY A 146 50.63 17.01 -10.15
N PHE A 147 49.52 17.73 -9.93
CA PHE A 147 48.70 17.65 -8.72
C PHE A 147 47.65 16.52 -8.75
N LEU A 148 47.38 15.93 -9.92
CA LEU A 148 46.41 14.83 -10.06
C LEU A 148 47.06 13.49 -9.69
N ASN A 149 46.33 12.68 -8.91
CA ASN A 149 46.75 11.32 -8.58
C ASN A 149 46.73 10.41 -9.84
N GLU A 150 47.41 9.26 -9.79
CA GLU A 150 47.53 8.37 -10.97
C GLU A 150 46.17 7.94 -11.52
N LYS A 151 45.18 7.72 -10.65
CA LYS A 151 43.83 7.36 -11.08
C LYS A 151 43.17 8.46 -11.90
N CYS A 152 43.26 9.73 -11.48
CA CYS A 152 42.71 10.85 -12.24
C CYS A 152 43.45 11.09 -13.56
N LYS A 153 44.74 10.74 -13.64
CA LYS A 153 45.50 10.76 -14.89
C LYS A 153 45.02 9.67 -15.84
N ASP A 154 44.81 8.45 -15.34
CA ASP A 154 44.26 7.34 -16.13
C ASP A 154 42.85 7.65 -16.62
N ASP A 155 41.99 8.23 -15.79
CA ASP A 155 40.62 8.61 -16.15
C ASP A 155 40.59 9.68 -17.26
N LEU A 156 41.48 10.67 -17.20
CA LEU A 156 41.64 11.68 -18.25
C LEU A 156 42.19 11.10 -19.56
N THR A 157 43.07 10.11 -19.47
CA THR A 157 43.65 9.43 -20.64
C THR A 157 42.63 8.53 -21.33
N ASN A 158 41.70 7.96 -20.56
CA ASN A 158 40.61 7.09 -21.06
C ASN A 158 39.31 7.84 -21.37
N PHE A 159 39.25 9.16 -21.17
CA PHE A 159 38.03 9.95 -21.31
C PHE A 159 37.48 9.96 -22.74
N GLU A 160 38.35 10.11 -23.75
CA GLU A 160 37.94 10.11 -25.16
C GLU A 160 37.39 8.73 -25.60
N GLU A 161 38.04 7.65 -25.16
CA GLU A 161 37.59 6.27 -25.38
C GLU A 161 36.24 6.03 -24.70
N SER A 162 36.08 6.53 -23.48
CA SER A 162 34.84 6.41 -22.70
C SER A 162 33.66 7.15 -23.35
N ILE A 163 33.90 8.34 -23.92
CA ILE A 163 32.89 9.08 -24.70
C ILE A 163 32.53 8.32 -25.98
N LYS A 164 33.51 7.77 -26.70
CA LYS A 164 33.25 6.95 -27.90
C LYS A 164 32.39 5.73 -27.57
N ILE A 165 32.68 5.03 -26.45
CA ILE A 165 31.88 3.89 -25.98
C ILE A 165 30.47 4.33 -25.60
N LEU A 166 30.32 5.44 -24.88
CA LEU A 166 29.01 5.94 -24.46
C LEU A 166 28.13 6.32 -25.66
N LEU A 167 28.67 7.12 -26.59
CA LEU A 167 27.97 7.56 -27.80
C LEU A 167 27.62 6.38 -28.71
N SER A 168 28.53 5.44 -28.92
CA SER A 168 28.26 4.23 -29.71
C SER A 168 27.14 3.38 -29.09
N THR A 169 27.11 3.25 -27.77
CA THR A 169 26.07 2.53 -27.04
C THR A 169 24.69 3.20 -27.19
N MET A 170 24.65 4.53 -27.11
CA MET A 170 23.40 5.29 -27.29
C MET A 170 22.85 5.17 -28.72
N LEU A 171 23.71 5.29 -29.74
CA LEU A 171 23.31 5.17 -31.14
C LEU A 171 22.88 3.76 -31.52
N LEU A 172 23.55 2.73 -31.00
CA LEU A 172 23.13 1.33 -31.18
C LEU A 172 21.77 1.06 -30.54
N LYS A 173 21.49 1.68 -29.39
CA LYS A 173 20.19 1.57 -28.74
C LYS A 173 19.07 2.20 -29.58
N GLU A 174 19.33 3.34 -30.21
CA GLU A 174 18.36 3.99 -31.11
C GLU A 174 18.08 3.13 -32.35
N LEU A 175 19.12 2.58 -32.99
CA LEU A 175 18.97 1.65 -34.12
C LEU A 175 18.18 0.39 -33.73
N THR A 176 18.37 -0.12 -32.51
CA THR A 176 17.60 -1.24 -31.98
C THR A 176 16.13 -0.87 -31.79
N SER A 177 15.85 0.34 -31.29
CA SER A 177 14.48 0.84 -31.17
C SER A 177 13.77 0.96 -32.52
N ILE A 178 14.51 1.32 -33.58
CA ILE A 178 13.97 1.36 -34.96
C ILE A 178 13.61 -0.07 -35.42
N GLU A 179 14.43 -1.07 -35.11
CA GLU A 179 14.09 -2.48 -35.38
C GLU A 179 12.84 -2.94 -34.60
N ASP A 180 12.67 -2.48 -33.36
CA ASP A 180 11.47 -2.80 -32.57
C ASP A 180 10.19 -2.19 -33.16
N PHE A 181 10.27 -0.98 -33.73
CA PHE A 181 9.15 -0.40 -34.49
C PHE A 181 8.82 -1.21 -35.75
N MET A 182 9.84 -1.71 -36.46
CA MET A 182 9.65 -2.60 -37.61
C MET A 182 9.06 -3.97 -37.23
N ASN A 183 9.41 -4.51 -36.06
CA ASN A 183 8.91 -5.79 -35.57
C ASN A 183 7.49 -5.70 -35.02
N SER A 184 7.04 -4.50 -34.63
CA SER A 184 5.69 -4.22 -34.12
C SER A 184 4.73 -3.67 -35.19
N ASP A 185 5.09 -3.84 -36.47
CA ASP A 185 4.36 -3.40 -37.65
C ASP A 185 4.01 -1.89 -37.64
N ASN A 186 4.84 -1.07 -36.98
CA ASN A 186 4.69 0.38 -36.90
C ASN A 186 5.57 1.09 -37.95
N ALA A 187 5.21 0.89 -39.21
CA ALA A 187 6.03 1.28 -40.36
C ALA A 187 6.30 2.80 -40.44
N LEU A 188 5.34 3.63 -40.03
CA LEU A 188 5.47 5.10 -40.08
C LEU A 188 6.54 5.61 -39.10
N GLU A 189 6.50 5.14 -37.86
CA GLU A 189 7.44 5.51 -36.80
C GLU A 189 8.84 4.97 -37.09
N ALA A 190 8.95 3.76 -37.64
CA ALA A 190 10.23 3.22 -38.10
C ALA A 190 10.86 4.10 -39.20
N GLU A 191 10.08 4.54 -40.19
CA GLU A 191 10.57 5.41 -41.27
C GLU A 191 10.93 6.83 -40.78
N ARG A 192 10.17 7.41 -39.84
CA ARG A 192 10.52 8.72 -39.25
C ARG A 192 11.78 8.65 -38.40
N SER A 193 11.93 7.60 -37.60
CA SER A 193 13.07 7.46 -36.69
C SER A 193 14.37 7.20 -37.46
N ILE A 194 14.33 6.47 -38.60
CA ILE A 194 15.53 6.32 -39.44
C ILE A 194 15.91 7.63 -40.15
N GLU A 195 14.95 8.48 -40.52
CA GLU A 195 15.24 9.81 -41.08
C GLU A 195 15.95 10.71 -40.06
N ASN A 196 15.47 10.71 -38.82
CA ASN A 196 16.12 11.44 -37.73
C ASN A 196 17.52 10.88 -37.43
N PHE A 197 17.66 9.55 -37.39
CA PHE A 197 18.95 8.89 -37.21
C PHE A 197 19.94 9.29 -38.32
N ASN A 198 19.51 9.33 -39.58
CA ASN A 198 20.36 9.74 -40.70
C ASN A 198 20.86 11.18 -40.59
N CYS A 199 20.06 12.07 -40.00
CA CYS A 199 20.47 13.44 -39.73
C CYS A 199 21.58 13.49 -38.67
N ILE A 200 21.41 12.73 -37.59
CA ILE A 200 22.38 12.63 -36.48
C ILE A 200 23.68 11.94 -36.93
N GLU A 201 23.57 10.84 -37.69
CA GLU A 201 24.72 10.11 -38.25
C GLU A 201 25.58 11.05 -39.11
N ARG A 202 24.96 11.90 -39.93
CA ARG A 202 25.68 12.85 -40.80
C ARG A 202 26.50 13.87 -40.02
N GLU A 203 25.95 14.42 -38.94
CA GLU A 203 26.65 15.40 -38.10
C GLU A 203 27.80 14.76 -37.31
N LEU A 204 27.58 13.55 -36.77
CA LEU A 204 28.57 12.87 -35.92
C LEU A 204 29.74 12.26 -36.72
N THR A 205 29.53 11.87 -37.97
CA THR A 205 30.57 11.26 -38.82
C THR A 205 31.76 12.21 -39.06
N ASN A 206 31.55 13.53 -38.93
CA ASN A 206 32.62 14.53 -39.04
C ASN A 206 33.58 14.55 -37.84
N HIS A 207 33.19 13.96 -36.71
CA HIS A 207 33.93 14.01 -35.46
C HIS A 207 34.38 12.64 -34.94
N PHE A 208 33.65 11.56 -35.25
CA PHE A 208 33.96 10.21 -34.78
C PHE A 208 33.65 9.15 -35.85
N THR A 209 34.58 8.23 -36.12
CA THR A 209 34.35 7.03 -36.94
C THR A 209 33.96 5.85 -36.06
N MET A 210 32.70 5.38 -36.12
CA MET A 210 32.18 4.27 -35.31
C MET A 210 31.66 3.12 -36.18
N GLU A 211 32.56 2.17 -36.50
CA GLU A 211 32.31 1.10 -37.47
C GLU A 211 31.09 0.23 -37.15
N ASN A 212 30.90 -0.15 -35.88
CA ASN A 212 29.78 -0.97 -35.42
C ASN A 212 28.41 -0.30 -35.63
N VAL A 213 28.32 1.01 -35.40
CA VAL A 213 27.08 1.79 -35.59
C VAL A 213 26.75 1.87 -37.08
N THR A 214 27.75 2.14 -37.91
CA THR A 214 27.58 2.23 -39.37
C THR A 214 27.15 0.89 -39.98
N GLN A 215 27.72 -0.23 -39.50
CA GLN A 215 27.31 -1.56 -39.96
C GLN A 215 25.85 -1.86 -39.59
N LYS A 216 25.47 -1.61 -38.33
CA LYS A 216 24.09 -1.83 -37.87
C LYS A 216 23.10 -0.91 -38.59
N ALA A 217 23.46 0.35 -38.83
CA ALA A 217 22.61 1.29 -39.58
C ALA A 217 22.33 0.81 -41.02
N LYS A 218 23.33 0.22 -41.70
CA LYS A 218 23.14 -0.38 -43.04
C LYS A 218 22.17 -1.56 -43.02
N GLU A 219 22.25 -2.42 -42.01
CA GLU A 219 21.30 -3.54 -41.84
C GLU A 219 19.88 -3.04 -41.62
N VAL A 220 19.68 -2.06 -40.73
CA VAL A 220 18.37 -1.49 -40.43
C VAL A 220 17.75 -0.82 -41.65
N LYS A 221 18.53 -0.06 -42.43
CA LYS A 221 18.07 0.56 -43.69
C LYS A 221 17.56 -0.49 -44.69
N LYS A 222 18.30 -1.58 -44.87
CA LYS A 222 17.88 -2.69 -45.75
C LYS A 222 16.56 -3.33 -45.29
N LYS A 223 16.35 -3.48 -43.99
CA LYS A 223 15.10 -4.02 -43.43
C LYS A 223 13.91 -3.07 -43.63
N ILE A 224 14.12 -1.75 -43.55
CA ILE A 224 13.07 -0.76 -43.84
C ILE A 224 12.61 -0.83 -45.31
N ASP A 225 13.55 -1.06 -46.23
CA ASP A 225 13.23 -1.18 -47.65
C ASP A 225 12.35 -2.41 -47.95
N THR A 226 12.59 -3.55 -47.28
CA THR A 226 11.80 -4.79 -47.45
C THR A 226 10.56 -4.88 -46.56
N LEU A 227 10.35 -3.93 -45.64
CA LEU A 227 9.31 -3.99 -44.61
C LEU A 227 7.89 -4.18 -45.14
N ALA A 228 7.56 -3.62 -46.30
CA ALA A 228 6.23 -3.75 -46.90
C ALA A 228 5.90 -5.21 -47.28
N SER A 229 6.89 -5.95 -47.81
CA SER A 229 6.76 -7.37 -48.13
C SER A 229 6.73 -8.23 -46.86
N ASP A 230 7.59 -7.90 -45.89
CA ASP A 230 7.62 -8.61 -44.61
C ASP A 230 6.29 -8.51 -43.84
N ILE A 231 5.62 -7.35 -43.87
CA ILE A 231 4.32 -7.17 -43.20
C ILE A 231 3.28 -8.12 -43.78
N LEU A 232 3.28 -8.35 -45.10
CA LEU A 232 2.38 -9.30 -45.75
C LEU A 232 2.68 -10.75 -45.33
N GLU A 233 3.95 -11.13 -45.20
CA GLU A 233 4.32 -12.50 -44.80
C GLU A 233 4.04 -12.80 -43.31
N ARG A 234 4.18 -11.80 -42.42
CA ARG A 234 4.03 -11.97 -40.97
C ARG A 234 2.58 -11.89 -40.48
N ASN A 235 1.64 -11.44 -41.31
CA ASN A 235 0.26 -11.18 -40.93
C ASN A 235 -0.71 -12.05 -41.75
N ASP A 236 -0.96 -13.28 -41.27
CA ASP A 236 -1.95 -14.20 -41.84
C ASP A 236 -3.29 -14.07 -41.10
N PHE A 237 -4.32 -13.59 -41.82
CA PHE A 237 -5.69 -13.39 -41.31
C PHE A 237 -6.68 -14.45 -41.80
N LYS A 238 -6.21 -15.64 -42.19
CA LYS A 238 -7.10 -16.76 -42.59
C LYS A 238 -7.97 -17.28 -41.46
N ASP A 239 -7.49 -17.19 -40.22
CA ASP A 239 -8.17 -17.73 -39.04
C ASP A 239 -8.84 -16.61 -38.23
N ILE A 240 -10.16 -16.50 -38.40
CA ILE A 240 -11.01 -15.48 -37.77
C ILE A 240 -10.97 -15.56 -36.24
N GLU A 241 -10.75 -16.75 -35.65
CA GLU A 241 -10.68 -16.91 -34.20
C GLU A 241 -9.41 -16.28 -33.59
N LYS A 242 -8.40 -15.99 -34.42
CA LYS A 242 -7.16 -15.31 -33.99
C LYS A 242 -7.24 -13.80 -34.02
N TYR A 243 -8.30 -13.21 -34.58
CA TYR A 243 -8.49 -11.76 -34.65
C TYR A 243 -8.47 -11.05 -33.28
N PRO A 244 -8.97 -11.63 -32.18
CA PRO A 244 -8.84 -11.03 -30.85
C PRO A 244 -7.39 -10.97 -30.32
N LYS A 245 -6.50 -11.86 -30.80
CA LYS A 245 -5.08 -11.89 -30.42
C LYS A 245 -4.24 -10.95 -31.30
N LYS A 246 -4.56 -10.88 -32.59
CA LYS A 246 -3.91 -9.98 -33.55
C LYS A 246 -5.00 -9.26 -34.34
N SER A 247 -5.38 -8.09 -33.85
CA SER A 247 -6.50 -7.28 -34.34
C SER A 247 -6.22 -6.75 -35.75
N PRO A 248 -7.02 -7.12 -36.77
CA PRO A 248 -6.88 -6.57 -38.11
C PRO A 248 -7.14 -5.05 -38.14
N ARG A 249 -8.02 -4.55 -37.26
CA ARG A 249 -8.35 -3.12 -37.15
C ARG A 249 -7.12 -2.25 -36.88
N ASP A 250 -6.26 -2.68 -35.95
CA ASP A 250 -5.11 -1.87 -35.53
C ASP A 250 -4.02 -1.84 -36.59
N LEU A 251 -3.80 -2.97 -37.28
CA LEU A 251 -2.85 -3.06 -38.39
C LEU A 251 -3.34 -2.23 -39.59
N LEU A 252 -4.61 -2.35 -39.97
CA LEU A 252 -5.19 -1.57 -41.08
C LEU A 252 -5.12 -0.07 -40.80
N ALA A 253 -5.41 0.39 -39.58
CA ALA A 253 -5.30 1.79 -39.21
C ALA A 253 -3.86 2.33 -39.24
N LYS A 254 -2.87 1.50 -38.83
CA LYS A 254 -1.44 1.85 -38.94
C LYS A 254 -0.98 1.92 -40.39
N LEU A 255 -1.36 0.94 -41.21
CA LEU A 255 -1.04 0.88 -42.64
C LEU A 255 -1.70 2.00 -43.43
N GLU A 256 -2.93 2.38 -43.10
CA GLU A 256 -3.65 3.50 -43.69
C GLU A 256 -2.92 4.84 -43.41
N ARG A 257 -2.47 5.05 -42.16
CA ARG A 257 -1.67 6.23 -41.81
C ARG A 257 -0.31 6.24 -42.51
N ALA A 258 0.35 5.10 -42.60
CA ALA A 258 1.62 4.97 -43.31
C ALA A 258 1.45 5.21 -44.82
N ALA A 259 0.39 4.67 -45.42
CA ALA A 259 0.02 4.91 -46.81
C ALA A 259 -0.27 6.40 -47.06
N ASN A 260 -0.95 7.09 -46.15
CA ASN A 260 -1.25 8.51 -46.28
C ASN A 260 0.00 9.41 -46.13
N TYR A 261 1.05 8.97 -45.43
CA TYR A 261 2.30 9.75 -45.26
C TYR A 261 3.27 9.61 -46.45
N ARG A 262 3.32 8.43 -47.10
CA ARG A 262 4.09 8.17 -48.33
C ARG A 262 3.26 7.29 -49.29
N SER A 263 2.50 7.97 -50.15
CA SER A 263 1.36 7.49 -50.94
C SER A 263 1.51 6.26 -51.87
N GLU A 264 2.63 5.55 -51.96
CA GLU A 264 2.78 4.45 -52.95
C GLU A 264 3.23 3.09 -52.41
N LYS A 265 4.07 3.04 -51.36
CA LYS A 265 4.71 1.78 -50.91
C LYS A 265 3.78 0.87 -50.09
N TYR A 266 2.92 1.44 -49.25
CA TYR A 266 2.07 0.68 -48.31
C TYR A 266 0.61 0.55 -48.76
N THR A 267 0.20 1.28 -49.78
CA THR A 267 -1.15 1.25 -50.36
C THR A 267 -1.53 -0.14 -50.92
N PRO A 268 -0.66 -0.84 -51.69
CA PRO A 268 -0.99 -2.19 -52.20
C PRO A 268 -1.15 -3.23 -51.09
N VAL A 269 -0.36 -3.10 -50.01
CA VAL A 269 -0.40 -3.98 -48.83
C VAL A 269 -1.73 -3.84 -48.09
N TYR A 270 -2.17 -2.60 -47.87
CA TYR A 270 -3.45 -2.29 -47.24
C TYR A 270 -4.63 -2.89 -48.03
N THR A 271 -4.65 -2.70 -49.35
CA THR A 271 -5.74 -3.21 -50.20
C THR A 271 -5.80 -4.74 -50.23
N PHE A 272 -4.65 -5.42 -50.25
CA PHE A 272 -4.58 -6.88 -50.24
C PHE A 272 -5.17 -7.48 -48.95
N ILE A 273 -4.71 -7.00 -47.79
CA ILE A 273 -5.18 -7.50 -46.48
C ILE A 273 -6.69 -7.24 -46.30
N LEU A 274 -7.18 -6.08 -46.75
CA LEU A 274 -8.60 -5.75 -46.68
C LEU A 274 -9.47 -6.75 -47.48
N GLY A 275 -9.03 -7.13 -48.68
CA GLY A 275 -9.73 -8.11 -49.53
C GLY A 275 -9.71 -9.53 -48.94
N GLU A 276 -8.60 -9.95 -48.33
CA GLU A 276 -8.49 -11.27 -47.69
C GLU A 276 -9.45 -11.41 -46.50
N ILE A 277 -9.55 -10.36 -45.67
CA ILE A 277 -10.46 -10.33 -44.51
C ILE A 277 -11.92 -10.48 -44.94
N GLN A 278 -12.33 -9.77 -46.00
CA GLN A 278 -13.71 -9.84 -46.53
C GLN A 278 -14.04 -11.26 -46.99
N HIS A 279 -13.17 -11.87 -47.81
CA HIS A 279 -13.37 -13.22 -48.33
C HIS A 279 -13.49 -14.29 -47.23
N ASN A 280 -12.67 -14.19 -46.18
CA ASN A 280 -12.68 -15.15 -45.08
C ASN A 280 -13.97 -15.02 -44.25
N PHE A 281 -14.43 -13.79 -43.98
CA PHE A 281 -15.69 -13.56 -43.26
C PHE A 281 -16.89 -14.12 -44.01
N ASP A 282 -16.97 -13.92 -45.33
CA ASP A 282 -18.02 -14.49 -46.18
C ASP A 282 -18.01 -16.03 -46.13
N THR A 283 -16.83 -16.64 -46.20
CA THR A 283 -16.67 -18.09 -46.15
C THR A 283 -17.12 -18.66 -44.80
N ALA A 284 -16.79 -18.00 -43.70
CA ALA A 284 -17.17 -18.45 -42.37
C ALA A 284 -18.67 -18.30 -42.08
N ILE A 285 -19.33 -17.28 -42.64
CA ILE A 285 -20.79 -17.13 -42.59
C ILE A 285 -21.47 -18.28 -43.35
N SER A 286 -20.94 -18.67 -44.51
CA SER A 286 -21.44 -19.83 -45.26
C SER A 286 -21.34 -21.12 -44.44
N ASN A 287 -20.17 -21.38 -43.83
CA ASN A 287 -19.95 -22.57 -43.01
C ASN A 287 -20.88 -22.63 -41.79
N ALA A 288 -21.17 -21.49 -41.16
CA ALA A 288 -22.10 -21.43 -40.03
C ALA A 288 -23.55 -21.76 -40.44
N CYS A 289 -23.93 -21.43 -41.68
CA CYS A 289 -25.25 -21.77 -42.21
C CYS A 289 -25.39 -23.28 -42.51
N ASP A 290 -24.30 -23.92 -42.94
CA ASP A 290 -24.27 -25.35 -43.28
C ASP A 290 -24.09 -26.27 -42.05
N ALA A 291 -23.83 -25.71 -40.87
CA ALA A 291 -23.56 -26.47 -39.65
C ALA A 291 -24.81 -27.16 -39.04
N PRO A 292 -24.64 -28.16 -38.16
CA PRO A 292 -25.76 -28.79 -37.46
C PRO A 292 -26.52 -27.83 -36.52
N ILE A 293 -27.85 -27.97 -36.40
CA ILE A 293 -28.78 -27.09 -35.66
C ILE A 293 -28.29 -26.73 -34.25
N GLU A 294 -27.74 -27.69 -33.52
CA GLU A 294 -27.24 -27.49 -32.15
C GLU A 294 -25.98 -26.62 -32.09
N LYS A 295 -25.23 -26.57 -33.19
CA LYS A 295 -23.94 -25.87 -33.30
C LYS A 295 -24.05 -24.56 -34.08
N ARG A 296 -25.11 -24.32 -34.85
CA ARG A 296 -25.33 -23.08 -35.62
C ARG A 296 -25.26 -21.83 -34.73
N SER A 297 -26.02 -21.82 -33.63
CA SER A 297 -26.01 -20.72 -32.66
C SER A 297 -24.64 -20.56 -31.97
N ALA A 298 -23.94 -21.67 -31.72
CA ALA A 298 -22.61 -21.65 -31.15
C ALA A 298 -21.54 -21.10 -32.12
N GLN A 299 -21.62 -21.43 -33.42
CA GLN A 299 -20.70 -20.95 -34.46
C GLN A 299 -20.91 -19.48 -34.83
N MET A 300 -22.10 -18.94 -34.59
CA MET A 300 -22.35 -17.49 -34.72
C MET A 300 -21.66 -16.66 -33.64
N ARG A 301 -21.31 -17.24 -32.48
CA ARG A 301 -20.67 -16.50 -31.38
C ARG A 301 -19.23 -16.08 -31.70
N PRO A 302 -18.33 -16.96 -32.19
CA PRO A 302 -16.99 -16.56 -32.65
C PRO A 302 -17.05 -15.48 -33.73
N LEU A 303 -17.97 -15.60 -34.70
CA LEU A 303 -18.12 -14.63 -35.79
C LEU A 303 -18.59 -13.26 -35.28
N ASN A 304 -19.62 -13.21 -34.42
CA ASN A 304 -20.09 -11.99 -33.78
C ASN A 304 -19.04 -11.35 -32.86
N TYR A 305 -18.17 -12.17 -32.27
CA TYR A 305 -17.06 -11.70 -31.44
C TYR A 305 -15.94 -11.13 -32.31
N ALA A 306 -15.54 -11.84 -33.37
CA ALA A 306 -14.51 -11.42 -34.31
C ALA A 306 -14.89 -10.14 -35.08
N LEU A 307 -16.18 -9.94 -35.36
CA LEU A 307 -16.70 -8.73 -35.99
C LEU A 307 -16.29 -7.45 -35.24
N ARG A 308 -16.12 -7.51 -33.91
CA ARG A 308 -15.74 -6.36 -33.08
C ARG A 308 -14.30 -5.88 -33.32
N PHE A 309 -13.46 -6.72 -33.92
CA PHE A 309 -12.03 -6.48 -34.18
C PHE A 309 -11.77 -6.06 -35.63
N LEU A 310 -12.82 -5.81 -36.41
CA LEU A 310 -12.75 -5.22 -37.76
C LEU A 310 -12.93 -3.70 -37.73
N SER A 311 -12.56 -3.02 -38.82
CA SER A 311 -12.81 -1.58 -39.01
C SER A 311 -14.31 -1.26 -39.03
N GLU A 312 -14.68 -0.02 -38.71
CA GLU A 312 -16.09 0.39 -38.61
C GLU A 312 -16.85 0.20 -39.92
N ASP A 313 -16.21 0.43 -41.06
CA ASP A 313 -16.81 0.25 -42.37
C ASP A 313 -17.18 -1.22 -42.64
N LEU A 314 -16.28 -2.16 -42.30
CA LEU A 314 -16.55 -3.60 -42.41
C LEU A 314 -17.57 -4.07 -41.37
N GLN A 315 -17.61 -3.47 -40.18
CA GLN A 315 -18.64 -3.79 -39.20
C GLN A 315 -20.04 -3.39 -39.71
N GLN A 316 -20.15 -2.24 -40.35
CA GLN A 316 -21.42 -1.78 -40.91
C GLN A 316 -21.90 -2.66 -42.06
N SER A 317 -21.01 -3.24 -42.86
CA SER A 317 -21.38 -4.14 -43.95
C SER A 317 -21.91 -5.50 -43.46
N PHE A 318 -21.29 -6.12 -42.45
CA PHE A 318 -21.63 -7.49 -42.03
C PHE A 318 -22.66 -7.58 -40.88
N ARG A 319 -22.78 -6.55 -40.03
CA ARG A 319 -23.66 -6.58 -38.84
C ARG A 319 -25.16 -6.83 -39.15
N PRO A 320 -25.77 -6.28 -40.22
CA PRO A 320 -27.18 -6.53 -40.52
C PRO A 320 -27.47 -8.01 -40.80
N LEU A 321 -26.66 -8.64 -41.65
CA LEU A 321 -26.77 -10.04 -42.05
C LEU A 321 -26.58 -11.00 -40.85
N MET A 322 -25.60 -10.70 -40.00
CA MET A 322 -25.30 -11.50 -38.82
C MET A 322 -26.43 -11.52 -37.78
N ASN A 323 -27.09 -10.38 -37.58
CA ASN A 323 -28.20 -10.26 -36.63
C ASN A 323 -29.43 -11.05 -37.09
N GLU A 324 -29.72 -11.04 -38.39
CA GLU A 324 -30.84 -11.79 -38.97
C GLU A 324 -30.64 -13.31 -38.82
N LEU A 325 -29.44 -13.81 -39.15
CA LEU A 325 -29.10 -15.23 -39.03
C LEU A 325 -29.09 -15.71 -37.58
N THR A 326 -28.58 -14.90 -36.64
CA THR A 326 -28.56 -15.24 -35.21
C THR A 326 -29.97 -15.48 -34.68
N LYS A 327 -30.91 -14.59 -35.02
CA LYS A 327 -32.31 -14.71 -34.59
C LYS A 327 -32.99 -15.95 -35.17
N LYS A 328 -32.76 -16.23 -36.45
CA LYS A 328 -33.32 -17.41 -37.12
C LYS A 328 -32.86 -18.72 -36.46
N PHE A 329 -31.56 -18.84 -36.16
CA PHE A 329 -31.01 -20.05 -35.54
C PHE A 329 -31.48 -20.24 -34.08
N GLU A 330 -31.65 -19.16 -33.32
CA GLU A 330 -32.17 -19.24 -31.94
C GLU A 330 -33.61 -19.76 -31.88
N ASP A 331 -34.45 -19.37 -32.84
CA ASP A 331 -35.84 -19.81 -32.89
C ASP A 331 -35.95 -21.31 -33.29
N GLU A 332 -35.10 -21.79 -34.20
CA GLU A 332 -35.01 -23.21 -34.57
C GLU A 332 -34.50 -24.08 -33.40
N GLU A 333 -33.49 -23.62 -32.66
CA GLU A 333 -32.91 -24.34 -31.51
C GLU A 333 -33.91 -24.40 -30.32
N ARG A 334 -34.73 -23.37 -30.12
CA ARG A 334 -35.71 -23.27 -29.04
C ARG A 334 -36.91 -24.21 -29.26
N ALA A 335 -37.31 -24.42 -30.51
CA ALA A 335 -38.31 -25.43 -30.86
C ALA A 335 -37.79 -26.84 -30.54
N TYR A 336 -36.54 -27.13 -30.91
CA TYR A 336 -35.87 -28.40 -30.68
C TYR A 336 -35.69 -28.76 -29.18
N LYS A 337 -35.23 -27.81 -28.34
CA LYS A 337 -35.03 -28.05 -26.89
C LYS A 337 -36.30 -28.36 -26.13
N ARG A 338 -37.46 -27.90 -26.60
CA ARG A 338 -38.74 -28.08 -25.91
C ARG A 338 -39.19 -29.55 -25.88
N ASP A 339 -38.83 -30.32 -26.91
CA ASP A 339 -39.28 -31.71 -27.08
C ASP A 339 -38.38 -32.75 -26.37
N LEU A 340 -37.10 -32.45 -26.10
CA LEU A 340 -36.11 -33.39 -25.55
C LEU A 340 -35.73 -33.18 -24.08
N LYS A 341 -35.99 -31.98 -23.51
CA LYS A 341 -35.51 -31.59 -22.17
C LYS A 341 -36.02 -32.51 -21.04
N GLY A 342 -37.23 -33.06 -21.16
CA GLY A 342 -37.77 -33.98 -20.17
C GLY A 342 -37.10 -35.36 -20.10
N PHE A 343 -36.40 -35.79 -21.16
CA PHE A 343 -35.78 -37.12 -21.24
C PHE A 343 -34.32 -37.14 -20.78
N LEU A 344 -33.54 -36.10 -21.13
CA LEU A 344 -32.10 -36.10 -20.87
C LEU A 344 -31.73 -35.83 -19.40
N GLU A 345 -32.64 -35.25 -18.60
CA GLU A 345 -32.36 -34.81 -17.23
C GLU A 345 -32.77 -35.83 -16.14
N ASN A 346 -33.50 -36.91 -16.47
CA ASN A 346 -34.01 -37.88 -15.49
C ASN A 346 -33.38 -39.28 -15.64
N ASP A 347 -32.69 -39.78 -14.62
CA ASP A 347 -31.98 -41.08 -14.68
C ASP A 347 -32.90 -42.29 -14.40
N ASN A 348 -33.97 -42.10 -13.63
CA ASN A 348 -34.99 -43.14 -13.40
C ASN A 348 -36.13 -42.97 -14.42
N VAL A 349 -35.91 -43.54 -15.60
CA VAL A 349 -36.89 -43.49 -16.69
C VAL A 349 -37.90 -44.63 -16.50
N ASP A 350 -39.17 -44.28 -16.36
CA ASP A 350 -40.27 -45.24 -16.27
C ASP A 350 -40.59 -45.84 -17.65
N ASP A 351 -41.32 -46.96 -17.67
CA ASP A 351 -41.62 -47.70 -18.91
C ASP A 351 -42.40 -46.85 -19.92
N SER A 352 -43.18 -45.89 -19.41
CA SER A 352 -43.99 -44.97 -20.22
C SER A 352 -43.14 -43.98 -21.02
N THR A 353 -42.06 -43.47 -20.41
CA THR A 353 -41.15 -42.50 -21.04
C THR A 353 -40.24 -43.18 -22.07
N ILE A 354 -39.75 -44.40 -21.80
CA ILE A 354 -38.94 -45.16 -22.78
C ILE A 354 -39.74 -45.48 -24.04
N LYS A 355 -41.03 -45.80 -23.88
CA LYS A 355 -41.93 -46.11 -25.01
C LYS A 355 -42.22 -44.87 -25.86
N ARG A 356 -42.46 -43.72 -25.24
CA ARG A 356 -42.70 -42.43 -25.91
C ARG A 356 -41.52 -41.98 -26.79
N LEU A 357 -40.30 -42.32 -26.42
CA LEU A 357 -39.10 -42.02 -27.22
C LEU A 357 -38.99 -42.90 -28.46
N ASN A 358 -39.36 -44.18 -28.34
CA ASN A 358 -39.42 -45.08 -29.49
C ASN A 358 -40.49 -44.60 -30.50
N ASP A 359 -41.60 -44.04 -30.02
CA ASP A 359 -42.65 -43.45 -30.87
C ASP A 359 -42.16 -42.15 -31.56
N LEU A 360 -41.44 -41.29 -30.86
CA LEU A 360 -40.80 -40.09 -31.43
C LEU A 360 -39.72 -40.44 -32.47
N ALA A 361 -38.90 -41.46 -32.21
CA ALA A 361 -37.91 -41.95 -33.16
C ALA A 361 -38.57 -42.47 -34.45
N LEU A 362 -39.72 -43.14 -34.32
CA LEU A 362 -40.51 -43.59 -35.46
C LEU A 362 -41.09 -42.40 -36.24
N GLN A 363 -41.62 -41.38 -35.55
CA GLN A 363 -42.15 -40.17 -36.17
C GLN A 363 -41.07 -39.42 -36.97
N TYR A 364 -39.89 -39.14 -36.37
CA TYR A 364 -38.81 -38.43 -37.06
C TYR A 364 -38.25 -39.20 -38.26
N LYS A 365 -38.26 -40.54 -38.19
CA LYS A 365 -37.90 -41.41 -39.31
C LYS A 365 -38.92 -41.33 -40.45
N GLN A 366 -40.22 -41.21 -40.15
CA GLN A 366 -41.28 -41.05 -41.14
C GLN A 366 -41.27 -39.66 -41.80
N GLU A 367 -40.98 -38.61 -41.02
CA GLU A 367 -40.89 -37.21 -41.50
C GLU A 367 -39.58 -36.88 -42.25
N LYS A 368 -38.67 -37.85 -42.43
CA LYS A 368 -37.32 -37.66 -43.01
C LYS A 368 -36.49 -36.56 -42.32
N ARG A 369 -36.72 -36.34 -41.03
CA ARG A 369 -35.96 -35.37 -40.22
C ARG A 369 -34.69 -36.02 -39.69
N HIS A 370 -33.69 -36.10 -40.56
CA HIS A 370 -32.45 -36.85 -40.31
C HIS A 370 -31.66 -36.36 -39.08
N GLU A 371 -31.57 -35.06 -38.88
CA GLU A 371 -30.76 -34.49 -37.80
C GLU A 371 -31.38 -34.66 -36.39
N PRO A 372 -32.68 -34.40 -36.15
CA PRO A 372 -33.33 -34.73 -34.88
C PRO A 372 -33.33 -36.23 -34.54
N LEU A 373 -33.43 -37.10 -35.56
CA LEU A 373 -33.37 -38.56 -35.38
C LEU A 373 -31.98 -39.01 -34.91
N GLU A 374 -30.92 -38.46 -35.49
CA GLU A 374 -29.54 -38.76 -35.07
C GLU A 374 -29.25 -38.27 -33.65
N ILE A 375 -29.78 -37.11 -33.24
CA ILE A 375 -29.54 -36.65 -31.88
C ILE A 375 -30.28 -37.51 -30.85
N LEU A 376 -31.52 -37.94 -31.15
CA LEU A 376 -32.25 -38.85 -30.28
C LEU A 376 -31.53 -40.21 -30.16
N ARG A 377 -30.98 -40.71 -31.27
CA ARG A 377 -30.10 -41.89 -31.31
C ARG A 377 -28.86 -41.71 -30.43
N VAL A 378 -28.14 -40.59 -30.55
CA VAL A 378 -26.95 -40.27 -29.73
C VAL A 378 -27.31 -40.13 -28.25
N GLY A 379 -28.44 -39.51 -27.91
CA GLY A 379 -28.89 -39.35 -26.53
C GLY A 379 -29.19 -40.69 -25.83
N VAL A 380 -29.82 -41.62 -26.55
CA VAL A 380 -30.05 -42.98 -26.05
C VAL A 380 -28.74 -43.75 -25.89
N ILE A 381 -27.84 -43.66 -26.87
CA ILE A 381 -26.51 -44.29 -26.80
C ILE A 381 -25.73 -43.76 -25.59
N LYS A 382 -25.72 -42.44 -25.35
CA LYS A 382 -25.00 -41.84 -24.23
C LYS A 382 -25.50 -42.31 -22.86
N LYS A 383 -26.82 -42.54 -22.68
CA LYS A 383 -27.34 -43.13 -21.44
C LYS A 383 -26.93 -44.59 -21.30
N LEU A 384 -26.93 -45.36 -22.39
CA LEU A 384 -26.44 -46.75 -22.38
C LEU A 384 -24.94 -46.83 -22.10
N ASP A 385 -24.14 -45.90 -22.64
CA ASP A 385 -22.72 -45.75 -22.33
C ASP A 385 -22.49 -45.43 -20.84
N ASN A 386 -23.26 -44.51 -20.26
CA ASN A 386 -23.15 -44.20 -18.82
C ASN A 386 -23.51 -45.43 -17.96
N HIS A 387 -24.57 -46.16 -18.30
CA HIS A 387 -24.86 -47.42 -17.61
C HIS A 387 -23.74 -48.45 -17.82
N TRP A 388 -23.16 -48.55 -19.02
CA TRP A 388 -22.03 -49.45 -19.31
C TRP A 388 -20.76 -49.08 -18.55
N GLU A 389 -20.43 -47.78 -18.47
CA GLU A 389 -19.30 -47.27 -17.70
C GLU A 389 -19.51 -47.53 -16.21
N ASN A 390 -20.73 -47.41 -15.70
CA ASN A 390 -21.06 -47.81 -14.33
C ASN A 390 -21.00 -49.32 -14.10
N VAL A 391 -21.24 -50.14 -15.13
CA VAL A 391 -20.96 -51.58 -15.09
C VAL A 391 -19.46 -51.83 -15.00
N GLN A 392 -18.64 -51.18 -15.85
CA GLN A 392 -17.18 -51.32 -15.83
C GLN A 392 -16.58 -50.80 -14.51
N ASN A 393 -16.99 -49.62 -14.05
CA ASN A 393 -16.57 -49.06 -12.76
C ASN A 393 -17.01 -49.94 -11.59
N GLY A 394 -18.20 -50.53 -11.66
CA GLY A 394 -18.64 -51.51 -10.67
C GLY A 394 -17.75 -52.76 -10.67
N VAL A 395 -17.32 -53.23 -11.84
CA VAL A 395 -16.40 -54.37 -11.98
C VAL A 395 -14.98 -54.02 -11.55
N ASP A 396 -14.43 -52.86 -11.93
CA ASP A 396 -13.07 -52.42 -11.61
C ASP A 396 -12.90 -52.03 -10.13
N LYS A 397 -14.00 -51.70 -9.44
CA LYS A 397 -14.04 -51.35 -8.01
C LYS A 397 -14.68 -52.44 -7.15
N ASP A 398 -14.89 -53.64 -7.70
CA ASP A 398 -15.51 -54.80 -7.05
C ASP A 398 -16.91 -54.56 -6.42
N ASP A 399 -17.63 -53.53 -6.86
CA ASP A 399 -19.04 -53.28 -6.53
C ASP A 399 -19.98 -54.01 -7.51
N ILE A 400 -20.12 -55.31 -7.25
CA ILE A 400 -20.94 -56.22 -8.07
C ILE A 400 -22.42 -55.78 -8.09
N GLN A 401 -22.92 -55.16 -7.03
CA GLN A 401 -24.32 -54.76 -6.94
C GLN A 401 -24.61 -53.55 -7.83
N LEU A 402 -23.69 -52.58 -7.88
CA LEU A 402 -23.74 -51.46 -8.82
C LEU A 402 -23.68 -51.94 -10.27
N ALA A 403 -22.80 -52.91 -10.55
CA ALA A 403 -22.70 -53.52 -11.87
C ALA A 403 -24.01 -54.23 -12.27
N ILE A 404 -24.61 -55.03 -11.39
CA ILE A 404 -25.87 -55.74 -11.66
C ILE A 404 -27.04 -54.78 -11.88
N ASN A 405 -27.16 -53.73 -11.07
CA ASN A 405 -28.26 -52.77 -11.20
C ASN A 405 -28.21 -52.00 -12.53
N ASN A 406 -27.02 -51.64 -12.99
CA ASN A 406 -26.85 -50.97 -14.29
C ASN A 406 -26.99 -51.94 -15.47
N MET A 407 -26.55 -53.20 -15.33
CA MET A 407 -26.84 -54.25 -16.33
C MET A 407 -28.35 -54.43 -16.55
N LYS A 408 -29.16 -54.41 -15.47
CA LYS A 408 -30.63 -54.51 -15.57
C LYS A 408 -31.25 -53.35 -16.36
N GLN A 409 -30.71 -52.13 -16.21
CA GLN A 409 -31.20 -50.98 -16.98
C GLN A 409 -30.87 -51.14 -18.48
N ILE A 410 -29.67 -51.61 -18.83
CA ILE A 410 -29.30 -51.87 -20.24
C ILE A 410 -30.24 -52.89 -20.88
N ILE A 411 -30.61 -53.95 -20.16
CA ILE A 411 -31.58 -54.96 -20.63
C ILE A 411 -32.98 -54.33 -20.84
N LYS A 412 -33.40 -53.45 -19.93
CA LYS A 412 -34.70 -52.76 -20.02
C LYS A 412 -34.83 -51.86 -21.25
N TYR A 413 -33.75 -51.20 -21.66
CA TYR A 413 -33.72 -50.41 -22.90
C TYR A 413 -33.81 -51.31 -24.15
N GLN A 414 -33.18 -52.49 -24.12
CA GLN A 414 -33.24 -53.48 -25.21
C GLN A 414 -34.66 -54.01 -25.45
N GLU A 415 -35.44 -54.24 -24.39
CA GLU A 415 -36.81 -54.75 -24.51
C GLU A 415 -37.80 -53.72 -25.12
N ASN A 416 -37.57 -52.42 -24.87
CA ASN A 416 -38.53 -51.34 -25.15
C ASN A 416 -38.16 -50.44 -26.33
N VAL A 417 -36.90 -50.38 -26.76
CA VAL A 417 -36.43 -49.50 -27.86
C VAL A 417 -36.05 -50.35 -29.07
N LYS A 418 -36.94 -50.43 -30.07
CA LYS A 418 -36.79 -51.33 -31.23
C LYS A 418 -36.31 -50.64 -32.50
N HIS A 419 -36.38 -49.32 -32.57
CA HIS A 419 -36.05 -48.55 -33.78
C HIS A 419 -34.65 -47.94 -33.78
N ILE A 420 -33.81 -48.25 -32.78
CA ILE A 420 -32.39 -47.85 -32.68
C ILE A 420 -31.54 -49.13 -32.64
N SER A 421 -30.78 -49.39 -33.70
CA SER A 421 -30.05 -50.65 -33.90
C SER A 421 -28.89 -50.89 -32.92
N GLU A 422 -28.32 -49.82 -32.36
CA GLU A 422 -27.09 -49.88 -31.56
C GLU A 422 -27.30 -50.43 -30.15
N VAL A 423 -28.55 -50.44 -29.67
CA VAL A 423 -28.92 -50.93 -28.32
C VAL A 423 -28.55 -52.41 -28.14
N GLU A 424 -28.71 -53.21 -29.20
CA GLU A 424 -28.38 -54.65 -29.20
C GLU A 424 -26.87 -54.90 -28.99
N GLY A 425 -26.02 -53.98 -29.48
CA GLY A 425 -24.55 -54.09 -29.33
C GLY A 425 -24.07 -53.94 -27.89
N PHE A 426 -24.74 -53.11 -27.08
CA PHE A 426 -24.42 -52.94 -25.66
C PHE A 426 -24.78 -54.16 -24.84
N TYR A 427 -25.90 -54.82 -25.15
CA TYR A 427 -26.27 -56.08 -24.53
C TYR A 427 -25.21 -57.18 -24.75
N GLN A 428 -24.65 -57.28 -25.96
CA GLN A 428 -23.59 -58.24 -26.23
C GLN A 428 -22.28 -57.95 -25.48
N LYS A 429 -21.90 -56.67 -25.32
CA LYS A 429 -20.72 -56.27 -24.53
C LYS A 429 -20.82 -56.76 -23.09
N VAL A 430 -22.00 -56.64 -22.47
CA VAL A 430 -22.28 -57.16 -21.12
C VAL A 430 -22.02 -58.67 -21.04
N CYS A 431 -22.51 -59.44 -22.02
CA CYS A 431 -22.29 -60.88 -22.06
C CYS A 431 -20.81 -61.27 -22.20
N THR A 432 -20.00 -60.50 -22.94
CA THR A 432 -18.57 -60.79 -23.12
C THR A 432 -17.73 -60.44 -21.90
N LEU A 433 -18.03 -59.34 -21.20
CA LEU A 433 -17.34 -58.96 -19.97
C LEU A 433 -17.53 -60.00 -18.86
N ILE A 434 -18.74 -60.52 -18.71
CA ILE A 434 -19.04 -61.62 -17.78
C ILE A 434 -18.15 -62.85 -18.07
N LYS A 435 -17.86 -63.13 -19.35
CA LYS A 435 -16.98 -64.25 -19.74
C LYS A 435 -15.49 -63.97 -19.50
N SER A 436 -14.99 -62.73 -19.68
CA SER A 436 -13.57 -62.43 -19.47
C SER A 436 -13.21 -62.33 -17.98
N PHE A 437 -14.12 -61.82 -17.15
CA PHE A 437 -13.93 -61.74 -15.70
C PHE A 437 -13.73 -63.14 -15.08
N LEU A 438 -14.46 -64.14 -15.57
CA LEU A 438 -14.29 -65.54 -15.18
C LEU A 438 -12.93 -66.15 -15.60
N ASN A 439 -12.28 -65.60 -16.62
CA ASN A 439 -10.98 -66.09 -17.12
C ASN A 439 -9.78 -65.40 -16.43
N ASN A 440 -9.90 -64.14 -16.03
CA ASN A 440 -8.81 -63.36 -15.41
C ASN A 440 -8.46 -63.80 -13.98
N MET A 441 -9.35 -64.53 -13.28
CA MET A 441 -9.03 -65.12 -11.97
C MET A 441 -7.94 -66.23 -12.02
N LYS A 442 -7.38 -66.56 -13.20
CA LYS A 442 -6.40 -67.65 -13.36
C LYS A 442 -4.91 -67.25 -13.30
N ASN A 443 -4.52 -65.97 -13.34
CA ASN A 443 -3.09 -65.56 -13.36
C ASN A 443 -2.79 -64.46 -12.32
N ILE A 444 -2.09 -64.78 -11.22
CA ILE A 444 -1.70 -63.84 -10.16
C ILE A 444 -0.17 -63.76 -9.98
N ILE A 445 0.31 -62.52 -9.77
CA ILE A 445 1.68 -62.01 -9.53
C ILE A 445 2.26 -62.53 -8.20
N PHE A 446 3.60 -62.63 -8.08
CA PHE A 446 4.26 -63.13 -6.86
C PHE A 446 3.89 -62.34 -5.60
N TYR A 447 3.60 -63.08 -4.53
CA TYR A 447 2.92 -62.63 -3.31
C TYR A 447 3.79 -61.79 -2.35
N SER A 448 5.12 -61.91 -2.40
CA SER A 448 6.03 -61.27 -1.42
C SER A 448 6.16 -59.76 -1.59
N ASP A 449 6.28 -59.28 -2.83
CA ASP A 449 6.58 -57.88 -3.13
C ASP A 449 5.36 -56.98 -2.86
N MET A 450 4.17 -57.51 -3.12
CA MET A 450 2.90 -56.85 -2.83
C MET A 450 2.70 -56.61 -1.32
N ILE A 451 3.19 -57.52 -0.46
CA ILE A 451 2.99 -57.43 0.99
C ILE A 451 3.93 -56.41 1.64
N SER A 452 5.16 -56.28 1.16
CA SER A 452 6.10 -55.29 1.69
C SER A 452 5.61 -53.85 1.46
N GLU A 453 5.15 -53.54 0.24
CA GLU A 453 4.72 -52.18 -0.09
C GLU A 453 3.39 -51.80 0.57
N LEU A 454 2.48 -52.78 0.71
CA LEU A 454 1.24 -52.59 1.45
C LEU A 454 1.51 -52.29 2.94
N THR A 455 2.47 -52.98 3.55
CA THR A 455 2.82 -52.81 4.98
C THR A 455 3.31 -51.39 5.28
N ASN A 456 4.15 -50.81 4.41
CA ASN A 456 4.66 -49.44 4.59
C ASN A 456 3.56 -48.39 4.48
N LYS A 457 2.66 -48.51 3.49
CA LYS A 457 1.53 -47.58 3.31
C LYS A 457 0.56 -47.61 4.49
N ILE A 458 0.37 -48.77 5.10
CA ILE A 458 -0.46 -48.94 6.29
C ILE A 458 0.12 -48.18 7.50
N ILE A 459 1.44 -48.26 7.72
CA ILE A 459 2.12 -47.61 8.85
C ILE A 459 1.97 -46.08 8.75
N ASP A 460 2.18 -45.51 7.56
CA ASP A 460 2.08 -44.06 7.36
C ASP A 460 0.65 -43.53 7.54
N LEU A 461 -0.36 -44.27 7.07
CA LEU A 461 -1.77 -43.90 7.29
C LEU A 461 -2.18 -43.96 8.77
N THR A 462 -1.55 -44.84 9.55
CA THR A 462 -1.89 -45.03 10.98
C THR A 462 -1.33 -43.89 11.85
N LYS A 463 -0.19 -43.29 11.50
CA LYS A 463 0.40 -42.15 12.24
C LYS A 463 -0.52 -40.92 12.30
N ASN A 464 -1.40 -40.74 11.32
CA ASN A 464 -2.32 -39.60 11.27
C ASN A 464 -3.35 -39.56 12.42
N PHE A 465 -3.51 -40.63 13.19
CA PHE A 465 -4.49 -40.74 14.28
C PHE A 465 -3.90 -40.51 15.68
N ASP A 466 -2.58 -40.40 15.81
CA ASP A 466 -1.85 -40.28 17.10
C ASP A 466 -1.81 -38.83 17.64
N VAL A 467 -2.45 -37.88 16.96
CA VAL A 467 -2.42 -36.43 17.28
C VAL A 467 -3.68 -36.00 18.05
N GLU A 468 -3.59 -34.93 18.85
CA GLU A 468 -4.77 -34.30 19.47
C GLU A 468 -5.74 -33.76 18.41
N LEU A 469 -7.06 -33.76 18.72
CA LEU A 469 -8.08 -33.24 17.79
C LEU A 469 -8.11 -31.71 17.74
N THR A 470 -7.53 -31.07 18.76
CA THR A 470 -7.44 -29.62 18.91
C THR A 470 -5.98 -29.20 18.92
N SER A 471 -5.65 -28.17 18.15
CA SER A 471 -4.35 -27.51 18.15
C SER A 471 -4.54 -25.99 18.04
N ASP A 472 -3.48 -25.22 18.30
CA ASP A 472 -3.52 -23.76 18.12
C ASP A 472 -3.89 -23.37 16.68
N GLU A 473 -3.40 -24.12 15.69
CA GLU A 473 -3.66 -23.87 14.28
C GLU A 473 -5.11 -24.20 13.88
N THR A 474 -5.62 -25.37 14.29
CA THR A 474 -7.01 -25.78 13.99
C THR A 474 -8.05 -24.94 14.75
N THR A 475 -7.67 -24.36 15.89
CA THR A 475 -8.53 -23.45 16.65
C THR A 475 -8.66 -22.09 15.99
N ARG A 476 -7.55 -21.56 15.46
CA ARG A 476 -7.53 -20.21 14.86
C ARG A 476 -8.01 -20.20 13.41
N PHE A 477 -7.76 -21.25 12.63
CA PHE A 477 -7.99 -21.26 11.19
C PHE A 477 -8.97 -22.37 10.76
N GLU A 478 -10.14 -21.95 10.26
CA GLU A 478 -11.19 -22.86 9.77
C GLU A 478 -10.72 -23.76 8.63
N VAL A 479 -9.97 -23.22 7.67
CA VAL A 479 -9.47 -23.98 6.51
C VAL A 479 -8.55 -25.12 6.93
N ILE A 480 -7.64 -24.86 7.88
CA ILE A 480 -6.70 -25.86 8.39
C ILE A 480 -7.46 -26.93 9.18
N ARG A 481 -8.44 -26.53 10.00
CA ARG A 481 -9.31 -27.46 10.74
C ARG A 481 -10.09 -28.39 9.82
N ASP A 482 -10.72 -27.84 8.77
CA ASP A 482 -11.50 -28.62 7.81
C ASP A 482 -10.62 -29.59 7.01
N GLN A 483 -9.42 -29.16 6.60
CA GLN A 483 -8.44 -30.03 5.93
C GLN A 483 -7.97 -31.17 6.85
N TYR A 484 -7.69 -30.87 8.11
CA TYR A 484 -7.28 -31.87 9.10
C TYR A 484 -8.33 -32.99 9.25
N PHE A 485 -9.60 -32.63 9.51
CA PHE A 485 -10.66 -33.63 9.67
C PHE A 485 -11.00 -34.38 8.38
N ASN A 486 -10.90 -33.73 7.21
CA ASN A 486 -11.04 -34.41 5.92
C ASN A 486 -9.94 -35.44 5.68
N ASN A 487 -8.68 -35.09 5.97
CA ASN A 487 -7.55 -36.02 5.85
C ASN A 487 -7.68 -37.22 6.79
N LEU A 488 -8.19 -36.99 8.00
CA LEU A 488 -8.47 -38.04 8.97
C LEU A 488 -9.59 -38.98 8.48
N ALA A 489 -10.65 -38.45 7.88
CA ALA A 489 -11.73 -39.22 7.27
C ALA A 489 -11.25 -40.09 6.08
N VAL A 490 -10.43 -39.51 5.20
CA VAL A 490 -9.84 -40.22 4.05
C VAL A 490 -8.92 -41.34 4.53
N SER A 491 -8.08 -41.07 5.52
CA SER A 491 -7.17 -42.07 6.10
C SER A 491 -7.95 -43.22 6.75
N LEU A 492 -9.04 -42.91 7.46
CA LEU A 492 -9.88 -43.93 8.13
C LEU A 492 -10.61 -44.81 7.11
N LYS A 493 -11.12 -44.21 6.04
CA LYS A 493 -11.77 -44.94 4.94
C LYS A 493 -10.77 -45.86 4.23
N ALA A 494 -9.57 -45.37 3.93
CA ALA A 494 -8.52 -46.16 3.31
C ALA A 494 -8.12 -47.36 4.18
N LEU A 495 -7.89 -47.15 5.48
CA LEU A 495 -7.56 -48.23 6.42
C LEU A 495 -8.70 -49.26 6.53
N LYS A 496 -9.96 -48.82 6.59
CA LYS A 496 -11.14 -49.70 6.60
C LYS A 496 -11.22 -50.60 5.38
N SER A 497 -11.05 -50.03 4.18
CA SER A 497 -11.04 -50.79 2.92
C SER A 497 -9.90 -51.81 2.89
N ILE A 498 -8.69 -51.40 3.29
CA ILE A 498 -7.53 -52.31 3.38
C ILE A 498 -7.80 -53.42 4.40
N ASN A 499 -8.31 -53.13 5.58
CA ASN A 499 -8.56 -54.18 6.57
C ASN A 499 -9.68 -55.14 6.13
N SER A 500 -10.77 -54.65 5.53
CA SER A 500 -11.86 -55.53 5.06
C SER A 500 -11.41 -56.52 3.99
N GLU A 501 -10.53 -56.10 3.07
CA GLU A 501 -10.02 -56.98 2.01
C GLU A 501 -8.98 -57.99 2.50
N PHE A 502 -8.20 -57.63 3.53
CA PHE A 502 -7.09 -58.45 4.01
C PHE A 502 -7.41 -59.30 5.27
N LYS A 503 -8.52 -59.03 5.97
CA LYS A 503 -8.94 -59.71 7.24
C LYS A 503 -9.01 -61.24 7.15
N ASN A 504 -9.28 -61.77 5.95
CA ASN A 504 -9.47 -63.20 5.73
C ASN A 504 -8.21 -63.93 5.22
N ARG A 505 -7.13 -63.21 4.87
CA ARG A 505 -5.92 -63.78 4.23
C ARG A 505 -4.62 -63.56 5.01
N PHE A 506 -4.60 -62.64 5.97
CA PHE A 506 -3.44 -62.33 6.82
C PHE A 506 -3.91 -62.11 8.26
N SER A 507 -3.08 -62.43 9.26
CA SER A 507 -3.33 -61.97 10.64
C SER A 507 -3.38 -60.43 10.63
N SER A 508 -4.50 -59.86 11.06
CA SER A 508 -4.81 -58.41 11.02
C SER A 508 -3.58 -57.50 11.17
N ILE A 509 -3.21 -56.80 10.10
CA ILE A 509 -2.04 -55.89 10.10
C ILE A 509 -2.37 -54.58 10.86
N VAL A 510 -3.67 -54.24 10.99
CA VAL A 510 -4.15 -53.01 11.66
C VAL A 510 -5.36 -53.32 12.56
N ASN A 511 -5.32 -52.86 13.81
CA ASN A 511 -6.46 -52.93 14.73
C ASN A 511 -7.35 -51.68 14.57
N ILE A 512 -8.28 -51.72 13.61
CA ILE A 512 -9.22 -50.61 13.35
C ILE A 512 -10.14 -50.36 14.54
N GLU A 513 -10.54 -51.41 15.26
CA GLU A 513 -11.41 -51.29 16.43
C GLU A 513 -10.75 -50.44 17.53
N LYS A 514 -9.43 -50.56 17.70
CA LYS A 514 -8.64 -49.72 18.60
C LYS A 514 -8.65 -48.24 18.16
N LEU A 515 -8.39 -47.97 16.88
CA LEU A 515 -8.33 -46.60 16.33
C LEU A 515 -9.69 -45.88 16.41
N GLU A 516 -10.78 -46.58 16.07
CA GLU A 516 -12.13 -46.02 16.20
C GLU A 516 -12.48 -45.75 17.65
N LYS A 517 -12.09 -46.63 18.58
CA LYS A 517 -12.31 -46.45 20.01
C LYS A 517 -11.59 -45.20 20.54
N GLU A 518 -10.32 -45.02 20.22
CA GLU A 518 -9.54 -43.84 20.63
C GLU A 518 -10.13 -42.54 20.07
N LEU A 519 -10.57 -42.55 18.82
CA LEU A 519 -11.20 -41.39 18.20
C LEU A 519 -12.57 -41.07 18.83
N LYS A 520 -13.38 -42.09 19.13
CA LYS A 520 -14.65 -41.95 19.86
C LYS A 520 -14.43 -41.30 21.23
N GLU A 521 -13.45 -41.78 21.99
CA GLU A 521 -13.14 -41.25 23.34
C GLU A 521 -12.76 -39.76 23.29
N LYS A 522 -11.91 -39.36 22.34
CA LYS A 522 -11.52 -37.95 22.16
C LYS A 522 -12.71 -37.04 21.78
N VAL A 523 -13.63 -37.51 20.95
CA VAL A 523 -14.82 -36.75 20.53
C VAL A 523 -15.84 -36.64 21.66
N GLU A 524 -16.07 -37.70 22.42
CA GLU A 524 -16.97 -37.65 23.59
C GLU A 524 -16.45 -36.71 24.68
N GLU A 525 -15.12 -36.61 24.84
CA GLU A 525 -14.53 -35.62 25.73
C GLU A 525 -14.84 -34.18 25.28
N LEU A 526 -14.71 -33.88 23.98
CA LEU A 526 -15.05 -32.56 23.41
C LEU A 526 -16.55 -32.24 23.56
N LYS A 527 -17.43 -33.21 23.33
CA LYS A 527 -18.88 -33.05 23.56
C LYS A 527 -19.19 -32.72 25.02
N ARG A 528 -18.57 -33.43 25.96
CA ARG A 528 -18.74 -33.18 27.39
C ARG A 528 -18.27 -31.77 27.76
N LYS A 529 -17.12 -31.32 27.24
CA LYS A 529 -16.62 -29.95 27.45
C LYS A 529 -17.59 -28.91 26.91
N LEU A 530 -18.09 -29.09 25.68
CA LEU A 530 -19.07 -28.18 25.07
C LEU A 530 -20.31 -27.98 25.96
N LEU A 531 -20.91 -29.07 26.43
CA LEU A 531 -22.14 -29.02 27.23
C LEU A 531 -21.92 -28.41 28.61
N VAL A 532 -20.73 -28.61 29.22
CA VAL A 532 -20.35 -27.96 30.48
C VAL A 532 -20.31 -26.45 30.30
N TYR A 533 -19.64 -25.95 29.26
CA TYR A 533 -19.59 -24.51 28.97
C TYR A 533 -20.96 -23.95 28.59
N ALA A 534 -21.73 -24.68 27.78
CA ALA A 534 -23.08 -24.28 27.39
C ALA A 534 -24.04 -24.12 28.59
N SER A 535 -23.82 -24.86 29.68
CA SER A 535 -24.66 -24.84 30.87
C SER A 535 -24.29 -23.76 31.91
N GLN A 536 -23.21 -22.98 31.70
CA GLN A 536 -22.79 -21.95 32.66
C GLN A 536 -23.70 -20.71 32.64
N ASP A 537 -24.02 -20.15 33.81
CA ASP A 537 -24.92 -18.97 33.90
C ASP A 537 -24.27 -17.68 33.35
N GLU A 538 -22.96 -17.53 33.54
CA GLU A 538 -22.17 -16.39 33.04
C GLU A 538 -20.99 -16.89 32.21
N PHE A 539 -20.61 -16.12 31.18
CA PHE A 539 -19.48 -16.42 30.30
C PHE A 539 -18.39 -15.36 30.47
N SER A 540 -17.16 -15.80 30.78
CA SER A 540 -15.97 -14.98 30.54
C SER A 540 -15.56 -15.03 29.07
N LEU A 541 -14.69 -14.10 28.63
CA LEU A 541 -14.11 -14.13 27.28
C LEU A 541 -13.40 -15.47 26.99
N SER A 542 -12.70 -16.02 27.99
CA SER A 542 -12.07 -17.34 27.87
C SER A 542 -13.10 -18.46 27.73
N ASP A 543 -14.20 -18.43 28.48
CA ASP A 543 -15.25 -19.46 28.38
C ASP A 543 -15.92 -19.43 27.00
N SER A 544 -16.15 -18.23 26.45
CA SER A 544 -16.64 -18.05 25.08
C SER A 544 -15.67 -18.60 24.04
N ASP A 545 -14.36 -18.38 24.21
CA ASP A 545 -13.33 -18.92 23.32
C ASP A 545 -13.28 -20.46 23.37
N TYR A 546 -13.35 -21.06 24.56
CA TYR A 546 -13.40 -22.52 24.73
C TYR A 546 -14.68 -23.12 24.17
N PHE A 547 -15.84 -22.48 24.39
CA PHE A 547 -17.10 -22.89 23.77
C PHE A 547 -16.99 -22.89 22.25
N ARG A 548 -16.50 -21.79 21.66
CA ARG A 548 -16.33 -21.65 20.21
C ARG A 548 -15.37 -22.69 19.65
N MET A 549 -14.26 -22.95 20.35
CA MET A 549 -13.32 -24.00 19.99
C MET A 549 -14.03 -25.36 19.92
N CYS A 550 -14.69 -25.79 20.99
CA CYS A 550 -15.38 -27.08 21.04
C CYS A 550 -16.48 -27.18 19.97
N TYR A 551 -17.32 -26.15 19.84
CA TYR A 551 -18.43 -26.11 18.88
C TYR A 551 -17.94 -26.25 17.44
N ASN A 552 -16.92 -25.46 17.06
CA ASN A 552 -16.38 -25.46 15.70
C ASN A 552 -15.65 -26.77 15.35
N HIS A 553 -14.92 -27.38 16.30
CA HIS A 553 -14.26 -28.66 16.06
C HIS A 553 -15.28 -29.81 15.94
N LEU A 554 -16.36 -29.79 16.72
CA LEU A 554 -17.43 -30.79 16.60
C LEU A 554 -18.21 -30.65 15.29
N ILE A 555 -18.45 -29.43 14.80
CA ILE A 555 -19.05 -29.20 13.47
C ILE A 555 -18.14 -29.73 12.36
N SER A 556 -16.86 -29.36 12.35
CA SER A 556 -15.93 -29.85 11.33
C SER A 556 -15.80 -31.39 11.41
N PHE A 557 -15.82 -31.97 12.62
CA PHE A 557 -15.83 -33.43 12.78
C PHE A 557 -17.10 -34.07 12.20
N ASP A 558 -18.32 -33.59 12.54
CA ASP A 558 -19.60 -34.12 12.01
C ASP A 558 -19.66 -34.02 10.46
N LYS A 559 -19.05 -32.96 9.92
CA LYS A 559 -18.99 -32.71 8.48
C LYS A 559 -18.15 -33.74 7.72
N TYR A 560 -16.98 -34.12 8.24
CA TYR A 560 -16.02 -34.96 7.50
C TYR A 560 -15.91 -36.40 8.01
N VAL A 561 -15.97 -36.63 9.32
CA VAL A 561 -15.69 -37.94 9.94
C VAL A 561 -16.99 -38.61 10.40
N ARG A 562 -17.32 -39.77 9.82
CA ARG A 562 -18.49 -40.57 10.23
C ARG A 562 -18.07 -41.76 11.09
N LEU A 563 -18.42 -41.73 12.36
CA LEU A 563 -18.29 -42.85 13.30
C LEU A 563 -19.68 -43.39 13.65
N SER A 564 -19.85 -44.71 13.60
CA SER A 564 -21.05 -45.38 14.13
C SER A 564 -21.16 -45.12 15.63
N GLU A 565 -22.38 -44.83 16.12
CA GLU A 565 -22.75 -44.63 17.54
C GLU A 565 -22.42 -43.26 18.17
N VAL A 566 -21.71 -42.35 17.50
CA VAL A 566 -21.46 -40.99 18.04
C VAL A 566 -22.50 -40.00 17.50
N LYS A 567 -23.42 -39.53 18.36
CA LYS A 567 -24.38 -38.48 18.02
C LYS A 567 -23.82 -37.11 18.39
N ILE A 568 -23.32 -36.35 17.41
CA ILE A 568 -22.74 -35.02 17.63
C ILE A 568 -23.81 -33.93 17.53
N ARG A 569 -24.71 -34.04 16.55
CA ARG A 569 -25.77 -33.05 16.31
C ARG A 569 -26.65 -32.79 17.53
N ASP A 570 -27.08 -33.85 18.21
CA ASP A 570 -27.89 -33.73 19.44
C ASP A 570 -27.21 -32.84 20.50
N SER A 571 -25.87 -32.92 20.63
CA SER A 571 -25.10 -32.10 21.58
C SER A 571 -24.92 -30.65 21.09
N LEU A 572 -24.78 -30.44 19.78
CA LEU A 572 -24.70 -29.10 19.19
C LEU A 572 -26.05 -28.37 19.31
N GLU A 573 -27.15 -29.05 19.02
CA GLU A 573 -28.52 -28.53 19.15
C GLU A 573 -28.87 -28.21 20.60
N LEU A 574 -28.48 -29.09 21.53
CA LEU A 574 -28.68 -28.85 22.97
C LEU A 574 -27.87 -27.63 23.44
N ALA A 575 -26.61 -27.50 23.00
CA ALA A 575 -25.78 -26.34 23.33
C ALA A 575 -26.34 -25.04 22.75
N GLU A 576 -26.81 -25.04 21.50
CA GLU A 576 -27.48 -23.89 20.90
C GLU A 576 -28.73 -23.51 21.70
N THR A 577 -29.59 -24.49 22.02
CA THR A 577 -30.82 -24.26 22.79
C THR A 577 -30.51 -23.61 24.13
N GLN A 578 -29.50 -24.09 24.86
CA GLN A 578 -29.09 -23.51 26.14
C GLN A 578 -28.61 -22.05 26.02
N ILE A 579 -27.94 -21.66 24.93
CA ILE A 579 -27.53 -20.27 24.71
C ILE A 579 -28.72 -19.39 24.33
N ILE A 580 -29.58 -19.87 23.42
CA ILE A 580 -30.75 -19.11 22.96
C ILE A 580 -31.79 -18.94 24.08
N ASP A 581 -31.98 -19.93 24.96
CA ASP A 581 -32.88 -19.83 26.11
C ASP A 581 -32.43 -18.72 27.08
N LYS A 582 -31.13 -18.54 27.28
CA LYS A 582 -30.58 -17.44 28.10
C LYS A 582 -30.85 -16.08 27.48
N VAL A 583 -30.62 -15.94 26.17
CA VAL A 583 -30.95 -14.70 25.44
C VAL A 583 -32.46 -14.44 25.51
N THR A 584 -33.28 -15.47 25.41
CA THR A 584 -34.74 -15.38 25.50
C THR A 584 -35.18 -14.91 26.89
N LEU A 585 -34.56 -15.41 27.97
CA LEU A 585 -34.79 -14.94 29.34
C LEU A 585 -34.44 -13.46 29.47
N LEU A 586 -33.28 -13.02 28.97
CA LEU A 586 -32.88 -11.60 28.97
C LEU A 586 -33.87 -10.73 28.19
N SER A 587 -34.36 -11.19 27.03
CA SER A 587 -35.38 -10.48 26.24
C SER A 587 -36.71 -10.37 26.98
N LYS A 588 -37.13 -11.40 27.72
CA LYS A 588 -38.32 -11.37 28.57
C LYS A 588 -38.15 -10.41 29.76
N ASP A 589 -36.96 -10.36 30.36
CA ASP A 589 -36.65 -9.41 31.43
C ASP A 589 -36.73 -7.97 30.96
N ILE A 590 -36.36 -7.68 29.71
CA ILE A 590 -36.54 -6.35 29.10
C ILE A 590 -38.03 -6.02 28.98
N ALA A 591 -38.86 -6.96 28.51
CA ALA A 591 -40.30 -6.76 28.38
C ALA A 591 -41.01 -6.50 29.72
N ASN A 592 -40.49 -7.06 30.82
CA ASN A 592 -41.07 -6.93 32.17
C ASN A 592 -40.49 -5.76 33.00
N SER A 593 -39.54 -4.97 32.47
CA SER A 593 -38.78 -3.98 33.27
C SER A 593 -39.39 -2.58 33.36
N ASP A 594 -40.73 -2.42 33.22
CA ASP A 594 -41.53 -1.20 33.48
C ASP A 594 -40.75 0.14 33.43
N ALA A 595 -40.30 0.53 32.24
CA ALA A 595 -39.67 1.83 31.95
C ALA A 595 -38.33 2.17 32.65
N ASP A 596 -37.63 1.23 33.29
CA ASP A 596 -36.25 1.46 33.75
C ASP A 596 -35.26 1.40 32.57
N ILE A 597 -35.00 2.56 31.98
CA ILE A 597 -34.13 2.75 30.81
C ILE A 597 -32.69 2.26 31.07
N MET A 598 -32.16 2.44 32.28
CA MET A 598 -30.79 2.04 32.61
C MET A 598 -30.68 0.52 32.72
N LYS A 599 -31.71 -0.14 33.26
CA LYS A 599 -31.80 -1.59 33.30
C LYS A 599 -31.97 -2.19 31.90
N VAL A 600 -32.83 -1.59 31.07
CA VAL A 600 -33.03 -2.01 29.67
C VAL A 600 -31.74 -1.87 28.86
N ALA A 601 -31.02 -0.74 28.98
CA ALA A 601 -29.74 -0.54 28.31
C ALA A 601 -28.69 -1.61 28.70
N LYS A 602 -28.59 -1.94 30.01
CA LYS A 602 -27.68 -2.99 30.49
C LYS A 602 -28.04 -4.38 29.95
N LEU A 603 -29.33 -4.71 29.88
CA LEU A 603 -29.80 -5.99 29.34
C LEU A 603 -29.55 -6.09 27.84
N LEU A 604 -29.76 -5.02 27.07
CA LEU A 604 -29.43 -4.99 25.63
C LEU A 604 -27.93 -5.16 25.38
N VAL A 605 -27.07 -4.53 26.20
CA VAL A 605 -25.61 -4.74 26.12
C VAL A 605 -25.24 -6.20 26.43
N LYS A 606 -25.90 -6.84 27.41
CA LYS A 606 -25.70 -8.27 27.68
C LYS A 606 -26.13 -9.15 26.52
N ILE A 607 -27.29 -8.90 25.91
CA ILE A 607 -27.72 -9.65 24.71
C ILE A 607 -26.73 -9.45 23.56
N LYS A 608 -26.21 -8.22 23.39
CA LYS A 608 -25.18 -7.92 22.39
C LYS A 608 -23.88 -8.66 22.62
N PHE A 609 -23.46 -8.83 23.88
CA PHE A 609 -22.30 -9.64 24.23
C PHE A 609 -22.44 -11.08 23.73
N PHE A 610 -23.64 -11.68 23.81
CA PHE A 610 -23.87 -13.01 23.23
C PHE A 610 -23.76 -13.00 21.70
N ALA A 611 -24.29 -12.00 21.01
CA ALA A 611 -24.19 -11.90 19.55
C ALA A 611 -22.73 -11.75 19.07
N GLU A 612 -21.89 -10.99 19.79
CA GLU A 612 -20.49 -10.75 19.41
C GLU A 612 -19.58 -11.95 19.69
N ASN A 613 -19.77 -12.65 20.81
CA ASN A 613 -18.89 -13.75 21.22
C ASN A 613 -19.32 -15.11 20.67
N PHE A 614 -20.61 -15.28 20.36
CA PHE A 614 -21.17 -16.48 19.75
C PHE A 614 -21.61 -16.21 18.31
N SER A 615 -20.64 -15.82 17.46
CA SER A 615 -20.86 -15.47 16.05
C SER A 615 -21.68 -16.49 15.23
N MET A 616 -21.64 -17.77 15.61
CA MET A 616 -22.47 -18.82 14.98
C MET A 616 -23.99 -18.60 15.16
N PHE A 617 -24.41 -17.76 16.10
CA PHE A 617 -25.79 -17.45 16.43
C PHE A 617 -26.14 -15.96 16.23
N ASP A 618 -25.24 -15.18 15.63
CA ASP A 618 -25.35 -13.71 15.53
C ASP A 618 -26.67 -13.23 14.92
N THR A 619 -27.10 -13.86 13.83
CA THR A 619 -28.25 -13.50 13.03
C THR A 619 -29.54 -13.70 13.83
N LYS A 620 -29.60 -14.81 14.58
CA LYS A 620 -30.74 -15.16 15.43
C LYS A 620 -30.83 -14.23 16.64
N ILE A 621 -29.70 -13.92 17.28
CA ILE A 621 -29.65 -13.03 18.45
C ILE A 621 -29.93 -11.57 18.06
N ASN A 622 -29.35 -11.07 16.97
CA ASN A 622 -29.61 -9.69 16.51
C ASN A 622 -31.08 -9.51 16.08
N GLY A 623 -31.70 -10.53 15.47
CA GLY A 623 -33.14 -10.52 15.19
C GLY A 623 -33.99 -10.40 16.47
N MET A 624 -33.60 -11.08 17.56
CA MET A 624 -34.27 -10.94 18.85
C MET A 624 -34.11 -9.52 19.44
N ILE A 625 -32.97 -8.86 19.22
CA ILE A 625 -32.78 -7.45 19.62
C ILE A 625 -33.76 -6.55 18.85
N ASP A 626 -33.89 -6.73 17.54
CA ASP A 626 -34.83 -5.96 16.71
C ASP A 626 -36.29 -6.16 17.15
N ASP A 627 -36.69 -7.39 17.47
CA ASP A 627 -38.04 -7.69 17.98
C ASP A 627 -38.31 -7.05 19.34
N VAL A 628 -37.32 -7.03 20.23
CA VAL A 628 -37.38 -6.33 21.53
C VAL A 628 -37.54 -4.84 21.30
N LEU A 629 -36.72 -4.22 20.44
CA LEU A 629 -36.81 -2.78 20.14
C LEU A 629 -38.14 -2.40 19.46
N LYS A 630 -38.66 -3.26 18.59
CA LYS A 630 -39.97 -3.08 17.94
C LYS A 630 -41.11 -3.12 18.96
N SER A 631 -41.08 -4.09 19.88
CA SER A 631 -42.05 -4.21 20.97
C SER A 631 -41.99 -3.00 21.91
N TYR A 632 -40.77 -2.58 22.26
CA TYR A 632 -40.51 -1.40 23.09
C TYR A 632 -41.02 -0.10 22.44
N LYS A 633 -40.84 0.03 21.11
CA LYS A 633 -41.37 1.15 20.31
C LYS A 633 -42.91 1.19 20.28
N THR A 634 -43.58 0.05 20.19
CA THR A 634 -45.06 0.00 20.16
C THR A 634 -45.71 0.25 21.51
N GLN A 635 -45.01 -0.03 22.61
CA GLN A 635 -45.54 0.08 23.97
C GLN A 635 -45.26 1.43 24.64
N GLN A 636 -44.25 2.20 24.19
CA GLN A 636 -43.81 3.43 24.84
C GLN A 636 -43.61 4.61 23.86
N SER A 637 -43.77 5.85 24.36
CA SER A 637 -43.68 7.08 23.54
C SER A 637 -42.28 7.32 22.95
N SER A 638 -42.18 8.06 21.83
CA SER A 638 -40.89 8.41 21.19
C SER A 638 -39.85 9.06 22.12
N LEU A 639 -40.30 9.70 23.21
CA LEU A 639 -39.44 10.31 24.22
C LEU A 639 -38.59 9.27 24.99
N ILE A 640 -39.13 8.08 25.25
CA ILE A 640 -38.45 7.06 26.05
C ILE A 640 -37.41 6.32 25.20
N LEU A 641 -37.68 6.12 23.90
CA LEU A 641 -36.67 5.62 22.96
C LEU A 641 -35.48 6.58 22.85
N SER A 642 -35.75 7.89 22.86
CA SER A 642 -34.71 8.94 22.90
C SER A 642 -33.81 8.84 24.12
N GLN A 643 -34.40 8.56 25.29
CA GLN A 643 -33.68 8.38 26.55
C GLN A 643 -32.88 7.06 26.57
N LEU A 644 -33.41 6.00 25.97
CA LEU A 644 -32.68 4.73 25.79
C LEU A 644 -31.46 4.91 24.89
N THR A 645 -31.58 5.63 23.77
CA THR A 645 -30.43 5.96 22.91
C THR A 645 -29.36 6.75 23.70
N MET A 646 -29.75 7.73 24.53
CA MET A 646 -28.79 8.47 25.37
C MET A 646 -28.10 7.58 26.41
N ALA A 647 -28.79 6.57 26.94
CA ALA A 647 -28.20 5.64 27.90
C ALA A 647 -27.20 4.69 27.21
N LEU A 648 -27.48 4.26 25.98
CA LEU A 648 -26.62 3.38 25.19
C LEU A 648 -25.38 4.10 24.64
N GLU A 649 -25.48 5.38 24.25
CA GLU A 649 -24.35 6.21 23.78
C GLU A 649 -23.17 6.26 24.77
N LYS A 650 -23.40 6.01 26.06
CA LYS A 650 -22.38 6.04 27.12
C LYS A 650 -21.38 4.88 27.08
N THR A 651 -21.58 3.89 26.21
CA THR A 651 -20.71 2.71 26.11
C THR A 651 -20.37 2.39 24.66
N ASP A 652 -19.20 1.79 24.42
CA ASP A 652 -18.76 1.40 23.07
C ASP A 652 -19.68 0.32 22.45
N VAL A 653 -20.18 -0.60 23.28
CA VAL A 653 -21.16 -1.62 22.86
C VAL A 653 -22.50 -0.98 22.52
N GLY A 654 -22.95 0.00 23.32
CA GLY A 654 -24.20 0.71 23.06
C GLY A 654 -24.14 1.61 21.83
N SER A 655 -22.99 2.22 21.52
CA SER A 655 -22.80 2.98 20.27
C SER A 655 -22.88 2.07 19.03
N ARG A 656 -22.36 0.84 19.11
CA ARG A 656 -22.52 -0.17 18.06
C ARG A 656 -23.98 -0.63 17.91
N LEU A 657 -24.67 -0.86 19.03
CA LEU A 657 -26.12 -1.15 19.02
C LEU A 657 -26.93 -0.04 18.33
N ILE A 658 -26.60 1.23 18.57
CA ILE A 658 -27.29 2.36 17.93
C ILE A 658 -27.06 2.38 16.41
N ALA A 659 -25.84 2.07 15.98
CA ALA A 659 -25.49 2.06 14.56
C ALA A 659 -26.11 0.87 13.79
N GLU A 660 -26.21 -0.29 14.43
CA GLU A 660 -26.65 -1.53 13.77
C GLU A 660 -28.16 -1.71 13.75
N HIS A 661 -28.91 -1.09 14.68
CA HIS A 661 -30.36 -1.24 14.79
C HIS A 661 -31.13 0.00 14.33
N SER A 662 -31.95 -0.16 13.29
CA SER A 662 -32.63 0.92 12.56
C SER A 662 -33.46 1.89 13.45
N SER A 663 -34.16 1.37 14.45
CA SER A 663 -34.99 2.16 15.37
C SER A 663 -34.16 3.12 16.24
N LEU A 664 -32.97 2.71 16.68
CA LEU A 664 -32.08 3.52 17.51
C LEU A 664 -31.34 4.56 16.66
N SER A 665 -30.87 4.16 15.46
CA SER A 665 -30.20 5.06 14.50
C SER A 665 -31.08 6.25 14.07
N ALA A 666 -32.38 6.05 13.92
CA ALA A 666 -33.32 7.09 13.51
C ALA A 666 -33.51 8.17 14.59
N GLU A 667 -33.42 7.79 15.87
CA GLU A 667 -33.58 8.71 16.99
C GLU A 667 -32.32 9.56 17.22
N ASP A 668 -31.12 8.96 17.08
CA ASP A 668 -29.86 9.71 17.06
C ASP A 668 -29.84 10.74 15.91
N TRP A 669 -30.30 10.35 14.73
CA TRP A 669 -30.42 11.27 13.59
C TRP A 669 -31.33 12.48 13.88
N ARG A 670 -32.51 12.26 14.48
CA ARG A 670 -33.44 13.35 14.82
C ARG A 670 -32.82 14.37 15.77
N LYS A 671 -32.09 13.91 16.80
CA LYS A 671 -31.40 14.81 17.74
C LYS A 671 -30.37 15.70 17.06
N ARG A 672 -29.65 15.18 16.06
CA ARG A 672 -28.69 15.98 15.27
C ARG A 672 -29.40 17.07 14.48
N ARG A 673 -30.59 16.79 13.93
CA ARG A 673 -31.41 17.79 13.22
C ARG A 673 -31.92 18.89 14.13
N GLU A 674 -32.45 18.57 15.31
CA GLU A 674 -32.96 19.57 16.27
C GLU A 674 -31.87 20.60 16.69
N LYS A 675 -30.60 20.18 16.76
CA LYS A 675 -29.48 21.10 17.05
C LYS A 675 -29.20 22.13 15.94
N MET A 676 -29.68 21.92 14.72
CA MET A 676 -29.42 22.78 13.54
C MET A 676 -30.60 23.71 13.18
N GLN A 677 -31.65 23.75 14.00
CA GLN A 677 -32.92 24.42 13.69
C GLN A 677 -32.83 25.93 13.39
N LYS A 678 -31.80 26.64 13.88
CA LYS A 678 -31.59 28.08 13.58
C LYS A 678 -31.32 28.35 12.09
N GLN A 679 -30.82 27.36 11.35
CA GLN A 679 -30.46 27.48 9.93
C GLN A 679 -31.66 27.31 8.99
N ASP A 680 -32.83 26.98 9.54
CA ASP A 680 -34.11 26.87 8.82
C ASP A 680 -34.90 28.19 8.81
N ASP A 681 -34.38 29.27 9.41
CA ASP A 681 -35.00 30.60 9.43
C ASP A 681 -34.47 31.49 8.29
N LEU A 682 -35.38 31.92 7.40
CA LEU A 682 -35.06 32.74 6.24
C LEU A 682 -34.61 34.16 6.60
N ASP A 683 -35.24 34.78 7.59
CA ASP A 683 -34.91 36.16 7.95
C ASP A 683 -33.58 36.22 8.70
N TYR A 684 -33.28 35.20 9.49
CA TYR A 684 -31.96 35.02 10.09
C TYR A 684 -30.86 34.92 9.01
N VAL A 685 -31.00 33.98 8.06
CA VAL A 685 -29.99 33.74 7.02
C VAL A 685 -29.77 34.97 6.13
N ILE A 686 -30.82 35.71 5.77
CA ILE A 686 -30.70 36.92 4.94
C ILE A 686 -30.14 38.12 5.72
N GLY A 687 -30.38 38.18 7.04
CA GLY A 687 -29.84 39.19 7.94
C GLY A 687 -28.31 39.12 8.04
N GLU A 688 -27.78 37.90 8.14
CA GLU A 688 -26.35 37.59 8.30
C GLU A 688 -25.53 37.65 6.99
N LEU A 689 -26.16 37.99 5.85
CA LEU A 689 -25.44 38.17 4.58
C LEU A 689 -24.64 39.49 4.61
N GLU A 690 -23.31 39.37 4.63
CA GLU A 690 -22.34 40.48 4.54
C GLU A 690 -21.73 40.58 3.12
N GLY A 691 -21.43 41.80 2.66
CA GLY A 691 -20.51 42.03 1.53
C GLY A 691 -21.04 42.74 0.26
N ASP A 692 -22.34 42.73 -0.08
CA ASP A 692 -22.79 43.11 -1.44
C ASP A 692 -24.11 43.93 -1.56
N ASP A 693 -24.25 44.64 -2.71
CA ASP A 693 -25.42 45.41 -3.22
C ASP A 693 -26.57 44.56 -3.83
N VAL A 694 -26.66 43.27 -3.51
CA VAL A 694 -27.72 42.40 -4.07
C VAL A 694 -29.07 42.67 -3.39
N SER A 695 -30.14 42.80 -4.18
CA SER A 695 -31.50 42.96 -3.66
C SER A 695 -31.92 41.75 -2.83
N LYS A 696 -31.93 41.92 -1.50
CA LYS A 696 -32.39 40.91 -0.53
C LYS A 696 -33.84 40.48 -0.79
N ASP A 697 -34.65 41.37 -1.38
CA ASP A 697 -36.04 41.09 -1.75
C ASP A 697 -36.16 40.08 -2.91
N VAL A 698 -35.21 40.08 -3.85
CA VAL A 698 -35.18 39.09 -4.95
C VAL A 698 -34.86 37.69 -4.40
N LEU A 699 -33.93 37.58 -3.44
CA LEU A 699 -33.61 36.31 -2.78
C LEU A 699 -34.79 35.78 -1.96
N ARG A 700 -35.49 36.66 -1.23
CA ARG A 700 -36.73 36.31 -0.51
C ARG A 700 -37.81 35.78 -1.45
N SER A 701 -38.06 36.50 -2.55
CA SER A 701 -39.08 36.11 -3.53
C SER A 701 -38.76 34.74 -4.13
N ARG A 702 -37.51 34.51 -4.55
CA ARG A 702 -37.11 33.23 -5.18
C ARG A 702 -37.10 32.06 -4.22
N TYR A 703 -36.69 32.26 -2.96
CA TYR A 703 -36.78 31.22 -1.94
C TYR A 703 -38.24 30.84 -1.66
N LYS A 704 -39.15 31.82 -1.61
CA LYS A 704 -40.58 31.55 -1.42
C LYS A 704 -41.15 30.70 -2.55
N THR A 705 -40.80 31.00 -3.80
CA THR A 705 -41.18 30.19 -4.97
C THR A 705 -40.65 28.76 -4.86
N PHE A 706 -39.35 28.59 -4.58
CA PHE A 706 -38.76 27.27 -4.35
C PHE A 706 -39.49 26.49 -3.25
N ARG A 707 -39.74 27.13 -2.10
CA ARG A 707 -40.29 26.47 -0.92
C ARG A 707 -41.72 25.98 -1.15
N GLN A 708 -42.55 26.81 -1.77
CA GLN A 708 -43.92 26.44 -2.11
C GLN A 708 -43.96 25.20 -3.00
N MET A 709 -43.17 25.19 -4.07
CA MET A 709 -43.12 24.06 -5.00
C MET A 709 -42.57 22.78 -4.34
N TYR A 710 -41.51 22.91 -3.57
CA TYR A 710 -40.91 21.77 -2.85
C TYR A 710 -41.90 21.14 -1.86
N ASP A 711 -42.62 21.94 -1.06
CA ASP A 711 -43.59 21.44 -0.08
C ASP A 711 -44.82 20.79 -0.78
N GLU A 712 -45.29 21.35 -1.90
CA GLU A 712 -46.36 20.76 -2.72
C GLU A 712 -45.94 19.39 -3.31
N LEU A 713 -44.71 19.26 -3.82
CA LEU A 713 -44.18 18.01 -4.37
C LEU A 713 -44.06 16.92 -3.30
N ILE A 714 -43.47 17.24 -2.14
CA ILE A 714 -43.27 16.29 -1.04
C ILE A 714 -44.62 15.85 -0.47
N SER A 715 -45.56 16.77 -0.23
CA SER A 715 -46.87 16.43 0.32
C SER A 715 -47.70 15.56 -0.64
N THR A 716 -47.70 15.87 -1.94
CA THR A 716 -48.40 15.08 -2.96
C THR A 716 -47.85 13.65 -3.04
N ILE A 717 -46.52 13.51 -3.06
CA ILE A 717 -45.89 12.20 -3.17
C ILE A 717 -46.09 11.40 -1.89
N LEU A 718 -45.88 12.01 -0.71
CA LEU A 718 -46.12 11.35 0.59
C LEU A 718 -47.60 10.96 0.79
N ALA A 719 -48.55 11.69 0.22
CA ALA A 719 -49.98 11.34 0.27
C ALA A 719 -50.36 10.16 -0.65
N SER A 720 -49.58 9.91 -1.71
CA SER A 720 -49.81 8.79 -2.64
C SER A 720 -49.37 7.41 -2.09
N PHE A 721 -48.82 7.35 -0.88
CA PHE A 721 -48.33 6.11 -0.27
C PHE A 721 -49.43 5.30 0.40
N ASN A 722 -49.40 3.98 0.18
CA ASN A 722 -50.21 3.02 0.94
C ASN A 722 -49.38 2.40 2.08
N PRO A 723 -49.73 2.63 3.36
CA PRO A 723 -48.98 2.14 4.53
C PRO A 723 -48.82 0.62 4.61
N LYS A 724 -49.66 -0.15 3.91
CA LYS A 724 -49.69 -1.62 3.99
C LYS A 724 -48.71 -2.34 3.06
N THR A 725 -48.09 -1.65 2.11
CA THR A 725 -47.40 -2.30 0.98
C THR A 725 -45.88 -2.20 0.99
N GLU A 726 -45.27 -1.51 1.96
CA GLU A 726 -43.81 -1.30 2.10
C GLU A 726 -43.08 -0.82 0.82
N LYS A 727 -43.80 -0.40 -0.23
CA LYS A 727 -43.19 0.09 -1.47
C LYS A 727 -42.65 1.52 -1.31
N GLU A 728 -41.43 1.71 -1.78
CA GLU A 728 -40.72 2.99 -1.87
C GLU A 728 -41.43 3.99 -2.81
N PRO A 729 -41.19 5.31 -2.66
CA PRO A 729 -41.76 6.32 -3.57
C PRO A 729 -41.43 6.02 -5.03
N ASN A 730 -42.40 6.15 -5.92
CA ASN A 730 -42.13 6.12 -7.35
C ASN A 730 -41.50 7.46 -7.80
N ILE A 731 -40.18 7.53 -7.74
CA ILE A 731 -39.37 8.70 -8.10
C ILE A 731 -39.41 8.97 -9.63
N GLU A 732 -39.85 8.01 -10.45
CA GLU A 732 -39.86 8.16 -11.92
C GLU A 732 -40.76 9.30 -12.41
N VAL A 733 -41.86 9.58 -11.70
CA VAL A 733 -42.77 10.68 -12.04
C VAL A 733 -42.05 12.02 -11.92
N LEU A 734 -41.30 12.20 -10.84
CA LEU A 734 -40.56 13.43 -10.56
C LEU A 734 -39.37 13.59 -11.53
N ILE A 735 -38.64 12.50 -11.81
CA ILE A 735 -37.56 12.50 -12.83
C ILE A 735 -38.10 12.89 -14.21
N THR A 736 -39.31 12.43 -14.56
CA THR A 736 -39.94 12.75 -15.85
C THR A 736 -40.32 14.23 -15.91
N GLN A 737 -40.88 14.79 -14.83
CA GLN A 737 -41.19 16.22 -14.73
C GLN A 737 -39.92 17.08 -14.85
N THR A 738 -38.84 16.73 -14.14
CA THR A 738 -37.57 17.45 -14.23
C THR A 738 -36.97 17.41 -15.64
N LYS A 739 -37.07 16.27 -16.34
CA LYS A 739 -36.64 16.15 -17.75
C LYS A 739 -37.45 17.03 -18.70
N VAL A 740 -38.77 17.13 -18.50
CA VAL A 740 -39.63 18.01 -19.30
C VAL A 740 -39.24 19.47 -19.07
N LEU A 741 -39.00 19.86 -17.82
CA LEU A 741 -38.57 21.21 -17.46
C LEU A 741 -37.23 21.55 -18.11
N LEU A 742 -36.26 20.63 -18.10
CA LEU A 742 -34.97 20.77 -18.80
C LEU A 742 -35.10 20.89 -20.32
N GLY A 743 -36.04 20.16 -20.93
CA GLY A 743 -36.32 20.28 -22.36
C GLY A 743 -36.79 21.68 -22.78
N THR A 744 -37.36 22.46 -21.86
CA THR A 744 -37.75 23.86 -22.08
C THR A 744 -36.63 24.88 -21.84
N VAL A 745 -35.43 24.40 -21.47
CA VAL A 745 -34.29 25.23 -21.03
C VAL A 745 -32.99 24.87 -21.77
N ALA A 746 -32.91 23.68 -22.38
CA ALA A 746 -31.71 23.17 -23.03
C ALA A 746 -31.27 24.03 -24.24
N GLN A 747 -30.10 24.68 -24.12
CA GLN A 747 -29.37 25.30 -25.21
C GLN A 747 -28.36 24.28 -25.80
N LYS A 748 -27.88 24.53 -27.04
CA LYS A 748 -26.93 23.63 -27.72
C LYS A 748 -25.66 23.45 -26.86
N VAL A 749 -25.13 22.23 -26.83
CA VAL A 749 -24.01 21.76 -25.99
C VAL A 749 -22.73 22.63 -26.06
N ASN A 750 -22.58 23.47 -27.10
CA ASN A 750 -21.40 24.32 -27.31
C ASN A 750 -21.64 25.83 -27.11
N ASP A 751 -22.85 26.29 -26.75
CA ASP A 751 -23.20 27.71 -26.56
C ASP A 751 -24.21 27.86 -25.40
N ILE A 752 -23.76 27.69 -24.16
CA ILE A 752 -24.61 27.90 -22.97
C ILE A 752 -24.50 29.37 -22.54
N THR A 753 -25.59 30.12 -22.72
CA THR A 753 -25.72 31.51 -22.26
C THR A 753 -26.58 31.59 -21.00
N TRP A 754 -26.00 32.13 -19.92
CA TRP A 754 -26.65 32.30 -18.62
C TRP A 754 -27.60 33.52 -18.61
N ASP A 755 -28.64 33.48 -19.44
CA ASP A 755 -29.60 34.56 -19.59
C ASP A 755 -30.63 34.66 -18.45
N TYR A 756 -31.43 35.73 -18.44
CA TYR A 756 -32.48 35.95 -17.44
C TYR A 756 -33.55 34.83 -17.43
N SER A 757 -33.86 34.27 -18.60
CA SER A 757 -34.89 33.24 -18.75
C SER A 757 -34.48 31.91 -18.10
N PHE A 758 -33.19 31.57 -18.17
CA PHE A 758 -32.60 30.44 -17.47
C PHE A 758 -32.62 30.67 -15.95
N ARG A 759 -32.17 31.85 -15.52
CA ARG A 759 -32.09 32.18 -14.08
C ARG A 759 -33.45 32.13 -13.41
N ASP A 760 -34.53 32.57 -14.06
CA ASP A 760 -35.88 32.56 -13.49
C ASP A 760 -36.42 31.15 -13.20
N LYS A 761 -35.94 30.11 -13.89
CA LYS A 761 -36.37 28.71 -13.69
C LYS A 761 -35.57 27.95 -12.63
N ILE A 762 -34.49 28.53 -12.09
CA ILE A 762 -33.64 27.88 -11.08
C ILE A 762 -34.43 27.44 -9.82
N PRO A 763 -35.35 28.24 -9.25
CA PRO A 763 -36.14 27.82 -8.08
C PRO A 763 -36.96 26.55 -8.33
N GLU A 764 -37.54 26.40 -9.53
CA GLU A 764 -38.32 25.23 -9.92
C GLU A 764 -37.43 23.99 -10.03
N LEU A 765 -36.28 24.15 -10.70
CA LEU A 765 -35.30 23.07 -10.86
C LEU A 765 -34.71 22.61 -9.52
N LEU A 766 -34.43 23.54 -8.60
CA LEU A 766 -33.96 23.20 -7.27
C LEU A 766 -35.04 22.47 -6.46
N ALA A 767 -36.31 22.86 -6.57
CA ALA A 767 -37.41 22.18 -5.87
C ALA A 767 -37.49 20.70 -6.25
N ASP A 768 -37.40 20.41 -7.55
CA ASP A 768 -37.36 19.04 -8.07
C ASP A 768 -36.14 18.25 -7.55
N ILE A 769 -34.93 18.80 -7.71
CA ILE A 769 -33.69 18.10 -7.32
C ILE A 769 -33.67 17.83 -5.81
N PHE A 770 -34.06 18.82 -5.00
CA PHE A 770 -34.15 18.64 -3.54
C PHE A 770 -35.28 17.67 -3.16
N ALA A 771 -36.40 17.63 -3.88
CA ALA A 771 -37.46 16.65 -3.63
C ALA A 771 -36.97 15.21 -3.91
N VAL A 772 -36.22 14.99 -5.00
CA VAL A 772 -35.56 13.69 -5.24
C VAL A 772 -34.63 13.33 -4.09
N TRP A 773 -33.80 14.28 -3.65
CA TRP A 773 -32.84 14.04 -2.56
C TRP A 773 -33.54 13.65 -1.25
N THR A 774 -34.60 14.37 -0.86
CA THR A 774 -35.39 14.06 0.33
C THR A 774 -36.05 12.68 0.23
N LEU A 775 -36.68 12.36 -0.90
CA LEU A 775 -37.42 11.10 -1.09
C LEU A 775 -36.51 9.88 -1.15
N LYS A 776 -35.27 10.02 -1.66
CA LYS A 776 -34.25 8.96 -1.63
C LYS A 776 -33.71 8.67 -0.23
N ASN A 777 -33.89 9.58 0.74
CA ASN A 777 -33.35 9.46 2.10
C ASN A 777 -34.46 9.25 3.15
N THR A 778 -35.46 8.42 2.85
CA THR A 778 -36.63 8.17 3.72
C THR A 778 -36.43 7.03 4.73
N GLN A 779 -35.25 6.43 4.84
CA GLN A 779 -34.98 5.28 5.73
C GLN A 779 -35.38 5.53 7.20
N HIS A 780 -35.04 6.70 7.76
CA HIS A 780 -35.37 7.07 9.14
C HIS A 780 -36.86 7.41 9.29
N TYR A 781 -37.44 8.07 8.28
CA TYR A 781 -38.88 8.28 8.18
C TYR A 781 -39.66 6.96 8.19
N ASN A 782 -39.19 5.97 7.43
CA ASN A 782 -39.79 4.64 7.32
C ASN A 782 -39.68 3.86 8.64
N ALA A 783 -38.49 3.89 9.27
CA ALA A 783 -38.25 3.25 10.57
C ALA A 783 -39.11 3.85 11.69
N MET A 784 -39.49 5.13 11.61
CA MET A 784 -40.27 5.84 12.64
C MET A 784 -41.75 6.06 12.28
N ARG A 785 -42.26 5.38 11.25
CA ARG A 785 -43.69 5.41 10.86
C ARG A 785 -44.60 5.04 12.05
N GLY A 786 -45.76 5.71 12.12
CA GLY A 786 -46.78 5.51 13.17
C GLY A 786 -46.61 6.38 14.42
N THR A 787 -45.60 7.25 14.48
CA THR A 787 -45.39 8.21 15.57
C THR A 787 -45.89 9.61 15.21
N ASN A 788 -46.31 10.41 16.20
CA ASN A 788 -46.90 11.76 16.01
C ASN A 788 -45.96 12.79 15.35
N ALA A 789 -44.68 12.46 15.12
CA ALA A 789 -43.65 13.35 14.58
C ALA A 789 -42.91 12.76 13.36
N SER A 790 -43.56 11.90 12.57
CA SER A 790 -42.92 11.19 11.45
C SER A 790 -42.21 12.12 10.46
N GLN A 791 -42.78 13.30 10.14
CA GLN A 791 -42.16 14.29 9.25
C GLN A 791 -40.84 14.89 9.78
N ALA A 792 -40.59 14.84 11.10
CA ALA A 792 -39.34 15.31 11.69
C ALA A 792 -38.14 14.46 11.27
N TYR A 793 -38.36 13.23 10.79
CA TYR A 793 -37.34 12.28 10.35
C TYR A 793 -37.02 12.36 8.84
N LEU A 794 -37.56 13.35 8.12
CA LEU A 794 -37.25 13.62 6.70
C LEU A 794 -36.01 14.48 6.56
N LEU A 795 -35.09 14.09 5.66
CA LEU A 795 -33.90 14.86 5.30
C LEU A 795 -34.27 15.99 4.32
N MET A 796 -34.43 17.21 4.84
CA MET A 796 -34.88 18.39 4.09
C MET A 796 -33.75 19.43 3.91
N PRO A 797 -33.78 20.27 2.87
CA PRO A 797 -32.77 21.32 2.68
C PRO A 797 -32.92 22.45 3.69
N HIS A 798 -31.79 22.96 4.18
CA HIS A 798 -31.73 24.16 5.02
C HIS A 798 -31.81 25.43 4.18
N VAL A 799 -32.32 26.53 4.76
CA VAL A 799 -32.47 27.81 4.03
C VAL A 799 -31.13 28.31 3.49
N ALA A 800 -30.09 28.28 4.33
CA ALA A 800 -28.73 28.71 3.97
C ALA A 800 -28.18 27.98 2.74
N GLN A 801 -28.50 26.69 2.58
CA GLN A 801 -28.03 25.89 1.44
C GLN A 801 -28.65 26.37 0.13
N VAL A 802 -29.96 26.62 0.13
CA VAL A 802 -30.70 27.06 -1.06
C VAL A 802 -30.27 28.46 -1.47
N ILE A 803 -30.14 29.38 -0.50
CA ILE A 803 -29.68 30.75 -0.75
C ILE A 803 -28.24 30.74 -1.30
N ALA A 804 -27.35 29.91 -0.76
CA ALA A 804 -26.00 29.76 -1.29
C ALA A 804 -26.00 29.29 -2.75
N ILE A 805 -26.82 28.29 -3.12
CA ILE A 805 -26.90 27.81 -4.51
C ILE A 805 -27.41 28.90 -5.46
N PHE A 806 -28.45 29.66 -5.06
CA PHE A 806 -28.94 30.80 -5.85
C PHE A 806 -27.86 31.83 -6.13
N ARG A 807 -26.97 32.06 -5.17
CA ARG A 807 -25.83 32.97 -5.30
C ARG A 807 -24.79 32.43 -6.28
N ILE A 808 -24.41 31.15 -6.17
CA ILE A 808 -23.45 30.49 -7.09
C ILE A 808 -23.91 30.57 -8.54
N LEU A 809 -25.21 30.36 -8.79
CA LEU A 809 -25.78 30.27 -10.14
C LEU A 809 -26.10 31.63 -10.79
N GLY A 810 -25.43 32.71 -10.35
CA GLY A 810 -25.47 34.00 -11.04
C GLY A 810 -26.42 35.05 -10.46
N LEU A 811 -26.67 35.03 -9.14
CA LEU A 811 -27.29 36.15 -8.41
C LEU A 811 -26.29 36.92 -7.52
N GLY A 812 -24.98 36.74 -7.72
CA GLY A 812 -23.93 37.59 -7.16
C GLY A 812 -22.69 36.84 -6.65
N TYR A 813 -21.51 37.38 -7.02
CA TYR A 813 -20.13 37.14 -6.57
C TYR A 813 -19.42 35.80 -6.89
N GLU A 814 -18.08 35.89 -6.93
CA GLU A 814 -17.15 34.78 -7.22
C GLU A 814 -16.76 33.93 -6.00
N LYS A 815 -17.11 34.33 -4.76
CA LYS A 815 -16.76 33.60 -3.52
C LYS A 815 -17.90 33.57 -2.51
N ILE A 816 -18.22 32.38 -1.99
CA ILE A 816 -19.25 32.17 -0.94
C ILE A 816 -18.62 31.43 0.24
N GLN A 817 -18.83 31.97 1.44
CA GLN A 817 -18.42 31.34 2.69
C GLN A 817 -19.65 30.81 3.43
N ILE A 818 -19.62 29.53 3.78
CA ILE A 818 -20.65 28.82 4.57
C ILE A 818 -19.98 28.30 5.83
N GLY A 819 -20.67 28.34 6.98
CA GLY A 819 -20.17 27.83 8.25
C GLY A 819 -19.91 26.32 8.26
N THR A 820 -19.12 25.83 9.21
CA THR A 820 -18.89 24.39 9.40
C THR A 820 -20.15 23.73 9.96
N GLY A 821 -20.60 22.63 9.34
CA GLY A 821 -21.81 21.89 9.75
C GLY A 821 -23.09 22.27 9.00
N GLU A 822 -23.08 23.32 8.17
CA GLU A 822 -24.28 23.83 7.48
C GLU A 822 -24.54 23.14 6.12
N GLY A 823 -23.80 22.08 5.82
CA GLY A 823 -24.00 21.24 4.63
C GLY A 823 -23.36 21.77 3.34
N LYS A 824 -22.11 22.25 3.40
CA LYS A 824 -21.32 22.68 2.22
C LYS A 824 -21.34 21.65 1.09
N SER A 825 -21.28 20.36 1.44
CA SER A 825 -21.30 19.27 0.47
C SER A 825 -22.65 19.11 -0.24
N VAL A 826 -23.77 19.43 0.44
CA VAL A 826 -25.10 19.43 -0.17
C VAL A 826 -25.19 20.57 -1.19
N VAL A 827 -24.73 21.77 -0.83
CA VAL A 827 -24.63 22.91 -1.75
C VAL A 827 -23.82 22.55 -2.99
N MET A 828 -22.65 21.94 -2.83
CA MET A 828 -21.82 21.49 -3.94
C MET A 828 -22.51 20.45 -4.82
N ALA A 829 -23.08 19.39 -4.21
CA ALA A 829 -23.71 18.30 -4.93
C ALA A 829 -24.92 18.77 -5.75
N ILE A 830 -25.77 19.62 -5.17
CA ILE A 830 -26.97 20.12 -5.85
C ILE A 830 -26.60 21.10 -6.96
N THR A 831 -25.63 21.99 -6.73
CA THR A 831 -25.10 22.88 -7.77
C THR A 831 -24.52 22.08 -8.94
N ALA A 832 -23.80 20.99 -8.64
CA ALA A 832 -23.26 20.09 -9.65
C ALA A 832 -24.34 19.39 -10.46
N CYS A 833 -25.41 18.93 -9.81
CA CYS A 833 -26.57 18.37 -10.48
C CYS A 833 -27.19 19.39 -11.46
N VAL A 834 -27.34 20.65 -11.05
CA VAL A 834 -27.85 21.70 -11.95
C VAL A 834 -26.94 21.87 -13.17
N PHE A 835 -25.63 21.99 -12.98
CA PHE A 835 -24.67 22.12 -14.11
C PHE A 835 -24.65 20.88 -15.02
N ALA A 836 -24.70 19.67 -14.46
CA ALA A 836 -24.72 18.44 -15.23
C ALA A 836 -26.03 18.29 -16.04
N LEU A 837 -27.17 18.67 -15.46
CA LEU A 837 -28.47 18.60 -16.14
C LEU A 837 -28.59 19.58 -17.30
N VAL A 838 -27.82 20.68 -17.32
CA VAL A 838 -27.73 21.60 -18.46
C VAL A 838 -26.67 21.19 -19.49
N GLY A 839 -26.05 20.04 -19.33
CA GLY A 839 -25.09 19.47 -20.29
C GLY A 839 -23.64 19.93 -20.12
N LEU A 840 -23.28 20.49 -18.96
CA LEU A 840 -21.89 20.80 -18.62
C LEU A 840 -21.21 19.60 -17.94
N ASP A 841 -19.92 19.40 -18.24
CA ASP A 841 -19.07 18.48 -17.50
C ASP A 841 -18.72 19.10 -16.14
N VAL A 842 -18.99 18.36 -15.05
CA VAL A 842 -18.80 18.86 -13.68
C VAL A 842 -17.90 17.95 -12.87
N ASN A 843 -16.83 18.52 -12.32
CA ASN A 843 -15.93 17.86 -11.38
C ASN A 843 -16.05 18.53 -10.00
N CYS A 844 -16.49 17.78 -8.98
CA CYS A 844 -16.61 18.27 -7.61
C CYS A 844 -15.61 17.59 -6.66
N SER A 845 -15.02 18.36 -5.75
CA SER A 845 -14.11 17.88 -4.71
C SER A 845 -14.45 18.54 -3.37
N CYS A 846 -14.65 17.75 -2.30
CA CYS A 846 -15.04 18.25 -0.97
C CYS A 846 -14.20 17.59 0.14
N TYR A 847 -13.63 18.40 1.04
CA TYR A 847 -12.80 17.98 2.19
C TYR A 847 -13.63 17.95 3.50
N SER A 848 -14.56 17.00 3.66
CA SER A 848 -15.30 16.82 4.92
C SER A 848 -15.23 15.38 5.39
N GLU A 849 -14.68 15.18 6.59
CA GLU A 849 -14.55 13.88 7.29
C GLU A 849 -15.91 13.18 7.55
N TYR A 850 -17.03 13.92 7.51
CA TYR A 850 -18.39 13.38 7.65
C TYR A 850 -18.95 12.73 6.37
N LEU A 851 -18.38 13.03 5.20
CA LEU A 851 -18.63 12.30 3.95
C LEU A 851 -17.63 11.15 3.83
N LYS A 852 -17.56 10.32 4.87
CA LYS A 852 -16.86 9.03 4.81
C LYS A 852 -17.57 8.14 3.79
N LEU A 853 -17.10 8.25 2.56
CA LEU A 853 -16.73 7.12 1.70
C LEU A 853 -17.82 6.09 1.35
N SER A 854 -19.11 6.27 1.65
CA SER A 854 -20.11 5.22 1.35
C SER A 854 -20.45 5.09 -0.13
N SER A 855 -20.50 6.20 -0.88
CA SER A 855 -20.70 6.19 -2.33
C SER A 855 -19.43 5.83 -3.11
N ILE A 856 -18.25 6.18 -2.59
CA ILE A 856 -16.95 5.86 -3.22
C ILE A 856 -16.45 4.46 -2.79
N LYS A 857 -16.86 3.91 -1.63
CA LYS A 857 -16.41 2.59 -1.13
C LYS A 857 -16.67 1.44 -2.09
N GLN A 858 -17.71 1.51 -2.92
CA GLN A 858 -17.96 0.47 -3.91
C GLN A 858 -16.87 0.44 -5.01
N ASP A 859 -16.14 1.55 -5.18
CA ASP A 859 -15.09 1.74 -6.17
C ASP A 859 -13.69 2.00 -5.61
N VAL A 860 -13.54 2.11 -4.27
CA VAL A 860 -12.24 2.13 -3.60
C VAL A 860 -11.79 0.70 -3.28
N GLN A 861 -10.65 0.31 -3.84
CA GLN A 861 -9.98 -0.94 -3.49
C GLN A 861 -8.73 -0.66 -2.64
N THR A 862 -8.48 -1.49 -1.64
CA THR A 862 -7.34 -1.34 -0.73
C THR A 862 -6.41 -2.55 -0.88
N ILE A 863 -5.13 -2.31 -1.12
CA ILE A 863 -4.09 -3.34 -1.19
C ILE A 863 -3.16 -3.18 0.01
N THR A 864 -3.16 -4.18 0.88
CA THR A 864 -2.31 -4.29 2.07
C THR A 864 -1.60 -5.65 2.09
N GLU A 865 -0.67 -5.83 3.02
CA GLU A 865 0.11 -7.06 3.19
C GLU A 865 -0.79 -8.26 3.55
N LYS A 866 -2.00 -8.00 4.07
CA LYS A 866 -2.99 -9.00 4.47
C LYS A 866 -3.85 -9.53 3.32
N VAL A 867 -3.83 -8.87 2.15
CA VAL A 867 -4.61 -9.30 0.97
C VAL A 867 -3.93 -10.50 0.32
N SER A 868 -4.71 -11.55 0.01
CA SER A 868 -4.20 -12.77 -0.62
C SER A 868 -3.57 -12.49 -2.00
N SER A 869 -2.64 -13.34 -2.43
CA SER A 869 -1.92 -13.15 -3.70
C SER A 869 -2.85 -13.09 -4.92
N LYS A 870 -3.89 -13.94 -4.97
CA LYS A 870 -4.89 -13.97 -6.04
C LYS A 870 -5.75 -12.71 -6.07
N GLU A 871 -6.25 -12.26 -4.94
CA GLU A 871 -7.07 -11.03 -4.85
C GLU A 871 -6.25 -9.80 -5.17
N ARG A 872 -5.00 -9.76 -4.71
CA ARG A 872 -4.05 -8.69 -5.02
C ARG A 872 -3.85 -8.54 -6.52
N GLU A 873 -3.60 -9.62 -7.25
CA GLU A 873 -3.40 -9.58 -8.70
C GLU A 873 -4.66 -9.08 -9.44
N LEU A 874 -5.85 -9.45 -8.97
CA LEU A 874 -7.13 -8.94 -9.47
C LEU A 874 -7.28 -7.43 -9.22
N CYS A 875 -6.96 -6.96 -8.01
CA CYS A 875 -7.01 -5.54 -7.67
C CYS A 875 -6.02 -4.72 -8.52
N ILE A 876 -4.80 -5.23 -8.73
CA ILE A 876 -3.78 -4.57 -9.56
C ILE A 876 -4.27 -4.41 -11.01
N LYS A 877 -4.84 -5.47 -11.59
CA LYS A 877 -5.41 -5.43 -12.95
C LYS A 877 -6.57 -4.44 -13.07
N ARG A 878 -7.34 -4.23 -12.00
CA ARG A 878 -8.50 -3.33 -11.97
C ARG A 878 -8.14 -1.88 -11.60
N ALA A 879 -6.98 -1.65 -11.00
CA ALA A 879 -6.56 -0.35 -10.46
C ALA A 879 -6.50 0.76 -11.52
N ALA A 880 -6.18 0.42 -12.76
CA ALA A 880 -6.07 1.36 -13.88
C ALA A 880 -7.37 1.49 -14.70
N SER A 881 -8.53 1.19 -14.10
CA SER A 881 -9.85 1.33 -14.75
C SER A 881 -10.45 2.70 -14.49
N GLU A 882 -11.30 3.16 -15.40
CA GLU A 882 -12.05 4.42 -15.27
C GLU A 882 -12.85 4.46 -13.95
N GLY A 883 -12.75 5.57 -13.22
CA GLY A 883 -13.48 5.81 -11.96
C GLY A 883 -12.98 5.04 -10.72
N LYS A 884 -11.94 4.20 -10.85
CA LYS A 884 -11.41 3.41 -9.72
C LYS A 884 -10.36 4.17 -8.91
N VAL A 885 -10.47 4.09 -7.58
CA VAL A 885 -9.48 4.60 -6.64
C VAL A 885 -8.83 3.43 -5.92
N THR A 886 -7.50 3.41 -5.90
CA THR A 886 -6.74 2.33 -5.25
C THR A 886 -5.90 2.88 -4.12
N LEU A 887 -6.14 2.40 -2.90
CA LEU A 887 -5.32 2.70 -1.73
C LEU A 887 -4.25 1.62 -1.58
N LEU A 888 -2.99 2.03 -1.48
CA LEU A 888 -1.83 1.16 -1.39
C LEU A 888 -1.06 1.50 -0.12
N THR A 889 -0.58 0.48 0.60
CA THR A 889 0.48 0.72 1.61
C THR A 889 1.79 1.08 0.91
N ARG A 890 2.71 1.75 1.62
CA ARG A 890 4.03 2.17 1.12
C ARG A 890 4.78 1.04 0.40
N THR A 891 4.66 -0.19 0.92
CA THR A 891 5.25 -1.41 0.36
C THR A 891 4.79 -1.71 -1.07
N PHE A 892 3.50 -1.57 -1.37
CA PHE A 892 2.95 -1.89 -2.68
C PHE A 892 3.12 -0.76 -3.70
N GLY A 893 3.43 0.47 -3.26
CA GLY A 893 3.78 1.58 -4.14
C GLY A 893 5.11 1.38 -4.90
N ARG A 894 6.06 0.65 -4.30
CA ARG A 894 7.41 0.42 -4.88
C ARG A 894 7.52 -0.84 -5.76
N GLY A 895 6.66 -1.84 -5.58
CA GLY A 895 6.82 -3.18 -6.19
C GLY A 895 5.75 -3.63 -7.20
N THR A 896 4.79 -2.78 -7.54
CA THR A 896 3.55 -3.23 -8.24
C THR A 896 3.35 -2.58 -9.61
N ASP A 897 2.99 -3.37 -10.62
CA ASP A 897 2.80 -2.91 -12.01
C ASP A 897 1.35 -2.58 -12.34
N PHE A 898 1.04 -1.28 -12.44
CA PHE A 898 -0.25 -0.77 -12.87
C PHE A 898 -0.23 -0.46 -14.36
N ILE A 899 -0.63 -1.41 -15.18
CA ILE A 899 -0.69 -1.25 -16.63
C ILE A 899 -2.07 -0.66 -16.99
N CYS A 900 -2.10 0.55 -17.55
CA CYS A 900 -3.33 1.16 -18.01
C CYS A 900 -3.68 0.65 -19.41
N ARG A 901 -4.69 -0.21 -19.52
CA ARG A 901 -5.22 -0.68 -20.82
C ARG A 901 -6.50 0.02 -21.24
N ASN A 902 -6.95 1.01 -20.47
CA ASN A 902 -8.21 1.70 -20.72
C ASN A 902 -7.97 2.94 -21.61
N PRO A 903 -8.48 2.97 -22.86
CA PRO A 903 -8.22 4.07 -23.80
C PRO A 903 -8.77 5.42 -23.32
N ARG A 904 -9.86 5.44 -22.54
CA ARG A 904 -10.41 6.68 -21.98
C ARG A 904 -9.52 7.26 -20.90
N VAL A 905 -8.95 6.41 -20.05
CA VAL A 905 -8.01 6.84 -19.00
C VAL A 905 -6.75 7.42 -19.66
N LEU A 906 -6.20 6.75 -20.68
CA LEU A 906 -5.06 7.27 -21.45
C LEU A 906 -5.36 8.58 -22.19
N ALA A 907 -6.54 8.70 -22.81
CA ALA A 907 -6.99 9.92 -23.47
C ALA A 907 -7.12 11.11 -22.49
N ASN A 908 -7.46 10.82 -21.23
CA ASN A 908 -7.59 11.81 -20.15
C ASN A 908 -6.27 12.11 -19.40
N GLY A 909 -5.12 11.73 -19.96
CA GLY A 909 -3.80 11.99 -19.37
C GLY A 909 -3.24 10.87 -18.50
N GLY A 910 -3.92 9.71 -18.47
CA GLY A 910 -3.50 8.47 -17.86
C GLY A 910 -3.66 8.39 -16.35
N ILE A 911 -2.90 7.50 -15.70
CA ILE A 911 -3.03 7.26 -14.25
C ILE A 911 -2.54 8.48 -13.48
N HIS A 912 -3.35 8.95 -12.53
CA HIS A 912 -2.93 9.94 -11.54
C HIS A 912 -2.46 9.27 -10.26
N VAL A 913 -1.22 9.51 -9.86
CA VAL A 913 -0.65 8.97 -8.61
C VAL A 913 -0.67 10.05 -7.54
N LEU A 914 -1.31 9.75 -6.42
CA LEU A 914 -1.30 10.57 -5.21
C LEU A 914 -0.41 9.92 -4.16
N GLN A 915 0.68 10.58 -3.81
CA GLN A 915 1.54 10.16 -2.71
C GLN A 915 1.17 10.94 -1.44
N THR A 916 0.78 10.22 -0.39
CA THR A 916 0.25 10.83 0.84
C THR A 916 1.25 10.90 1.98
N PHE A 917 2.54 10.74 1.70
CA PHE A 917 3.62 10.79 2.68
C PHE A 917 4.90 11.27 2.01
N PHE A 918 5.82 11.88 2.75
CA PHE A 918 7.08 12.33 2.18
C PHE A 918 8.09 11.17 2.16
N SER A 919 8.60 10.82 0.98
CA SER A 919 9.55 9.70 0.85
C SER A 919 10.86 10.03 1.52
N GLU A 920 11.39 9.09 2.30
CA GLU A 920 12.73 9.20 2.91
C GLU A 920 13.85 9.23 1.88
N GLU A 921 13.67 8.56 0.75
CA GLU A 921 14.64 8.52 -0.35
C GLU A 921 14.02 9.08 -1.62
N LEU A 922 14.82 9.84 -2.37
CA LEU A 922 14.40 10.39 -3.67
C LEU A 922 14.12 9.26 -4.69
N SER A 923 14.84 8.14 -4.60
CA SER A 923 14.65 6.94 -5.42
C SER A 923 13.24 6.33 -5.24
N GLU A 924 12.74 6.25 -4.00
CA GLU A 924 11.37 5.79 -3.71
C GLU A 924 10.36 6.71 -4.37
N GLU A 925 10.54 8.02 -4.20
CA GLU A 925 9.62 9.01 -4.75
C GLU A 925 9.53 8.88 -6.28
N TYR A 926 10.67 8.78 -6.96
CA TYR A 926 10.71 8.56 -8.41
C TYR A 926 10.06 7.24 -8.82
N GLN A 927 10.22 6.17 -8.04
CA GLN A 927 9.56 4.89 -8.31
C GLN A 927 8.03 4.97 -8.16
N ILE A 928 7.53 5.73 -7.19
CA ILE A 928 6.09 5.97 -6.99
C ILE A 928 5.56 6.87 -8.09
N MET A 929 6.25 7.96 -8.40
CA MET A 929 5.93 8.87 -9.50
C MET A 929 5.86 8.14 -10.85
N GLY A 930 6.82 7.24 -11.10
CA GLY A 930 6.87 6.41 -12.30
C GLY A 930 5.69 5.43 -12.47
N ARG A 931 4.85 5.23 -11.44
CA ARG A 931 3.62 4.42 -11.58
C ARG A 931 2.56 5.08 -12.44
N GLY A 932 2.60 6.41 -12.57
CA GLY A 932 1.69 7.15 -13.43
C GLY A 932 2.01 7.01 -14.92
N ALA A 933 3.30 6.86 -15.27
CA ALA A 933 3.81 7.00 -16.64
C ALA A 933 4.69 5.82 -17.09
N ARG A 934 4.22 4.59 -16.85
CA ARG A 934 4.98 3.37 -17.20
C ARG A 934 4.78 2.99 -18.66
N GLN A 935 5.82 2.41 -19.27
CA GLN A 935 5.84 2.03 -20.69
C GLN A 935 5.62 3.19 -21.67
N GLY A 936 5.87 4.44 -21.25
CA GLY A 936 5.66 5.63 -22.07
C GLY A 936 4.22 6.16 -22.06
N ASP A 937 3.33 5.57 -21.27
CA ASP A 937 1.99 6.09 -21.07
C ASP A 937 2.03 7.48 -20.42
N ARG A 938 1.08 8.34 -20.79
CA ARG A 938 0.88 9.62 -20.09
C ARG A 938 0.42 9.32 -18.66
N GLY A 939 0.81 10.17 -17.74
CA GLY A 939 0.44 10.07 -16.33
C GLY A 939 0.65 11.37 -15.62
N SER A 940 0.08 11.50 -14.43
CA SER A 940 0.31 12.67 -13.59
C SER A 940 0.57 12.24 -12.15
N TYR A 941 1.30 13.09 -11.44
CA TYR A 941 1.73 12.83 -10.08
C TYR A 941 1.49 14.06 -9.23
N ARG A 942 1.03 13.84 -8.01
CA ARG A 942 0.96 14.89 -6.99
C ARG A 942 1.24 14.29 -5.62
N MET A 943 1.88 15.09 -4.79
CA MET A 943 2.10 14.77 -3.39
C MET A 943 1.16 15.60 -2.52
N VAL A 944 0.55 14.95 -1.53
CA VAL A 944 -0.33 15.58 -0.55
C VAL A 944 0.18 15.18 0.83
N LEU A 945 0.72 16.12 1.57
CA LEU A 945 1.37 15.85 2.86
C LEU A 945 0.56 16.46 3.99
N LEU A 946 0.54 15.76 5.13
CA LEU A 946 0.23 16.40 6.40
C LEU A 946 1.48 17.14 6.85
N ASP A 947 1.28 18.38 7.23
CA ASP A 947 2.30 19.29 7.77
C ASP A 947 3.04 18.68 8.97
N ARG A 948 2.31 18.04 9.90
CA ARG A 948 2.91 17.30 11.02
C ARG A 948 3.88 16.19 10.59
N ASP A 949 3.62 15.52 9.46
CA ASP A 949 4.47 14.41 8.99
C ASP A 949 5.82 14.90 8.42
N LEU A 950 6.05 16.22 8.35
CA LEU A 950 7.32 16.83 7.95
C LEU A 950 8.29 17.04 9.11
N GLU A 951 7.87 16.78 10.35
CA GLU A 951 8.70 16.93 11.56
C GLU A 951 10.05 16.20 11.44
N TRP A 952 10.08 15.00 10.87
CA TRP A 952 11.33 14.25 10.72
C TRP A 952 12.33 14.88 9.73
N VAL A 953 11.86 15.76 8.83
CA VAL A 953 12.70 16.48 7.84
C VAL A 953 13.11 17.86 8.34
N LEU A 954 12.17 18.58 8.94
CA LEU A 954 12.33 19.97 9.36
C LEU A 954 12.74 20.12 10.83
N GLY A 955 12.68 19.04 11.61
CA GLY A 955 12.94 19.02 13.04
C GLY A 955 11.74 19.51 13.87
N ALA A 956 11.94 19.63 15.18
CA ALA A 956 10.89 20.01 16.15
C ALA A 956 10.28 21.41 15.90
N ALA A 957 10.96 22.27 15.12
CA ALA A 957 10.49 23.60 14.75
C ALA A 957 9.68 23.64 13.45
N TRP A 958 9.19 22.48 12.96
CA TRP A 958 8.49 22.37 11.68
C TRP A 958 7.29 23.32 11.55
N GLU A 959 6.54 23.57 12.64
CA GLU A 959 5.42 24.52 12.67
C GLU A 959 5.83 25.95 12.33
N GLU A 960 7.04 26.35 12.71
CA GLU A 960 7.59 27.68 12.42
C GLU A 960 8.28 27.75 11.06
N GLU A 961 8.85 26.64 10.58
CA GLU A 961 9.60 26.57 9.32
C GLU A 961 8.67 26.47 8.10
N ILE A 962 7.54 25.77 8.19
CA ILE A 962 6.61 25.61 7.06
C ILE A 962 6.10 26.96 6.50
N PRO A 963 5.65 27.93 7.32
CA PRO A 963 5.19 29.24 6.83
C PRO A 963 6.31 30.05 6.15
N LYS A 964 7.56 29.93 6.63
CA LYS A 964 8.75 30.63 6.10
C LYS A 964 9.14 30.16 4.69
N ILE A 965 8.67 28.97 4.30
CA ILE A 965 9.03 28.29 3.05
C ILE A 965 7.89 28.37 2.00
N SER A 966 6.79 29.06 2.30
CA SER A 966 5.56 29.05 1.47
C SER A 966 5.73 29.62 0.04
N GLY A 967 5.40 28.80 -0.97
CA GLY A 967 5.42 29.13 -2.42
C GLY A 967 6.01 28.02 -3.31
N SER A 968 6.31 28.35 -4.59
CA SER A 968 7.10 27.49 -5.51
C SER A 968 8.48 26.97 -4.99
N PRO A 969 9.09 27.45 -3.89
CA PRO A 969 10.31 26.84 -3.32
C PRO A 969 10.09 25.66 -2.35
N LEU A 970 8.84 25.33 -1.96
CA LEU A 970 8.59 24.41 -0.85
C LEU A 970 9.19 23.01 -1.04
N TYR A 971 8.94 22.39 -2.18
CA TYR A 971 9.50 21.07 -2.47
C TYR A 971 11.04 21.09 -2.54
N ALA A 972 11.64 22.14 -3.11
CA ALA A 972 13.09 22.25 -3.22
C ALA A 972 13.77 22.34 -1.86
N ALA A 973 13.19 23.09 -0.92
CA ALA A 973 13.67 23.18 0.45
C ALA A 973 13.54 21.84 1.20
N LEU A 974 12.38 21.18 1.10
CA LEU A 974 12.15 19.86 1.70
C LEU A 974 13.10 18.80 1.12
N ASN A 975 13.32 18.80 -0.19
CA ASN A 975 14.23 17.88 -0.85
C ASN A 975 15.69 18.10 -0.43
N LYS A 976 16.12 19.37 -0.26
CA LYS A 976 17.45 19.70 0.25
C LYS A 976 17.65 19.16 1.68
N ALA A 977 16.67 19.36 2.56
CA ALA A 977 16.71 18.86 3.93
C ALA A 977 16.72 17.32 3.98
N ARG A 978 15.90 16.65 3.15
CA ARG A 978 15.93 15.20 2.99
C ARG A 978 17.30 14.68 2.55
N ASN A 979 17.89 15.29 1.53
CA ASN A 979 19.18 14.83 1.00
C ASN A 979 20.30 15.00 2.04
N ALA A 980 20.29 16.08 2.82
CA ALA A 980 21.24 16.25 3.92
C ALA A 980 21.08 15.17 5.01
N LEU A 981 19.84 14.83 5.39
CA LEU A 981 19.56 13.73 6.31
C LEU A 981 19.98 12.37 5.74
N TYR A 982 19.72 12.15 4.44
CA TYR A 982 20.10 10.92 3.75
C TYR A 982 21.61 10.75 3.63
N GLU A 983 22.34 11.81 3.28
CA GLU A 983 23.82 11.84 3.26
C GLU A 983 24.40 11.52 4.64
N SER A 984 23.85 12.10 5.71
CA SER A 984 24.24 11.77 7.07
C SER A 984 23.95 10.30 7.43
N LYS A 985 22.81 9.75 7.00
CA LYS A 985 22.47 8.33 7.19
C LYS A 985 23.38 7.41 6.36
N CYS A 986 23.75 7.78 5.14
CA CYS A 986 24.66 7.03 4.27
C CYS A 986 26.09 7.01 4.84
N ALA A 987 26.60 8.14 5.31
CA ALA A 987 27.90 8.22 5.98
C ALA A 987 27.94 7.33 7.24
N ALA A 988 26.85 7.27 8.01
CA ALA A 988 26.73 6.35 9.14
C ALA A 988 26.68 4.87 8.71
N LYS A 989 26.02 4.57 7.58
CA LYS A 989 25.93 3.21 7.01
C LYS A 989 27.25 2.71 6.40
N GLU A 990 28.11 3.57 5.88
CA GLU A 990 29.41 3.16 5.29
C GLU A 990 30.28 2.40 6.29
N VAL A 991 30.30 2.80 7.57
CA VAL A 991 31.01 2.11 8.65
C VAL A 991 30.43 0.71 8.89
N GLY A 992 29.10 0.59 8.89
CA GLY A 992 28.41 -0.70 9.00
C GLY A 992 28.58 -1.60 7.77
N ILE A 993 28.73 -1.01 6.57
CA ILE A 993 28.97 -1.73 5.32
C ILE A 993 30.36 -2.35 5.31
N GLU A 994 31.39 -1.65 5.80
CA GLU A 994 32.76 -2.18 5.84
C GLU A 994 32.86 -3.40 6.78
N GLN A 995 32.19 -3.35 7.93
CA GLN A 995 32.09 -4.50 8.84
C GLN A 995 31.29 -5.66 8.21
N CYS A 996 30.14 -5.37 7.59
CA CYS A 996 29.36 -6.39 6.87
C CYS A 996 30.16 -6.99 5.69
N ARG A 997 31.02 -6.20 5.04
CA ARG A 997 31.93 -6.66 3.99
C ARG A 997 32.99 -7.60 4.56
N HIS A 998 33.60 -7.23 5.68
CA HIS A 998 34.56 -8.10 6.37
C HIS A 998 33.90 -9.42 6.81
N GLU A 999 32.69 -9.37 7.36
CA GLU A 999 31.91 -10.56 7.73
C GLU A 999 31.55 -11.40 6.50
N HIS A 1000 31.09 -10.78 5.42
CA HIS A 1000 30.76 -11.45 4.16
C HIS A 1000 31.97 -12.16 3.55
N GLU A 1001 33.10 -11.47 3.43
CA GLU A 1001 34.36 -12.07 2.94
C GLU A 1001 34.85 -13.17 3.87
N SER A 1002 34.71 -13.01 5.20
CA SER A 1002 35.07 -14.07 6.16
C SER A 1002 34.16 -15.30 6.00
N SER A 1003 32.86 -15.11 5.82
CA SER A 1003 31.90 -16.20 5.56
C SER A 1003 32.13 -16.86 4.20
N LYS A 1004 32.49 -16.08 3.17
CA LYS A 1004 32.82 -16.61 1.84
C LYS A 1004 34.11 -17.44 1.87
N SER A 1005 35.12 -16.95 2.59
CA SER A 1005 36.36 -17.69 2.87
C SER A 1005 36.08 -18.99 3.64
N PHE A 1006 35.18 -18.94 4.63
CA PHE A 1006 34.70 -20.13 5.34
C PHE A 1006 33.99 -21.13 4.41
N MET A 1007 33.05 -20.67 3.56
CA MET A 1007 32.33 -21.53 2.60
C MET A 1007 33.29 -22.18 1.60
N ASN A 1008 34.27 -21.42 1.09
CA ASN A 1008 35.30 -21.94 0.21
C ASN A 1008 36.16 -22.98 0.94
N ALA A 1009 36.64 -22.68 2.15
CA ALA A 1009 37.42 -23.60 2.96
C ALA A 1009 36.65 -24.89 3.32
N LEU A 1010 35.33 -24.80 3.54
CA LEU A 1010 34.45 -25.94 3.78
C LEU A 1010 34.31 -26.80 2.52
N SER A 1011 34.11 -26.18 1.34
CA SER A 1011 34.00 -26.88 0.06
C SER A 1011 35.31 -27.54 -0.37
N GLU A 1012 36.45 -26.96 0.01
CA GLU A 1012 37.80 -27.47 -0.29
C GLU A 1012 38.33 -28.46 0.75
N GLY A 1013 37.56 -28.77 1.80
CA GLY A 1013 37.96 -29.70 2.87
C GLY A 1013 39.08 -29.20 3.78
N LYS A 1014 39.33 -27.89 3.84
CA LYS A 1014 40.36 -27.26 4.70
C LYS A 1014 39.89 -27.15 6.15
N LEU A 1015 39.83 -28.28 6.83
CA LEU A 1015 39.25 -28.44 8.18
C LEU A 1015 39.91 -27.54 9.25
N ASP A 1016 41.19 -27.20 9.14
CA ASP A 1016 41.86 -26.34 10.13
C ASP A 1016 41.36 -24.89 10.08
N ILE A 1017 41.08 -24.37 8.88
CA ILE A 1017 40.53 -23.02 8.67
C ILE A 1017 39.07 -22.99 9.13
N VAL A 1018 38.30 -24.02 8.80
CA VAL A 1018 36.90 -24.20 9.23
C VAL A 1018 36.82 -24.27 10.76
N LYS A 1019 37.66 -25.09 11.41
CA LYS A 1019 37.73 -25.18 12.86
C LYS A 1019 38.13 -23.86 13.51
N LYS A 1020 39.14 -23.18 12.97
CA LYS A 1020 39.58 -21.87 13.49
C LYS A 1020 38.46 -20.83 13.40
N PHE A 1021 37.80 -20.72 12.24
CA PHE A 1021 36.67 -19.82 12.03
C PHE A 1021 35.51 -20.14 12.97
N LEU A 1022 35.08 -21.40 13.07
CA LEU A 1022 34.02 -21.81 14.00
C LEU A 1022 34.40 -21.56 15.45
N THR A 1023 35.67 -21.70 15.82
CA THR A 1023 36.13 -21.41 17.18
C THR A 1023 36.11 -19.90 17.46
N ASP A 1024 36.47 -19.06 16.50
CA ASP A 1024 36.44 -17.59 16.65
C ASP A 1024 34.99 -17.02 16.62
N GLN A 1025 34.09 -17.64 15.85
CA GLN A 1025 32.68 -17.28 15.79
C GLN A 1025 31.88 -17.82 16.98
N ASN A 1026 32.15 -19.06 17.41
CA ASN A 1026 31.54 -19.71 18.58
C ASN A 1026 32.37 -19.53 19.85
N ARG A 1027 33.24 -18.51 19.92
CA ARG A 1027 33.64 -18.01 21.23
C ARG A 1027 32.37 -17.52 21.89
N GLU A 1028 31.81 -18.33 22.78
CA GLU A 1028 30.92 -17.84 23.82
C GLU A 1028 31.57 -16.60 24.44
N ALA A 1029 30.76 -15.70 25.00
CA ALA A 1029 31.27 -14.67 25.88
C ALA A 1029 32.05 -15.38 26.99
N ASN A 1030 33.35 -15.55 26.82
CA ASN A 1030 34.25 -15.80 27.93
C ASN A 1030 34.11 -14.53 28.75
N ILE A 1031 33.21 -14.57 29.72
CA ILE A 1031 33.07 -13.57 30.76
C ILE A 1031 34.40 -13.66 31.51
N VAL A 1032 35.39 -12.93 31.02
CA VAL A 1032 36.65 -12.76 31.70
C VAL A 1032 36.28 -12.03 32.99
N SER A 1033 36.66 -12.57 34.15
CA SER A 1033 36.39 -11.87 35.40
C SER A 1033 37.03 -10.47 35.32
N GLY A 1034 36.20 -9.43 35.42
CA GLY A 1034 36.61 -8.03 35.23
C GLY A 1034 36.05 -7.31 34.00
N THR A 1035 35.23 -7.93 33.15
CA THR A 1035 34.54 -7.20 32.05
C THR A 1035 33.47 -6.22 32.57
N SER A 1036 33.51 -4.97 32.13
CA SER A 1036 32.50 -3.95 32.50
C SER A 1036 31.18 -4.20 31.77
N ARG A 1037 30.12 -4.47 32.54
CA ARG A 1037 28.76 -4.73 32.04
C ARG A 1037 27.91 -3.45 32.05
N THR A 1038 27.54 -2.94 30.88
CA THR A 1038 26.72 -1.73 30.73
C THR A 1038 25.31 -2.11 30.26
N LEU A 1039 24.29 -1.75 31.05
CA LEU A 1039 22.90 -1.93 30.67
C LEU A 1039 22.37 -0.63 30.03
N LEU A 1040 21.92 -0.70 28.78
CA LEU A 1040 21.31 0.42 28.08
C LEU A 1040 19.78 0.29 28.11
N LEU A 1041 19.16 1.11 28.96
CA LEU A 1041 17.72 1.27 29.07
C LEU A 1041 17.22 2.28 28.05
N MET A 1042 16.35 1.86 27.16
CA MET A 1042 15.80 2.71 26.10
C MET A 1042 14.29 2.65 26.06
N ASP A 1043 13.67 3.80 25.86
CA ASP A 1043 12.26 3.86 25.49
C ASP A 1043 12.03 3.43 24.03
N ALA A 1044 10.92 2.73 23.81
CA ALA A 1044 10.39 2.31 22.51
C ALA A 1044 8.89 2.59 22.35
N THR A 1045 8.36 3.63 22.99
CA THR A 1045 7.04 4.15 22.63
C THR A 1045 7.03 4.74 21.22
N GLY A 1046 5.83 5.10 20.74
CA GLY A 1046 5.61 5.59 19.37
C GLY A 1046 6.48 6.79 18.97
N SER A 1047 6.77 7.71 19.90
CA SER A 1047 7.61 8.89 19.65
C SER A 1047 9.09 8.53 19.43
N MET A 1048 9.57 7.40 19.94
CA MET A 1048 10.98 7.03 19.91
C MET A 1048 11.47 6.37 18.62
N SER A 1049 10.67 6.42 17.55
CA SER A 1049 11.02 5.85 16.24
C SER A 1049 12.40 6.30 15.74
N SER A 1050 12.74 7.59 15.91
CA SER A 1050 14.02 8.17 15.50
C SER A 1050 15.19 7.72 16.39
N LEU A 1051 14.98 7.60 17.71
CA LEU A 1051 15.99 7.07 18.62
C LEU A 1051 16.32 5.60 18.31
N LEU A 1052 15.29 4.77 18.12
CA LEU A 1052 15.49 3.36 17.79
C LEU A 1052 16.23 3.20 16.46
N SER A 1053 15.95 4.04 15.46
CA SER A 1053 16.70 4.05 14.21
C SER A 1053 18.15 4.45 14.42
N ALA A 1054 18.39 5.55 15.16
CA ALA A 1054 19.75 6.02 15.42
C ALA A 1054 20.57 4.98 16.18
N ALA A 1055 19.99 4.28 17.16
CA ALA A 1055 20.66 3.20 17.87
C ALA A 1055 20.99 2.01 16.95
N LYS A 1056 20.06 1.58 16.07
CA LYS A 1056 20.32 0.51 15.08
C LYS A 1056 21.52 0.82 14.17
N ASP A 1057 21.66 2.08 13.80
CA ASP A 1057 22.72 2.54 12.89
C ASP A 1057 24.06 2.75 13.61
N THR A 1058 24.05 3.13 14.89
CA THR A 1058 25.26 3.56 15.62
C THR A 1058 25.89 2.50 16.51
N VAL A 1059 25.18 1.42 16.88
CA VAL A 1059 25.70 0.36 17.78
C VAL A 1059 27.02 -0.24 17.30
N CYS A 1060 27.18 -0.48 15.99
CA CYS A 1060 28.46 -0.97 15.43
C CYS A 1060 29.59 0.04 15.65
N THR A 1061 29.31 1.32 15.36
CA THR A 1061 30.26 2.42 15.53
C THR A 1061 30.67 2.61 16.99
N MET A 1062 29.72 2.48 17.94
CA MET A 1062 30.00 2.56 19.38
C MET A 1062 31.03 1.50 19.81
N PHE A 1063 30.80 0.24 19.42
CA PHE A 1063 31.71 -0.86 19.73
C PHE A 1063 33.07 -0.69 19.07
N GLU A 1064 33.09 -0.35 17.78
CA GLU A 1064 34.34 -0.15 17.04
C GLU A 1064 35.20 0.93 17.69
N ARG A 1065 34.64 2.13 17.91
CA ARG A 1065 35.38 3.23 18.50
C ARG A 1065 35.84 2.90 19.92
N ALA A 1066 35.00 2.23 20.72
CA ALA A 1066 35.39 1.77 22.05
C ALA A 1066 36.57 0.80 22.01
N SER A 1067 36.48 -0.26 21.21
CA SER A 1067 37.54 -1.28 21.08
C SER A 1067 38.85 -0.72 20.51
N VAL A 1068 38.77 0.25 19.60
CA VAL A 1068 39.96 0.94 19.05
C VAL A 1068 40.66 1.74 20.15
N VAL A 1069 39.93 2.55 20.91
CA VAL A 1069 40.51 3.39 21.98
C VAL A 1069 41.05 2.55 23.13
N LEU A 1070 40.35 1.48 23.52
CA LEU A 1070 40.84 0.52 24.52
C LEU A 1070 42.13 -0.17 24.07
N GLY A 1071 42.19 -0.60 22.80
CA GLY A 1071 43.36 -1.24 22.22
C GLY A 1071 44.61 -0.34 22.22
N GLU A 1072 44.46 0.96 21.96
CA GLU A 1072 45.56 1.93 22.02
C GLU A 1072 46.14 2.13 23.43
N LYS A 1073 45.36 1.82 24.46
CA LYS A 1073 45.78 1.86 25.87
C LYS A 1073 46.26 0.50 26.38
N GLY A 1074 46.35 -0.50 25.52
CA GLY A 1074 46.76 -1.86 25.88
C GLY A 1074 45.71 -2.64 26.67
N LEU A 1075 44.46 -2.17 26.69
CA LEU A 1075 43.33 -2.89 27.29
C LEU A 1075 42.73 -3.87 26.27
N SER A 1076 42.11 -4.94 26.76
CA SER A 1076 41.44 -5.92 25.89
C SER A 1076 40.33 -5.25 25.08
N LYS A 1077 40.21 -5.60 23.80
CA LYS A 1077 39.11 -5.14 22.94
C LYS A 1077 37.74 -5.66 23.40
N ASP A 1078 37.74 -6.75 24.17
CA ASP A 1078 36.57 -7.41 24.76
C ASP A 1078 36.38 -7.04 26.25
N ALA A 1079 36.96 -5.92 26.72
CA ALA A 1079 36.93 -5.54 28.13
C ALA A 1079 35.55 -5.08 28.64
N PHE A 1080 34.56 -4.94 27.75
CA PHE A 1080 33.20 -4.53 28.09
C PHE A 1080 32.17 -5.42 27.39
N SER A 1081 30.98 -5.49 27.98
CA SER A 1081 29.79 -6.05 27.34
C SER A 1081 28.59 -5.14 27.56
N MET A 1082 27.64 -5.22 26.63
CA MET A 1082 26.43 -4.41 26.65
C MET A 1082 25.19 -5.28 26.53
N GLN A 1083 24.11 -4.81 27.14
CA GLN A 1083 22.76 -5.35 26.99
C GLN A 1083 21.80 -4.19 26.68
N PHE A 1084 20.92 -4.37 25.70
CA PHE A 1084 19.81 -3.47 25.47
C PHE A 1084 18.59 -3.97 26.23
N ALA A 1085 17.97 -3.11 27.02
CA ALA A 1085 16.70 -3.36 27.69
C ALA A 1085 15.72 -2.24 27.28
N VAL A 1086 14.74 -2.62 26.47
CA VAL A 1086 13.82 -1.70 25.83
C VAL A 1086 12.49 -1.75 26.57
N TYR A 1087 12.12 -0.65 27.22
CA TYR A 1087 10.87 -0.52 27.96
C TYR A 1087 9.83 0.26 27.16
N ARG A 1088 8.55 0.09 27.52
CA ARG A 1088 7.43 0.84 26.97
C ARG A 1088 6.53 1.30 28.12
N ASN A 1089 5.22 1.24 27.93
CA ASN A 1089 4.24 1.64 28.92
C ASN A 1089 3.27 0.48 29.21
N TYR A 1090 2.50 0.54 30.31
CA TYR A 1090 1.44 -0.42 30.67
C TYR A 1090 0.28 -0.49 29.64
N SER A 1091 0.36 0.34 28.60
CA SER A 1091 -0.39 0.17 27.37
C SER A 1091 0.01 -1.09 26.56
N SER A 1092 1.16 -1.70 26.88
CA SER A 1092 1.69 -2.93 26.27
C SER A 1092 1.43 -4.17 27.16
N ARG A 1093 1.43 -5.37 26.55
CA ARG A 1093 1.39 -6.66 27.27
C ARG A 1093 2.76 -7.00 27.86
N ASP A 1094 2.83 -7.98 28.77
CA ASP A 1094 4.03 -8.40 29.50
C ASP A 1094 5.24 -8.79 28.64
N ASN A 1095 4.99 -9.33 27.44
CA ASN A 1095 6.01 -9.66 26.45
C ASN A 1095 6.58 -8.43 25.71
N LYS A 1096 5.86 -7.31 25.72
CA LYS A 1096 6.21 -6.06 25.00
C LYS A 1096 6.50 -4.89 25.92
N ILE A 1097 6.06 -4.90 27.17
CA ILE A 1097 6.38 -3.83 28.13
C ILE A 1097 7.90 -3.76 28.41
N LEU A 1098 8.60 -4.88 28.28
CA LEU A 1098 10.06 -4.98 28.37
C LEU A 1098 10.60 -6.07 27.45
N GLU A 1099 11.46 -5.71 26.51
CA GLU A 1099 12.21 -6.61 25.64
C GLU A 1099 13.71 -6.42 25.91
N VAL A 1100 14.46 -7.52 26.07
CA VAL A 1100 15.86 -7.48 26.52
C VAL A 1100 16.72 -8.36 25.62
N SER A 1101 17.91 -7.87 25.25
CA SER A 1101 18.91 -8.65 24.53
C SER A 1101 19.69 -9.60 25.46
N SER A 1102 20.44 -10.55 24.90
CA SER A 1102 21.55 -11.18 25.63
C SER A 1102 22.64 -10.16 25.95
N TRP A 1103 23.52 -10.50 26.90
CA TRP A 1103 24.76 -9.78 27.13
C TRP A 1103 25.73 -10.07 25.98
N GLU A 1104 26.19 -9.04 25.30
CA GLU A 1104 27.00 -9.19 24.09
C GLU A 1104 28.31 -8.40 24.17
N THR A 1105 29.39 -9.02 23.70
CA THR A 1105 30.70 -8.38 23.44
C THR A 1105 30.90 -8.03 21.96
N LYS A 1106 29.95 -8.43 21.10
CA LYS A 1106 29.97 -8.16 19.66
C LYS A 1106 28.75 -7.31 19.26
N ALA A 1107 28.98 -6.28 18.46
CA ALA A 1107 27.93 -5.37 18.02
C ALA A 1107 26.87 -6.03 17.11
N SER A 1108 27.24 -7.06 16.35
CA SER A 1108 26.36 -7.69 15.35
C SER A 1108 25.12 -8.33 15.97
N HIS A 1109 25.25 -8.98 17.14
CA HIS A 1109 24.12 -9.58 17.85
C HIS A 1109 23.18 -8.52 18.45
N LEU A 1110 23.73 -7.44 19.02
CA LEU A 1110 22.92 -6.32 19.50
C LEU A 1110 22.19 -5.62 18.36
N ARG A 1111 22.85 -5.47 17.21
CA ARG A 1111 22.20 -4.93 16.00
C ARG A 1111 21.09 -5.84 15.51
N ALA A 1112 21.29 -7.17 15.53
CA ALA A 1112 20.25 -8.14 15.18
C ALA A 1112 19.05 -8.04 16.13
N PHE A 1113 19.28 -7.96 17.44
CA PHE A 1113 18.22 -7.71 18.43
C PHE A 1113 17.50 -6.40 18.14
N MET A 1114 18.22 -5.29 17.99
CA MET A 1114 17.62 -3.98 17.74
C MET A 1114 16.79 -3.97 16.46
N ASN A 1115 17.20 -4.68 15.40
CA ASN A 1115 16.41 -4.82 14.18
C ASN A 1115 15.03 -5.47 14.40
N THR A 1116 14.85 -6.28 15.45
CA THR A 1116 13.54 -6.84 15.82
C THR A 1116 12.66 -5.89 16.61
N ILE A 1117 13.24 -4.81 17.16
CA ILE A 1117 12.54 -3.84 18.00
C ILE A 1117 11.90 -2.74 17.13
N GLY A 1118 10.61 -2.49 17.37
CA GLY A 1118 9.82 -1.42 16.75
C GLY A 1118 9.16 -0.51 17.77
N PRO A 1119 8.84 0.74 17.40
CA PRO A 1119 8.11 1.67 18.26
C PRO A 1119 6.65 1.21 18.40
N GLU A 1120 6.16 1.04 19.63
CA GLU A 1120 4.79 0.59 19.90
C GLU A 1120 4.29 1.14 21.24
N GLY A 1121 3.00 1.51 21.30
CA GLY A 1121 2.37 2.03 22.52
C GLY A 1121 2.80 3.46 22.87
N GLY A 1122 2.32 3.94 24.03
CA GLY A 1122 2.67 5.25 24.60
C GLY A 1122 1.48 6.22 24.74
N MET A 1123 1.21 6.64 25.98
CA MET A 1123 0.44 7.84 26.36
C MET A 1123 0.80 8.19 27.82
N GLY A 1124 1.26 9.41 28.07
CA GLY A 1124 1.66 9.86 29.41
C GLY A 1124 3.02 9.30 29.87
N GLU A 1125 3.29 9.31 31.18
CA GLU A 1125 4.55 8.80 31.75
C GLU A 1125 4.79 7.33 31.42
N GLU A 1126 6.05 6.91 31.40
CA GLU A 1126 6.49 5.62 30.89
C GLU A 1126 7.03 4.68 31.96
N ALA A 1127 7.09 3.39 31.63
CA ALA A 1127 7.39 2.35 32.60
C ALA A 1127 8.90 2.15 32.85
N ILE A 1128 9.60 3.23 33.18
CA ILE A 1128 11.03 3.23 33.53
C ILE A 1128 11.30 2.30 34.72
N GLU A 1129 10.35 2.21 35.65
CA GLU A 1129 10.38 1.29 36.79
C GLU A 1129 10.56 -0.18 36.39
N ILE A 1130 10.03 -0.59 35.23
CA ILE A 1130 10.18 -1.96 34.72
C ILE A 1130 11.61 -2.17 34.20
N GLY A 1131 12.20 -1.14 33.58
CA GLY A 1131 13.60 -1.12 33.20
C GLY A 1131 14.53 -1.23 34.41
N PHE A 1132 14.26 -0.45 35.46
CA PHE A 1132 15.03 -0.53 36.71
C PHE A 1132 14.82 -1.81 37.49
N TRP A 1133 13.62 -2.41 37.46
CA TRP A 1133 13.39 -3.74 38.02
C TRP A 1133 14.29 -4.79 37.36
N HIS A 1134 14.43 -4.74 36.03
CA HIS A 1134 15.36 -5.63 35.31
C HIS A 1134 16.82 -5.34 35.68
N ALA A 1135 17.20 -4.06 35.74
CA ALA A 1135 18.55 -3.66 36.17
C ALA A 1135 18.88 -4.15 37.58
N ALA A 1136 17.95 -4.01 38.53
CA ALA A 1136 18.11 -4.46 39.91
C ALA A 1136 18.28 -5.98 39.96
N LYS A 1137 17.51 -6.74 39.17
CA LYS A 1137 17.64 -8.19 39.07
C LYS A 1137 18.97 -8.63 38.47
N GLU A 1138 19.42 -8.01 37.38
CA GLU A 1138 20.72 -8.31 36.78
C GLU A 1138 21.88 -7.98 37.73
N SER A 1139 21.71 -6.93 38.57
CA SER A 1139 22.69 -6.59 39.60
C SER A 1139 22.84 -7.64 40.71
N GLU A 1140 21.88 -8.56 40.87
CA GLU A 1140 21.91 -9.66 41.85
C GLU A 1140 22.55 -10.93 41.29
N THR A 1141 22.80 -10.99 39.99
CA THR A 1141 23.49 -12.11 39.36
C THR A 1141 24.95 -12.16 39.81
N GLN A 1142 25.58 -13.33 39.70
CA GLN A 1142 26.99 -13.55 40.07
C GLN A 1142 27.95 -12.59 39.35
N ASP A 1143 27.60 -12.18 38.14
CA ASP A 1143 28.41 -11.30 37.31
C ASP A 1143 28.09 -9.80 37.49
N GLY A 1144 26.89 -9.47 37.98
CA GLY A 1144 26.43 -8.11 38.25
C GLY A 1144 26.33 -7.18 37.04
N ILE A 1145 26.09 -5.90 37.30
CA ILE A 1145 26.15 -4.80 36.32
C ILE A 1145 27.01 -3.67 36.85
N SER A 1146 27.72 -2.98 35.96
CA SER A 1146 28.66 -1.91 36.35
C SER A 1146 28.07 -0.52 36.26
N GLN A 1147 27.11 -0.30 35.36
CA GLN A 1147 26.39 0.97 35.17
C GLN A 1147 25.11 0.76 34.37
N VAL A 1148 24.20 1.72 34.46
CA VAL A 1148 22.98 1.81 33.66
C VAL A 1148 22.99 3.13 32.89
N ILE A 1149 22.61 3.10 31.62
CA ILE A 1149 22.39 4.29 30.80
C ILE A 1149 20.92 4.31 30.40
N LEU A 1150 20.17 5.32 30.83
CA LEU A 1150 18.75 5.53 30.57
C LEU A 1150 18.58 6.58 29.46
N ILE A 1151 17.79 6.26 28.44
CA ILE A 1151 17.47 7.17 27.34
C ILE A 1151 15.96 7.14 27.07
N GLY A 1152 15.29 8.29 27.11
CA GLY A 1152 13.84 8.40 26.91
C GLY A 1152 13.36 9.85 26.74
N ASP A 1153 12.11 10.02 26.33
CA ASP A 1153 11.48 11.33 26.11
C ASP A 1153 10.39 11.69 27.14
N ALA A 1154 10.00 10.77 28.02
CA ALA A 1154 9.01 10.97 29.07
C ALA A 1154 9.52 10.61 30.48
N PRO A 1155 8.95 11.19 31.56
CA PRO A 1155 9.29 10.82 32.92
C PRO A 1155 8.75 9.44 33.32
N ALA A 1156 9.24 8.89 34.43
CA ALA A 1156 8.77 7.63 35.03
C ALA A 1156 7.34 7.75 35.58
N ASN A 1157 6.59 6.64 35.58
CA ASN A 1157 5.27 6.57 36.21
C ASN A 1157 5.31 6.87 37.71
N THR A 1158 4.35 7.67 38.21
CA THR A 1158 4.14 7.79 39.66
C THR A 1158 3.45 6.54 40.23
N LYS A 1159 3.46 6.38 41.56
CA LYS A 1159 2.77 5.25 42.22
C LYS A 1159 1.27 5.17 41.89
N SER A 1160 0.63 6.33 41.69
CA SER A 1160 -0.77 6.44 41.26
C SER A 1160 -0.94 5.98 39.81
N ASP A 1161 -0.01 6.36 38.93
CA ASP A 1161 -0.07 6.00 37.51
C ASP A 1161 0.14 4.51 37.30
N VAL A 1162 1.09 3.89 38.01
CA VAL A 1162 1.29 2.44 37.97
C VAL A 1162 -0.01 1.72 38.33
N THR A 1163 -0.68 2.13 39.41
CA THR A 1163 -1.94 1.52 39.86
C THR A 1163 -3.06 1.71 38.82
N SER A 1164 -3.24 2.93 38.34
CA SER A 1164 -4.28 3.28 37.38
C SER A 1164 -4.07 2.63 36.01
N LYS A 1165 -2.84 2.64 35.49
CA LYS A 1165 -2.50 2.10 34.18
C LYS A 1165 -2.51 0.56 34.19
N ARG A 1166 -2.11 -0.09 35.30
CA ARG A 1166 -2.25 -1.54 35.48
C ARG A 1166 -3.71 -2.01 35.50
N ALA A 1167 -4.63 -1.19 36.02
CA ALA A 1167 -6.06 -1.51 36.09
C ALA A 1167 -6.68 -1.83 34.72
N ARG A 1168 -6.10 -1.29 33.63
CA ARG A 1168 -6.57 -1.53 32.25
C ARG A 1168 -6.57 -3.01 31.85
N LEU A 1169 -5.53 -3.76 32.22
CA LEU A 1169 -5.46 -5.21 32.00
C LEU A 1169 -5.93 -6.01 33.22
N GLY A 1170 -6.06 -5.33 34.38
CA GLY A 1170 -6.53 -5.89 35.64
C GLY A 1170 -5.43 -6.64 36.40
N GLU A 1171 -5.48 -6.60 37.74
CA GLU A 1171 -4.49 -7.29 38.59
C GLU A 1171 -4.52 -8.81 38.44
N ALA A 1172 -5.64 -9.40 38.00
CA ALA A 1172 -5.71 -10.83 37.70
C ALA A 1172 -4.77 -11.23 36.54
N TYR A 1173 -4.65 -10.38 35.51
CA TYR A 1173 -3.69 -10.57 34.42
C TYR A 1173 -2.26 -10.45 34.94
N TRP A 1174 -1.93 -9.34 35.60
CA TRP A 1174 -0.55 -9.09 36.04
C TRP A 1174 -0.02 -10.14 37.00
N LYS A 1175 -0.86 -10.68 37.89
CA LYS A 1175 -0.50 -11.80 38.79
C LYS A 1175 0.02 -13.05 38.08
N GLN A 1176 -0.35 -13.26 36.82
CA GLN A 1176 0.11 -14.40 36.01
C GLN A 1176 1.40 -14.10 35.23
N THR A 1177 1.90 -12.86 35.29
CA THR A 1177 3.08 -12.40 34.56
C THR A 1177 4.30 -12.29 35.48
N ARG A 1178 5.48 -12.10 34.89
CA ARG A 1178 6.72 -11.77 35.63
C ARG A 1178 6.69 -10.42 36.37
N PHE A 1179 5.65 -9.60 36.16
CA PHE A 1179 5.43 -8.31 36.83
C PHE A 1179 4.23 -8.36 37.79
N ALA A 1180 4.06 -9.51 38.46
CA ALA A 1180 2.97 -9.76 39.40
C ALA A 1180 2.91 -8.71 40.51
N THR A 1181 4.04 -8.36 41.10
CA THR A 1181 4.15 -7.32 42.11
C THR A 1181 4.34 -5.96 41.42
N PRO A 1182 3.52 -4.94 41.73
CA PRO A 1182 3.75 -3.58 41.27
C PRO A 1182 5.12 -3.09 41.74
N THR A 1183 5.84 -2.42 40.85
CA THR A 1183 7.18 -1.85 41.10
C THR A 1183 7.14 -0.36 40.82
N TYR A 1184 8.06 0.37 41.42
CA TYR A 1184 8.12 1.83 41.33
C TYR A 1184 9.58 2.25 41.16
N TYR A 1185 9.81 3.30 40.38
CA TYR A 1185 11.18 3.63 39.97
C TYR A 1185 12.05 4.05 41.17
N GLU A 1186 11.49 4.74 42.18
CA GLU A 1186 12.24 5.14 43.38
C GLU A 1186 12.73 3.91 44.17
N ASP A 1187 11.88 2.89 44.30
CA ASP A 1187 12.20 1.70 45.08
C ASP A 1187 13.28 0.86 44.38
N GLU A 1188 13.22 0.74 43.05
CA GLU A 1188 14.23 0.04 42.26
C GLU A 1188 15.53 0.83 42.13
N LEU A 1189 15.46 2.15 41.99
CA LEU A 1189 16.63 3.05 41.96
C LEU A 1189 17.41 2.99 43.28
N GLN A 1190 16.71 2.91 44.42
CA GLN A 1190 17.34 2.76 45.72
C GLN A 1190 18.13 1.45 45.83
N LYS A 1191 17.68 0.36 45.19
CA LYS A 1191 18.43 -0.91 45.15
C LYS A 1191 19.74 -0.77 44.37
N LEU A 1192 19.70 -0.08 43.22
CA LEU A 1192 20.90 0.20 42.41
C LEU A 1192 21.89 1.09 43.18
N LYS A 1193 21.38 2.11 43.87
CA LYS A 1193 22.16 3.01 44.72
C LYS A 1193 22.85 2.27 45.87
N ASN A 1194 22.15 1.36 46.56
CA ASN A 1194 22.72 0.57 47.64
C ASN A 1194 23.89 -0.31 47.18
N LYS A 1195 23.95 -0.62 45.87
CA LYS A 1195 25.04 -1.36 45.23
C LYS A 1195 26.08 -0.48 44.53
N ASN A 1196 26.02 0.84 44.68
CA ASN A 1196 26.90 1.81 44.02
C ASN A 1196 26.91 1.67 42.48
N ILE A 1197 25.77 1.36 41.87
CA ILE A 1197 25.63 1.31 40.41
C ILE A 1197 25.16 2.68 39.90
N PRO A 1198 25.98 3.39 39.10
CA PRO A 1198 25.59 4.68 38.54
C PRO A 1198 24.53 4.53 37.45
N VAL A 1199 23.59 5.49 37.43
CA VAL A 1199 22.55 5.61 36.40
C VAL A 1199 22.74 6.93 35.67
N HIS A 1200 23.24 6.85 34.43
CA HIS A 1200 23.38 7.99 33.53
C HIS A 1200 22.05 8.18 32.80
N ALA A 1201 21.55 9.41 32.66
CA ALA A 1201 20.22 9.67 32.12
C ALA A 1201 20.28 10.72 30.99
N PHE A 1202 19.90 10.34 29.79
CA PHE A 1202 19.90 11.22 28.62
C PHE A 1202 18.46 11.44 28.14
N TYR A 1203 17.95 12.66 28.27
CA TYR A 1203 16.55 12.97 27.96
C TYR A 1203 16.40 13.66 26.60
N LEU A 1204 15.36 13.30 25.85
CA LEU A 1204 15.09 13.87 24.52
C LEU A 1204 14.22 15.12 24.56
N THR A 1205 13.35 15.26 25.57
CA THR A 1205 12.45 16.40 25.72
C THR A 1205 12.57 17.01 27.12
N ASP A 1206 12.27 18.31 27.24
CA ASP A 1206 12.29 19.00 28.52
C ASP A 1206 11.27 18.44 29.53
N TRP A 1207 10.27 17.67 29.07
CA TRP A 1207 9.28 17.04 29.95
C TRP A 1207 9.90 15.96 30.86
N ALA A 1208 10.88 15.20 30.35
CA ALA A 1208 11.57 14.17 31.12
C ALA A 1208 12.70 14.74 32.03
N LYS A 1209 13.15 15.97 31.77
CA LYS A 1209 14.33 16.61 32.37
C LYS A 1209 14.37 16.51 33.88
N ASP A 1210 13.33 16.98 34.57
CA ASP A 1210 13.32 17.06 36.04
C ASP A 1210 13.32 15.67 36.70
N ASN A 1211 12.74 14.66 36.06
CA ASN A 1211 12.74 13.29 36.56
C ASN A 1211 14.08 12.60 36.29
N PHE A 1212 14.63 12.75 35.08
CA PHE A 1212 15.92 12.17 34.69
C PHE A 1212 17.08 12.77 35.48
N GLN A 1213 17.03 14.08 35.73
CA GLN A 1213 18.01 14.76 36.57
C GLN A 1213 18.01 14.19 37.99
N ARG A 1214 16.83 14.05 38.62
CA ARG A 1214 16.70 13.39 39.94
C ARG A 1214 17.25 11.97 39.95
N ILE A 1215 16.90 11.15 38.96
CA ILE A 1215 17.39 9.77 38.81
C ILE A 1215 18.92 9.74 38.79
N SER A 1216 19.54 10.60 37.96
CA SER A 1216 20.99 10.64 37.81
C SER A 1216 21.71 11.14 39.06
N GLU A 1217 21.20 12.18 39.71
CA GLU A 1217 21.80 12.77 40.91
C GLU A 1217 21.76 11.77 42.08
N GLU A 1218 20.65 11.05 42.24
CA GLU A 1218 20.50 10.05 43.29
C GLU A 1218 21.43 8.84 43.11
N ALA A 1219 21.67 8.44 41.86
CA ALA A 1219 22.54 7.31 41.52
C ALA A 1219 24.00 7.73 41.20
N LYS A 1220 24.37 9.01 41.30
CA LYS A 1220 25.70 9.53 40.95
C LYS A 1220 26.10 9.30 39.47
N GLY A 1221 25.16 9.48 38.55
CA GLY A 1221 25.39 9.43 37.10
C GLY A 1221 25.44 10.81 36.44
N ARG A 1222 25.61 10.79 35.12
CA ARG A 1222 25.62 11.98 34.24
C ARG A 1222 24.21 12.23 33.71
N CYS A 1223 23.79 13.49 33.59
CA CYS A 1223 22.54 13.85 32.93
C CYS A 1223 22.73 14.98 31.92
N GLU A 1224 22.33 14.74 30.67
CA GLU A 1224 22.45 15.70 29.56
C GLU A 1224 21.27 15.54 28.59
N SER A 1225 20.93 16.62 27.88
CA SER A 1225 19.92 16.58 26.82
C SER A 1225 20.47 15.92 25.56
N LEU A 1226 19.68 15.05 24.94
CA LEU A 1226 20.01 14.36 23.71
C LEU A 1226 19.03 14.77 22.60
N ASN A 1227 19.45 15.65 21.70
CA ASN A 1227 18.65 16.01 20.55
C ASN A 1227 18.89 15.05 19.38
N ILE A 1228 18.16 13.92 19.39
CA ILE A 1228 18.26 12.91 18.34
C ILE A 1228 17.71 13.37 16.98
N TYR A 1229 16.90 14.43 16.97
CA TYR A 1229 16.27 14.99 15.77
C TYR A 1229 17.16 16.00 15.05
N SER A 1230 18.32 16.33 15.60
CA SER A 1230 19.31 17.19 14.95
C SER A 1230 20.18 16.43 13.95
N THR A 1231 20.78 17.13 12.99
CA THR A 1231 21.76 16.55 12.04
C THR A 1231 22.98 15.92 12.74
N ALA A 1232 23.26 16.28 13.99
CA ALA A 1232 24.31 15.69 14.82
C ALA A 1232 23.79 14.64 15.82
N GLY A 1233 22.49 14.33 15.85
CA GLY A 1233 21.87 13.53 16.91
C GLY A 1233 22.44 12.11 17.06
N ALA A 1234 22.64 11.40 15.96
CA ALA A 1234 23.22 10.06 15.96
C ALA A 1234 24.69 10.05 16.44
N GLU A 1235 25.44 11.09 16.10
CA GLU A 1235 26.83 11.26 16.55
C GLU A 1235 26.87 11.58 18.06
N SER A 1236 25.96 12.42 18.54
CA SER A 1236 25.80 12.70 19.98
C SER A 1236 25.43 11.45 20.78
N LEU A 1237 24.49 10.63 20.28
CA LEU A 1237 24.15 9.34 20.90
C LEU A 1237 25.37 8.41 20.95
N THR A 1238 26.10 8.30 19.83
CA THR A 1238 27.33 7.51 19.74
C THR A 1238 28.35 7.96 20.78
N ASN A 1239 28.58 9.27 20.88
CA ASN A 1239 29.54 9.85 21.81
C ASN A 1239 29.11 9.61 23.27
N PHE A 1240 27.87 9.92 23.64
CA PHE A 1240 27.41 9.79 25.02
C PHE A 1240 27.49 8.35 25.54
N VAL A 1241 27.07 7.37 24.74
CA VAL A 1241 27.15 5.96 25.13
C VAL A 1241 28.61 5.49 25.17
N THR A 1242 29.40 5.80 24.14
CA THR A 1242 30.79 5.32 24.04
C THR A 1242 31.69 5.92 25.12
N GLU A 1243 31.50 7.21 25.46
CA GLU A 1243 32.26 7.87 26.52
C GLU A 1243 32.04 7.20 27.88
N GLU A 1244 30.79 6.92 28.27
CA GLU A 1244 30.51 6.30 29.57
C GLU A 1244 30.92 4.81 29.61
N VAL A 1245 30.80 4.08 28.49
CA VAL A 1245 31.36 2.72 28.37
C VAL A 1245 32.88 2.76 28.58
N LEU A 1246 33.60 3.65 27.89
CA LEU A 1246 35.05 3.80 28.03
C LEU A 1246 35.46 4.23 29.44
N ARG A 1247 34.77 5.23 30.01
CA ARG A 1247 35.06 5.77 31.34
C ARG A 1247 34.96 4.66 32.39
N LYS A 1248 33.91 3.84 32.33
CA LYS A 1248 33.70 2.78 33.31
C LYS A 1248 34.64 1.59 33.09
N THR A 1249 34.88 1.21 31.84
CA THR A 1249 35.74 0.07 31.49
C THR A 1249 37.20 0.31 31.88
N ALA A 1250 37.68 1.54 31.74
CA ALA A 1250 39.07 1.88 32.06
C ALA A 1250 39.33 2.27 33.54
N GLY A 1251 38.31 2.23 34.40
CA GLY A 1251 38.44 2.51 35.83
C GLY A 1251 39.09 3.87 36.12
N ASP A 1252 40.19 3.88 36.87
CA ASP A 1252 40.91 5.11 37.26
C ASP A 1252 41.49 5.89 36.06
N GLN A 1253 41.67 5.25 34.89
CA GLN A 1253 42.10 5.92 33.66
C GLN A 1253 40.93 6.42 32.80
N GLY A 1254 39.68 6.26 33.26
CA GLY A 1254 38.47 6.54 32.50
C GLY A 1254 38.46 7.90 31.81
N ASP A 1255 38.76 8.97 32.55
CA ASP A 1255 38.73 10.33 32.00
C ASP A 1255 39.81 10.56 30.92
N ALA A 1256 41.00 9.98 31.09
CA ALA A 1256 42.08 10.07 30.11
C ALA A 1256 41.77 9.27 28.83
N VAL A 1257 41.02 8.17 28.96
CA VAL A 1257 40.55 7.36 27.82
C VAL A 1257 39.43 8.09 27.06
N VAL A 1258 38.52 8.74 27.78
CA VAL A 1258 37.49 9.61 27.18
C VAL A 1258 38.10 10.80 26.45
N GLU A 1259 39.15 11.43 27.00
CA GLU A 1259 39.84 12.54 26.34
C GLU A 1259 40.55 12.08 25.05
N LEU A 1260 41.14 10.89 25.06
CA LEU A 1260 41.71 10.27 23.86
C LEU A 1260 40.63 10.01 22.79
N TYR A 1261 39.48 9.48 23.20
CA TYR A 1261 38.32 9.29 22.32
C TYR A 1261 37.88 10.61 21.70
N ARG A 1262 37.70 11.66 22.52
CA ARG A 1262 37.30 13.00 22.03
C ARG A 1262 38.32 13.59 21.07
N LYS A 1263 39.62 13.47 21.36
CA LYS A 1263 40.68 13.95 20.46
C LYS A 1263 40.65 13.25 19.11
N LYS A 1264 40.24 11.98 19.06
CA LYS A 1264 40.25 11.15 17.85
C LYS A 1264 38.98 11.30 17.02
N TYR A 1265 37.82 11.50 17.66
CA TYR A 1265 36.52 11.44 17.00
C TYR A 1265 35.68 12.72 17.11
N SER A 1266 35.99 13.66 18.02
CA SER A 1266 35.28 14.93 18.11
C SER A 1266 35.92 15.97 17.18
N LYS A 1267 35.28 16.27 16.05
CA LYS A 1267 35.55 17.51 15.31
C LYS A 1267 35.17 18.70 16.20
N THR A 1268 36.10 19.63 16.31
CA THR A 1268 36.10 20.77 17.21
C THR A 1268 34.90 21.71 16.97
N THR A 1269 33.83 21.60 17.75
CA THR A 1269 32.97 22.75 18.04
C THR A 1269 33.56 23.45 19.26
N PHE A 1270 34.48 24.39 19.02
CA PHE A 1270 34.92 25.35 20.02
C PHE A 1270 34.35 26.73 19.69
N THR A 1271 33.81 27.36 20.74
CA THR A 1271 33.46 28.78 20.94
C THR A 1271 32.23 29.31 20.19
N SER A 1272 31.29 30.03 20.80
CA SER A 1272 31.12 30.56 22.17
C SER A 1272 29.65 30.82 22.43
#